data_AF-A0AAV9GHZ5-F1
#
_entry.id   AF-A0AAV9GHZ5-F1
#
_cell.length_a   1.000
_cell.length_b   1.000
_cell.length_c   1.000
_cell.angle_alpha   90.00
_cell.angle_beta   90.00
_cell.angle_gamma   90.00
#
_symmetry.space_group_name_H-M   'P 1'
#
loop_
_entity.id
_entity.type
_entity.pdbx_description
1 polymer ?
#
loop_
_entity_poly.entity_id
_entity_poly.type
_entity_poly.pdbx_seq_one_letter_code
_entity_poly.pdbx_strand_id
1 'polypeptide(L)'
;MKTNPALLASFLLAGAARAQYRNGVVQLGRRDGTYEEVIKNEDTRGGYFATCKLGTPAQDLTLQLDTGSSDIWVPDSSAKVCTESRTRGCDLGTFTPSKSSTYETVGQDSFDISYVDGSSSKGDYFTDVFEIGGATLNNMTMGLGIRTDIAYGLVGVGYALNEAIVGSTQETSSAYPNLPVNMMEEGLIITVAYSLWLNDLDASSGSILFGGIDTEKYHGNLTKINIYPIQHAFTAFVVAFTSLEAFSPSGSDTLTSSSFPVPVVLDSGTTLSYLSTDLASQVWKEVGAIYSSQFQLAVLPCKMRNSQGYFSFGFAGPNGPRINVSMGELVLDLTDGQPPIFNNGPYKGMDACEFGIQNFTSAPYLLGDTFLRSAYVVYDLVNNQVGIAPTVFNSTRSNIVAFASKSAQIPSATTAPDQSKVTDLPSVTSPAYVAGPGFTDSAGVKGSASGLPPAFVLSPNQSFLSLVSLLAKMRVIRAAASLNNARAAAARQGARYYSLGSLVAVDSACPAPRWTVSVAARRHFSASPLARYAAADAAAAALQQAKEQAAAGMTVEAAAARMSPEELKRLSQVRNIGIAAHIDSGKTTVTERILYYTGRTNAIHEVRGRDGVGAKMDSMELERERGITIQSAATFADWTKKENGVEEKYHINLIDTPGHIDFTIEVERAMRVLDGAVMVLCAVSGVQSQTITVDRQMKRYNVPRISFVNKMDRMGANPFRVVDMINKKLKIPAAAIQIPIGSEKEFEGVVDLIEMRSIRNEGQRGINVKVSKDVPENLKELAQQKRQELIEKLADVDDEIAELFLDEITPTPQQIKAAIRRATIGLKFTPVLMGTALADKSVQPMLDAVCDYLPNPQDVPNTALDRSKGEEPVSLVPYNSLPFVGLAFKLEENPYGQLTYMRVYQGSLKKGTYLFNSRTNKKVRIPRIVRMHSNEMEDVNEIGAGEICAVFGVDCASGDTFTDGKLPYSMSTMFVPDAVMSLSIRPKKSSDADNFSKAMNRFMREDPTFRLHVDEESEETIISGMGELHLEVYVERLRREYKVECETGQPRVAYREAITQRAEFDYLLRRQTGGPGDYARVMGWIEPNEDHPENNKFESRVVGGNIPDKYLSACEKGFAEVCEKGPLLGHKVIGASMVVTDGATHTTDSSDYAFNLATQLAFKKAFEDSGGIVLEPLMKTTITSPVEFQGSVLMLMNKRGTIVDTEVGADEFTMIADCSLNAMFGFSSHLRAATQGKGEFSMEFSHYAPAPPHLQKELVAKHQKELEAKRTK
;
A
#
# COMPACT_ATOMS: atom_id res chain seq x y z
N MET A 1 -30.04 -45.67 -36.08
CA MET A 1 -31.30 -44.98 -35.73
C MET A 1 -31.16 -43.50 -36.03
N LYS A 2 -32.30 -42.83 -36.25
CA LYS A 2 -32.52 -41.60 -37.00
C LYS A 2 -31.83 -40.33 -36.44
N THR A 3 -31.62 -39.41 -37.38
CA THR A 3 -31.26 -37.99 -37.31
C THR A 3 -32.00 -37.17 -36.23
N ASN A 4 -31.30 -36.21 -35.61
CA ASN A 4 -31.88 -34.89 -35.32
C ASN A 4 -30.79 -33.78 -35.27
N PRO A 5 -30.80 -32.77 -36.17
CA PRO A 5 -29.82 -31.70 -36.22
C PRO A 5 -30.34 -30.46 -35.49
N ALA A 6 -30.10 -30.35 -34.18
CA ALA A 6 -30.50 -29.17 -33.40
C ALA A 6 -29.48 -28.73 -32.33
N LEU A 7 -28.31 -29.35 -32.25
CA LEU A 7 -27.30 -29.07 -31.21
C LEU A 7 -25.98 -28.47 -31.75
N LEU A 8 -25.93 -28.13 -33.04
CA LEU A 8 -24.73 -27.60 -33.70
C LEU A 8 -24.89 -26.14 -34.19
N ALA A 9 -25.99 -25.46 -33.85
CA ALA A 9 -26.28 -24.08 -34.28
C ALA A 9 -26.10 -23.00 -33.18
N SER A 10 -25.61 -23.35 -32.00
CA SER A 10 -25.48 -22.40 -30.87
C SER A 10 -24.08 -21.83 -30.66
N PHE A 11 -23.09 -22.19 -31.50
CA PHE A 11 -21.69 -21.80 -31.29
C PHE A 11 -21.04 -21.01 -32.45
N LEU A 12 -21.79 -20.56 -33.47
CA LEU A 12 -21.21 -19.92 -34.67
C LEU A 12 -21.97 -18.70 -35.25
N LEU A 13 -22.71 -17.93 -34.44
CA LEU A 13 -23.39 -16.70 -34.91
C LEU A 13 -23.27 -15.53 -33.91
N ALA A 14 -22.04 -15.09 -33.64
CA ALA A 14 -21.78 -13.76 -33.05
C ALA A 14 -20.61 -13.10 -33.80
N GLY A 15 -20.75 -12.99 -35.11
CA GLY A 15 -19.84 -12.28 -36.00
C GLY A 15 -20.62 -11.70 -37.17
N ALA A 16 -20.51 -10.38 -37.34
CA ALA A 16 -20.95 -9.56 -38.47
C ALA A 16 -22.43 -9.08 -38.55
N ALA A 17 -22.60 -7.84 -38.08
CA ALA A 17 -23.22 -6.68 -38.74
C ALA A 17 -24.74 -6.67 -39.07
N ARG A 18 -25.44 -5.64 -38.53
CA ARG A 18 -26.26 -4.74 -39.36
C ARG A 18 -26.65 -3.45 -38.62
N ALA A 19 -26.31 -2.33 -39.25
CA ALA A 19 -26.89 -1.02 -38.98
C ALA A 19 -28.42 -1.06 -39.17
N GLN A 20 -29.16 -0.53 -38.19
CA GLN A 20 -30.57 -0.18 -38.34
C GLN A 20 -30.73 1.31 -38.05
N TYR A 21 -30.97 2.07 -39.11
CA TYR A 21 -31.53 3.42 -39.04
C TYR A 21 -33.02 3.29 -38.70
N ARG A 22 -33.47 3.88 -37.59
CA ARG A 22 -34.86 4.29 -37.39
C ARG A 22 -34.91 5.52 -36.47
N ASN A 23 -35.39 6.61 -37.06
CA ASN A 23 -35.91 7.84 -36.45
C ASN A 23 -34.95 8.67 -35.56
N GLY A 24 -34.11 9.45 -36.21
CA GLY A 24 -34.05 10.90 -35.96
C GLY A 24 -33.64 11.40 -34.57
N VAL A 25 -32.66 10.79 -33.91
CA VAL A 25 -31.81 11.46 -32.90
C VAL A 25 -30.38 10.94 -33.10
N VAL A 26 -29.41 11.85 -33.16
CA VAL A 26 -27.99 11.50 -33.32
C VAL A 26 -27.50 10.90 -31.99
N GLN A 27 -27.37 9.57 -31.90
CA GLN A 27 -26.55 8.95 -30.85
C GLN A 27 -25.08 9.05 -31.25
N LEU A 28 -24.35 9.95 -30.57
CA LEU A 28 -22.89 10.03 -30.63
C LEU A 28 -22.29 8.72 -30.10
N GLY A 29 -21.29 8.20 -30.83
CA GLY A 29 -20.81 6.83 -30.70
C GLY A 29 -20.22 6.47 -29.34
N ARG A 30 -20.53 5.24 -28.90
CA ARG A 30 -19.87 4.53 -27.79
C ARG A 30 -18.34 4.56 -27.97
N ARG A 31 -17.65 5.18 -27.01
CA ARG A 31 -16.20 5.06 -26.78
C ARG A 31 -15.98 4.41 -25.42
N ASP A 32 -14.91 3.64 -25.33
CA ASP A 32 -14.49 2.82 -24.20
C ASP A 32 -14.66 3.50 -22.82
N GLY A 33 -15.58 2.99 -21.98
CA GLY A 33 -15.60 3.23 -20.53
C GLY A 33 -16.30 4.50 -20.00
N THR A 34 -17.16 5.17 -20.76
CA THR A 34 -17.94 6.35 -20.30
C THR A 34 -19.42 6.27 -20.69
N TYR A 35 -20.30 6.76 -19.83
CA TYR A 35 -21.76 6.77 -20.04
C TYR A 35 -22.33 8.16 -19.73
N GLU A 36 -23.09 8.73 -20.66
CA GLU A 36 -23.71 10.05 -20.51
C GLU A 36 -25.23 9.90 -20.44
N GLU A 37 -25.86 10.57 -19.47
CA GLU A 37 -27.31 10.73 -19.40
C GLU A 37 -27.68 12.22 -19.51
N VAL A 38 -28.72 12.49 -20.29
CA VAL A 38 -29.25 13.85 -20.47
C VAL A 38 -30.24 14.14 -19.36
N ILE A 39 -29.93 15.10 -18.51
CA ILE A 39 -30.79 15.52 -17.40
C ILE A 39 -31.69 16.67 -17.86
N LYS A 40 -32.98 16.61 -17.52
CA LYS A 40 -33.97 17.63 -17.87
C LYS A 40 -34.10 18.63 -16.73
N ASN A 41 -34.08 19.90 -17.08
CA ASN A 41 -34.35 20.99 -16.15
C ASN A 41 -35.87 21.18 -16.03
N GLU A 42 -36.39 21.28 -14.82
CA GLU A 42 -37.76 21.69 -14.57
C GLU A 42 -37.84 23.23 -14.56
N ASP A 43 -38.34 23.80 -15.67
CA ASP A 43 -38.35 25.24 -15.95
C ASP A 43 -38.85 26.14 -14.79
N THR A 44 -39.71 25.64 -13.89
CA THR A 44 -40.34 26.45 -12.85
C THR A 44 -39.71 26.33 -11.46
N ARG A 45 -38.97 25.26 -11.18
CA ARG A 45 -38.30 25.04 -9.88
C ARG A 45 -36.80 24.85 -9.99
N GLY A 46 -36.26 24.76 -11.21
CA GLY A 46 -34.83 24.71 -11.51
C GLY A 46 -34.13 23.42 -11.08
N GLY A 47 -34.88 22.35 -10.80
CA GLY A 47 -34.35 21.04 -10.42
C GLY A 47 -34.08 20.14 -11.64
N TYR A 48 -33.15 19.21 -11.49
CA TYR A 48 -32.68 18.35 -12.59
C TYR A 48 -33.11 16.90 -12.44
N PHE A 49 -33.65 16.33 -13.51
CA PHE A 49 -34.22 14.98 -13.51
C PHE A 49 -33.62 14.08 -14.59
N ALA A 50 -33.32 12.83 -14.24
CA ALA A 50 -32.85 11.79 -15.15
C ALA A 50 -33.98 10.79 -15.45
N THR A 51 -34.10 10.35 -16.71
CA THR A 51 -35.05 9.29 -17.08
C THR A 51 -34.37 7.93 -16.95
N CYS A 52 -34.86 7.09 -16.04
CA CYS A 52 -34.31 5.77 -15.72
C CYS A 52 -35.32 4.67 -16.05
N LYS A 53 -34.84 3.45 -16.34
CA LYS A 53 -35.70 2.28 -16.50
C LYS A 53 -35.45 1.23 -15.42
N LEU A 54 -36.52 0.72 -14.82
CA LEU A 54 -36.46 -0.21 -13.70
C LEU A 54 -37.24 -1.50 -13.98
N GLY A 55 -36.64 -2.66 -13.70
CA GLY A 55 -37.32 -3.95 -13.68
C GLY A 55 -37.45 -4.68 -15.03
N THR A 56 -38.03 -5.88 -14.98
CA THR A 56 -38.24 -6.75 -16.16
C THR A 56 -39.69 -7.24 -16.26
N PRO A 57 -40.51 -6.76 -17.22
CA PRO A 57 -40.21 -5.74 -18.23
C PRO A 57 -39.97 -4.35 -17.61
N ALA A 58 -39.14 -3.55 -18.30
CA ALA A 58 -38.74 -2.22 -17.87
C ALA A 58 -39.92 -1.26 -17.69
N GLN A 59 -39.93 -0.56 -16.56
CA GLN A 59 -40.83 0.54 -16.22
C GLN A 59 -40.03 1.84 -16.30
N ASP A 60 -40.50 2.82 -17.07
CA ASP A 60 -39.85 4.13 -17.22
C ASP A 60 -40.25 5.05 -16.06
N LEU A 61 -39.26 5.63 -15.38
CA LEU A 61 -39.44 6.60 -14.30
C LEU A 61 -38.52 7.80 -14.50
N THR A 62 -38.94 8.97 -14.05
CA THR A 62 -38.13 10.19 -14.03
C THR A 62 -37.81 10.53 -12.58
N LEU A 63 -36.52 10.57 -12.26
CA LEU A 63 -36.01 10.67 -10.90
C LEU A 63 -35.12 11.91 -10.78
N GLN A 64 -35.20 12.63 -9.66
CA GLN A 64 -34.36 13.80 -9.43
C GLN A 64 -32.90 13.37 -9.20
N LEU A 65 -31.95 14.09 -9.80
CA LEU A 65 -30.53 13.86 -9.59
C LEU A 65 -30.08 14.52 -8.29
N ASP A 66 -29.50 13.73 -7.38
CA ASP A 66 -29.05 14.21 -6.09
C ASP A 66 -27.60 13.79 -5.83
N THR A 67 -26.70 14.77 -5.81
CA THR A 67 -25.28 14.53 -5.49
C THR A 67 -25.01 14.46 -3.98
N GLY A 68 -25.89 15.01 -3.13
CA GLY A 68 -25.80 14.93 -1.68
C GLY A 68 -26.19 13.55 -1.15
N SER A 69 -27.15 12.90 -1.80
CA SER A 69 -27.66 11.57 -1.42
C SER A 69 -26.90 10.42 -2.08
N SER A 70 -26.85 9.24 -1.44
CA SER A 70 -26.22 8.04 -2.02
C SER A 70 -27.22 6.97 -2.47
N ASP A 71 -28.44 7.03 -1.96
CA ASP A 71 -29.49 6.05 -2.25
C ASP A 71 -30.21 6.37 -3.56
N ILE A 72 -30.47 5.33 -4.36
CA ILE A 72 -31.52 5.40 -5.38
C ILE A 72 -32.81 4.92 -4.72
N TRP A 73 -33.87 5.70 -4.82
CA TRP A 73 -35.17 5.24 -4.34
C TRP A 73 -36.32 5.76 -5.19
N VAL A 74 -37.42 5.00 -5.21
CA VAL A 74 -38.60 5.27 -6.04
C VAL A 74 -39.88 5.18 -5.23
N PRO A 75 -40.89 6.02 -5.50
CA PRO A 75 -42.18 5.94 -4.83
C PRO A 75 -42.95 4.70 -5.30
N ASP A 76 -43.53 3.98 -4.34
CA ASP A 76 -44.41 2.85 -4.64
C ASP A 76 -45.75 3.33 -5.20
N SER A 77 -46.29 2.59 -6.16
CA SER A 77 -47.60 2.89 -6.77
C SER A 77 -48.78 2.95 -5.77
N SER A 78 -48.65 2.34 -4.59
CA SER A 78 -49.65 2.37 -3.52
C SER A 78 -49.43 3.46 -2.47
N ALA A 79 -48.36 4.27 -2.59
CA ALA A 79 -48.07 5.34 -1.67
C ALA A 79 -49.21 6.38 -1.63
N LYS A 80 -49.49 6.92 -0.43
CA LYS A 80 -50.61 7.86 -0.22
C LYS A 80 -50.49 9.11 -1.09
N VAL A 81 -49.29 9.67 -1.22
CA VAL A 81 -49.02 10.86 -2.05
C VAL A 81 -49.33 10.64 -3.53
N CYS A 82 -49.21 9.38 -4.01
CA CYS A 82 -49.50 9.01 -5.40
C CYS A 82 -50.98 8.69 -5.67
N THR A 83 -51.78 8.44 -4.62
CA THR A 83 -53.18 8.00 -4.73
C THR A 83 -54.20 9.10 -4.38
N GLU A 84 -53.80 10.14 -3.66
CA GLU A 84 -54.67 11.26 -3.28
C GLU A 84 -54.85 12.27 -4.44
N SER A 85 -56.10 12.62 -4.74
CA SER A 85 -56.49 13.44 -5.91
C SER A 85 -56.27 14.96 -5.74
N ARG A 86 -55.73 15.41 -4.61
CA ARG A 86 -55.53 16.85 -4.30
C ARG A 86 -54.08 17.32 -4.44
N THR A 87 -53.11 16.41 -4.36
CA THR A 87 -51.71 16.64 -4.71
C THR A 87 -51.54 16.36 -6.21
N ARG A 88 -50.64 17.08 -6.91
CA ARG A 88 -50.17 16.60 -8.24
C ARG A 88 -49.76 15.15 -8.01
N GLY A 89 -50.28 14.21 -8.79
CA GLY A 89 -49.98 12.80 -8.59
C GLY A 89 -48.47 12.57 -8.73
N CYS A 90 -48.01 11.33 -8.53
CA CYS A 90 -46.63 10.97 -8.86
C CYS A 90 -46.43 10.93 -10.39
N ASP A 91 -46.55 12.11 -11.02
CA ASP A 91 -46.59 12.35 -12.47
C ASP A 91 -45.24 12.03 -13.12
N LEU A 92 -44.16 12.04 -12.33
CA LEU A 92 -42.80 11.66 -12.74
C LEU A 92 -42.56 10.13 -12.71
N GLY A 93 -43.56 9.35 -12.30
CA GLY A 93 -43.54 7.89 -12.35
C GLY A 93 -43.56 7.24 -10.96
N THR A 94 -44.10 6.02 -10.93
CA THR A 94 -44.11 5.16 -9.73
C THR A 94 -43.64 3.77 -10.13
N PHE A 95 -43.05 3.06 -9.18
CA PHE A 95 -42.63 1.68 -9.42
C PHE A 95 -43.71 0.73 -8.88
N THR A 96 -44.07 -0.28 -9.68
CA THR A 96 -44.96 -1.35 -9.24
C THR A 96 -44.17 -2.66 -9.14
N PRO A 97 -43.85 -3.15 -7.92
CA PRO A 97 -43.09 -4.39 -7.73
C PRO A 97 -43.71 -5.60 -8.43
N SER A 98 -45.04 -5.74 -8.41
CA SER A 98 -45.74 -6.89 -9.01
C SER A 98 -45.65 -6.96 -10.54
N LYS A 99 -45.16 -5.92 -11.22
CA LYS A 99 -44.98 -5.91 -12.68
C LYS A 99 -43.57 -6.33 -13.10
N SER A 100 -42.61 -6.38 -12.17
CA SER A 100 -41.25 -6.82 -12.46
C SER A 100 -41.04 -8.27 -12.04
N SER A 101 -40.51 -9.09 -12.94
CA SER A 101 -40.14 -10.49 -12.70
C SER A 101 -38.77 -10.66 -12.03
N THR A 102 -37.96 -9.59 -12.03
CA THR A 102 -36.61 -9.54 -11.44
C THR A 102 -36.55 -8.82 -10.10
N TYR A 103 -37.71 -8.39 -9.58
CA TYR A 103 -37.84 -7.75 -8.27
C TYR A 103 -37.56 -8.75 -7.14
N GLU A 104 -36.65 -8.40 -6.24
CA GLU A 104 -36.32 -9.17 -5.05
C GLU A 104 -36.21 -8.25 -3.83
N THR A 105 -36.96 -8.54 -2.76
CA THR A 105 -36.90 -7.75 -1.52
C THR A 105 -35.65 -8.12 -0.71
N VAL A 106 -34.84 -7.12 -0.36
CA VAL A 106 -33.60 -7.28 0.42
C VAL A 106 -33.82 -6.98 1.89
N GLY A 107 -34.58 -5.91 2.19
CA GLY A 107 -34.87 -5.49 3.56
C GLY A 107 -36.28 -4.94 3.67
N GLN A 108 -37.09 -5.54 4.53
CA GLN A 108 -38.47 -5.11 4.74
C GLN A 108 -38.55 -4.06 5.85
N ASP A 109 -39.23 -2.95 5.59
CA ASP A 109 -39.40 -1.78 6.47
C ASP A 109 -38.07 -1.19 6.98
N SER A 110 -37.01 -1.34 6.19
CA SER A 110 -35.64 -0.92 6.53
C SER A 110 -35.16 0.33 5.81
N PHE A 111 -35.87 0.76 4.75
CA PHE A 111 -35.55 2.00 4.05
C PHE A 111 -36.20 3.18 4.80
N ASP A 112 -35.39 4.16 5.21
CA ASP A 112 -35.82 5.35 5.94
C ASP A 112 -34.88 6.52 5.63
N ILE A 113 -35.36 7.51 4.88
CA ILE A 113 -34.62 8.72 4.53
C ILE A 113 -35.41 9.97 4.94
N SER A 114 -34.71 10.99 5.44
CA SER A 114 -35.29 12.26 5.88
C SER A 114 -34.39 13.42 5.42
N TYR A 115 -34.99 14.46 4.83
CA TYR A 115 -34.28 15.61 4.26
C TYR A 115 -34.34 16.83 5.18
N VAL A 116 -33.48 17.81 4.89
CA VAL A 116 -33.32 19.04 5.69
C VAL A 116 -34.56 19.93 5.67
N ASP A 117 -35.38 19.85 4.62
CA ASP A 117 -36.66 20.56 4.50
C ASP A 117 -37.80 19.91 5.32
N GLY A 118 -37.53 18.76 5.96
CA GLY A 118 -38.46 18.01 6.78
C GLY A 118 -39.24 16.93 6.04
N SER A 119 -39.03 16.76 4.73
CA SER A 119 -39.62 15.66 3.95
C SER A 119 -38.96 14.31 4.28
N SER A 120 -39.69 13.20 4.08
CA SER A 120 -39.19 11.86 4.39
C SER A 120 -39.85 10.74 3.57
N SER A 121 -39.09 9.67 3.34
CA SER A 121 -39.57 8.48 2.63
C SER A 121 -39.16 7.22 3.38
N LYS A 122 -40.13 6.32 3.63
CA LYS A 122 -39.91 5.05 4.33
C LYS A 122 -40.52 3.87 3.59
N GLY A 123 -39.86 2.72 3.65
CA GLY A 123 -40.38 1.46 3.10
C GLY A 123 -39.32 0.35 3.05
N ASP A 124 -39.22 -0.32 1.91
CA ASP A 124 -38.40 -1.53 1.75
C ASP A 124 -37.14 -1.26 0.93
N TYR A 125 -36.03 -1.95 1.20
CA TYR A 125 -34.94 -2.08 0.24
C TYR A 125 -35.19 -3.29 -0.67
N PHE A 126 -34.97 -3.13 -1.97
CA PHE A 126 -35.13 -4.17 -2.98
C PHE A 126 -34.00 -4.14 -4.00
N THR A 127 -33.79 -5.24 -4.70
CA THR A 127 -32.90 -5.34 -5.86
C THR A 127 -33.68 -5.57 -7.13
N ASP A 128 -33.29 -4.91 -8.21
CA ASP A 128 -33.83 -5.13 -9.55
C ASP A 128 -32.84 -4.65 -10.64
N VAL A 129 -33.20 -4.79 -11.91
CA VAL A 129 -32.45 -4.23 -13.05
C VAL A 129 -32.67 -2.71 -13.09
N PHE A 130 -31.59 -1.94 -13.19
CA PHE A 130 -31.61 -0.48 -13.29
C PHE A 130 -30.85 -0.02 -14.55
N GLU A 131 -31.48 0.84 -15.36
CA GLU A 131 -30.90 1.40 -16.59
C GLU A 131 -30.87 2.93 -16.56
N ILE A 132 -29.71 3.54 -16.80
CA ILE A 132 -29.48 4.99 -16.92
C ILE A 132 -28.41 5.26 -17.99
N GLY A 133 -28.56 6.25 -18.87
CA GLY A 133 -27.51 6.58 -19.87
C GLY A 133 -27.21 5.46 -20.87
N GLY A 134 -28.09 4.47 -20.99
CA GLY A 134 -27.83 3.22 -21.73
C GLY A 134 -26.84 2.26 -21.07
N ALA A 135 -26.45 2.51 -19.81
CA ALA A 135 -25.84 1.53 -18.91
C ALA A 135 -26.94 0.70 -18.25
N THR A 136 -26.76 -0.61 -18.19
CA THR A 136 -27.70 -1.54 -17.56
C THR A 136 -26.98 -2.26 -16.43
N LEU A 137 -27.46 -2.06 -15.20
CA LEU A 137 -26.95 -2.67 -13.99
C LEU A 137 -27.90 -3.77 -13.53
N ASN A 138 -27.36 -4.93 -13.22
CA ASN A 138 -28.16 -6.07 -12.75
C ASN A 138 -28.08 -6.14 -11.22
N ASN A 139 -29.20 -6.42 -10.56
CA ASN A 139 -29.29 -6.54 -9.10
C ASN A 139 -28.87 -5.25 -8.36
N MET A 140 -29.24 -4.08 -8.89
CA MET A 140 -29.01 -2.79 -8.22
C MET A 140 -29.92 -2.68 -6.99
N THR A 141 -29.33 -2.40 -5.82
CA THR A 141 -30.11 -2.17 -4.58
C THR A 141 -30.70 -0.76 -4.58
N MET A 142 -31.99 -0.67 -4.29
CA MET A 142 -32.79 0.57 -4.33
C MET A 142 -33.81 0.60 -3.19
N GLY A 143 -34.20 1.79 -2.76
CA GLY A 143 -35.29 2.00 -1.80
C GLY A 143 -36.66 2.07 -2.49
N LEU A 144 -37.67 1.45 -1.88
CA LEU A 144 -39.07 1.53 -2.26
C LEU A 144 -39.83 2.36 -1.23
N GLY A 145 -40.19 3.59 -1.60
CA GLY A 145 -40.93 4.52 -0.76
C GLY A 145 -42.41 4.18 -0.68
N ILE A 146 -42.81 3.37 0.31
CA ILE A 146 -44.21 2.99 0.56
C ILE A 146 -44.94 4.10 1.33
N ARG A 147 -44.24 4.73 2.28
CA ARG A 147 -44.73 5.84 3.12
C ARG A 147 -43.83 7.05 2.85
N THR A 148 -44.21 7.86 1.86
CA THR A 148 -43.48 9.06 1.45
C THR A 148 -44.41 10.26 1.36
N ASP A 149 -43.90 11.44 1.72
CA ASP A 149 -44.52 12.74 1.44
C ASP A 149 -43.94 13.43 0.19
N ILE A 150 -42.94 12.82 -0.44
CA ILE A 150 -42.30 13.24 -1.70
C ILE A 150 -42.97 12.51 -2.88
N ALA A 151 -43.37 13.27 -3.89
CA ALA A 151 -44.15 12.78 -5.04
C ALA A 151 -43.29 12.23 -6.21
N TYR A 152 -41.97 12.18 -6.05
CA TYR A 152 -41.01 11.68 -7.03
C TYR A 152 -39.88 10.93 -6.33
N GLY A 153 -39.10 10.15 -7.07
CA GLY A 153 -37.93 9.43 -6.54
C GLY A 153 -36.61 10.14 -6.89
N LEU A 154 -35.50 9.59 -6.39
CA LEU A 154 -34.18 10.20 -6.46
C LEU A 154 -33.12 9.22 -7.00
N VAL A 155 -32.12 9.77 -7.68
CA VAL A 155 -30.89 9.09 -8.09
C VAL A 155 -29.73 9.66 -7.27
N GLY A 156 -29.40 8.99 -6.17
CA GLY A 156 -28.23 9.32 -5.36
C GLY A 156 -26.92 8.93 -6.05
N VAL A 157 -26.00 9.89 -6.19
CA VAL A 157 -24.64 9.69 -6.74
C VAL A 157 -23.53 10.09 -5.76
N GLY A 158 -23.88 10.37 -4.50
CA GLY A 158 -22.98 10.78 -3.41
C GLY A 158 -22.07 9.66 -2.86
N TYR A 159 -21.56 9.82 -1.64
CA TYR A 159 -20.74 8.80 -0.99
C TYR A 159 -21.60 7.68 -0.39
N ALA A 160 -21.30 6.41 -0.67
CA ALA A 160 -22.06 5.25 -0.15
C ALA A 160 -22.19 5.22 1.38
N LEU A 161 -21.23 5.77 2.12
CA LEU A 161 -21.26 5.83 3.58
C LEU A 161 -22.29 6.85 4.14
N ASN A 162 -22.94 7.64 3.28
CA ASN A 162 -23.94 8.62 3.72
C ASN A 162 -25.25 7.93 4.11
N GLU A 163 -25.86 7.20 3.18
CA GLU A 163 -27.21 6.63 3.34
C GLU A 163 -27.32 5.17 2.88
N ALA A 164 -26.36 4.65 2.10
CA ALA A 164 -26.44 3.33 1.48
C ALA A 164 -26.18 2.19 2.48
N ILE A 165 -26.98 2.09 3.53
CA ILE A 165 -26.85 1.14 4.63
C ILE A 165 -28.16 0.37 4.80
N VAL A 166 -28.13 -0.95 4.63
CA VAL A 166 -29.30 -1.80 4.87
C VAL A 166 -29.31 -2.29 6.32
N GLY A 167 -30.33 -1.91 7.10
CA GLY A 167 -30.60 -2.46 8.44
C GLY A 167 -31.00 -1.42 9.48
N SER A 168 -32.01 -1.73 10.30
CA SER A 168 -32.61 -0.81 11.29
C SER A 168 -32.08 -0.94 12.72
N THR A 169 -31.00 -1.69 12.99
CA THR A 169 -30.48 -1.86 14.35
C THR A 169 -28.95 -2.02 14.37
N GLN A 170 -28.35 -1.67 15.52
CA GLN A 170 -26.91 -1.53 15.83
C GLN A 170 -26.03 -2.79 15.65
N GLU A 171 -26.13 -3.51 14.53
CA GLU A 171 -25.28 -4.66 14.19
C GLU A 171 -24.65 -4.46 12.80
N THR A 172 -23.41 -3.97 12.77
CA THR A 172 -22.52 -3.88 11.58
C THR A 172 -23.21 -3.51 10.27
N SER A 173 -23.40 -2.21 10.06
CA SER A 173 -23.81 -1.59 8.80
C SER A 173 -22.86 -1.95 7.65
N SER A 174 -23.21 -2.94 6.83
CA SER A 174 -22.56 -3.13 5.54
C SER A 174 -23.15 -2.12 4.56
N ALA A 175 -22.39 -1.08 4.22
CA ALA A 175 -22.79 -0.18 3.16
C ALA A 175 -22.90 -0.95 1.83
N TYR A 176 -24.01 -0.83 1.11
CA TYR A 176 -24.17 -1.45 -0.19
C TYR A 176 -23.53 -0.56 -1.27
N PRO A 177 -23.02 -1.12 -2.38
CA PRO A 177 -22.43 -0.31 -3.43
C PRO A 177 -23.51 0.59 -4.04
N ASN A 178 -23.24 1.89 -4.15
CA ASN A 178 -24.15 2.84 -4.78
C ASN A 178 -23.91 2.91 -6.30
N LEU A 179 -24.64 3.79 -7.02
CA LEU A 179 -24.68 3.76 -8.48
C LEU A 179 -23.28 3.86 -9.15
N PRO A 180 -22.44 4.86 -8.85
CA PRO A 180 -21.11 4.95 -9.47
C PRO A 180 -20.20 3.76 -9.12
N VAL A 181 -20.35 3.18 -7.92
CA VAL A 181 -19.58 2.01 -7.49
C VAL A 181 -20.00 0.76 -8.28
N ASN A 182 -21.31 0.49 -8.41
CA ASN A 182 -21.80 -0.64 -9.23
C ASN A 182 -21.39 -0.50 -10.70
N MET A 183 -21.44 0.70 -11.27
CA MET A 183 -20.99 0.91 -12.65
C MET A 183 -19.50 0.58 -12.83
N MET A 184 -18.66 0.83 -11.83
CA MET A 184 -17.25 0.47 -11.87
C MET A 184 -17.04 -1.03 -11.65
N GLU A 185 -17.77 -1.65 -10.72
CA GLU A 185 -17.70 -3.08 -10.41
C GLU A 185 -18.17 -3.95 -11.58
N GLU A 186 -19.19 -3.53 -12.33
CA GLU A 186 -19.63 -4.19 -13.57
C GLU A 186 -18.72 -3.88 -14.78
N GLY A 187 -17.69 -3.04 -14.61
CA GLY A 187 -16.74 -2.68 -15.66
C GLY A 187 -17.30 -1.72 -16.73
N LEU A 188 -18.40 -1.02 -16.43
CA LEU A 188 -18.99 -0.01 -17.31
C LEU A 188 -18.15 1.28 -17.30
N ILE A 189 -17.62 1.67 -16.15
CA ILE A 189 -16.70 2.82 -16.00
C ILE A 189 -15.39 2.40 -15.35
N ILE A 190 -14.31 3.11 -15.67
CA ILE A 190 -12.94 2.76 -15.24
C ILE A 190 -12.67 3.16 -13.78
N THR A 191 -13.29 4.24 -13.31
CA THR A 191 -13.13 4.80 -11.96
C THR A 191 -14.46 5.32 -11.43
N VAL A 192 -14.59 5.41 -10.10
CA VAL A 192 -15.78 5.96 -9.43
C VAL A 192 -15.72 7.49 -9.48
N ALA A 193 -16.01 8.04 -10.65
CA ALA A 193 -16.04 9.48 -10.90
C ALA A 193 -17.10 9.83 -11.95
N TYR A 194 -17.67 11.02 -11.83
CA TYR A 194 -18.60 11.57 -12.83
C TYR A 194 -18.44 13.08 -12.92
N SER A 195 -18.86 13.65 -14.04
CA SER A 195 -18.90 15.09 -14.26
C SER A 195 -20.33 15.58 -14.48
N LEU A 196 -20.62 16.78 -13.99
CA LEU A 196 -21.93 17.39 -13.98
C LEU A 196 -21.89 18.72 -14.74
N TRP A 197 -22.80 18.87 -15.70
CA TRP A 197 -23.01 20.10 -16.45
C TRP A 197 -24.52 20.42 -16.51
N LEU A 198 -24.95 21.40 -15.71
CA LEU A 198 -26.37 21.74 -15.56
C LEU A 198 -26.88 22.72 -16.63
N ASN A 199 -25.97 23.39 -17.33
CA ASN A 199 -26.27 24.46 -18.29
C ASN A 199 -26.95 25.70 -17.64
N ASP A 200 -27.41 26.67 -18.42
CA ASP A 200 -28.10 27.88 -17.93
C ASP A 200 -29.55 27.59 -17.50
N LEU A 201 -30.10 28.46 -16.65
CA LEU A 201 -31.47 28.30 -16.11
C LEU A 201 -32.54 28.17 -17.20
N ASP A 202 -32.39 28.91 -18.31
CA ASP A 202 -33.32 28.91 -19.43
C ASP A 202 -33.17 27.68 -20.36
N ALA A 203 -32.15 26.84 -20.15
CA ALA A 203 -31.98 25.63 -20.93
C ALA A 203 -32.82 24.48 -20.38
N SER A 204 -33.51 23.79 -21.30
CA SER A 204 -34.33 22.62 -21.01
C SER A 204 -33.55 21.36 -20.58
N SER A 205 -32.23 21.34 -20.73
CA SER A 205 -31.41 20.16 -20.40
C SER A 205 -29.95 20.48 -20.09
N GLY A 206 -29.37 19.62 -19.25
CA GLY A 206 -27.94 19.47 -18.99
C GLY A 206 -27.48 18.02 -19.22
N SER A 207 -26.31 17.65 -18.72
CA SER A 207 -25.85 16.25 -18.74
C SER A 207 -25.03 15.86 -17.52
N ILE A 208 -25.11 14.56 -17.19
CA ILE A 208 -24.22 13.86 -16.26
C ILE A 208 -23.43 12.82 -17.04
N LEU A 209 -22.10 12.82 -16.87
CA LEU A 209 -21.19 11.94 -17.58
C LEU A 209 -20.38 11.10 -16.58
N PHE A 210 -20.65 9.80 -16.54
CA PHE A 210 -19.94 8.83 -15.72
C PHE A 210 -18.63 8.38 -16.39
N GLY A 211 -17.55 8.31 -15.61
CA GLY A 211 -16.25 7.78 -16.04
C GLY A 211 -15.39 8.73 -16.88
N GLY A 212 -15.81 9.98 -17.09
CA GLY A 212 -15.11 10.93 -17.96
C GLY A 212 -15.44 12.39 -17.70
N ILE A 213 -14.75 13.28 -18.43
CA ILE A 213 -15.00 14.72 -18.47
C ILE A 213 -15.24 15.17 -19.92
N ASP A 214 -15.94 16.27 -20.12
CA ASP A 214 -16.14 16.91 -21.43
C ASP A 214 -15.46 18.29 -21.44
N THR A 215 -14.38 18.40 -22.23
CA THR A 215 -13.56 19.62 -22.26
C THR A 215 -14.22 20.79 -22.99
N GLU A 216 -15.33 20.57 -23.71
CA GLU A 216 -16.05 21.63 -24.42
C GLU A 216 -17.18 22.26 -23.57
N LYS A 217 -17.38 21.77 -22.34
CA LYS A 217 -18.44 22.23 -21.41
C LYS A 217 -17.97 23.24 -20.36
N TYR A 218 -16.67 23.54 -20.32
CA TYR A 218 -16.09 24.52 -19.41
C TYR A 218 -15.03 25.38 -20.11
N HIS A 219 -14.73 26.54 -19.53
CA HIS A 219 -13.67 27.42 -20.02
C HIS A 219 -12.63 27.69 -18.94
N GLY A 220 -11.42 28.04 -19.36
CA GLY A 220 -10.28 28.17 -18.45
C GLY A 220 -9.70 26.81 -18.02
N ASN A 221 -9.00 26.80 -16.89
CA ASN A 221 -8.36 25.59 -16.37
C ASN A 221 -9.30 24.89 -15.38
N LEU A 222 -9.55 23.60 -15.62
CA LEU A 222 -10.17 22.74 -14.60
C LEU A 222 -9.24 22.67 -13.40
N THR A 223 -9.76 23.03 -12.22
CA THR A 223 -8.95 23.13 -11.01
C THR A 223 -9.44 22.15 -9.96
N LYS A 224 -8.57 21.25 -9.50
CA LYS A 224 -8.93 20.27 -8.47
C LYS A 224 -8.73 20.82 -7.05
N ILE A 225 -9.75 20.62 -6.21
CA ILE A 225 -9.84 21.02 -4.81
C ILE A 225 -10.11 19.79 -3.94
N ASN A 226 -9.54 19.76 -2.74
CA ASN A 226 -9.72 18.64 -1.81
C ASN A 226 -11.11 18.67 -1.15
N ILE A 227 -11.71 17.50 -0.98
CA ILE A 227 -12.88 17.29 -0.14
C ILE A 227 -12.42 17.15 1.32
N TYR A 228 -13.16 17.72 2.27
CA TYR A 228 -12.88 17.60 3.70
C TYR A 228 -13.77 16.52 4.35
N PRO A 229 -13.21 15.63 5.19
CA PRO A 229 -14.01 14.64 5.89
C PRO A 229 -14.81 15.28 7.04
N ILE A 230 -16.07 14.88 7.19
CA ILE A 230 -16.89 15.19 8.37
C ILE A 230 -16.69 14.05 9.38
N GLN A 231 -16.34 14.38 10.63
CA GLN A 231 -16.16 13.37 11.70
C GLN A 231 -15.24 12.19 11.31
N HIS A 232 -14.17 12.49 10.55
CA HIS A 232 -13.18 11.51 10.06
C HIS A 232 -13.64 10.54 8.94
N ALA A 233 -14.82 10.78 8.33
CA ALA A 233 -15.28 10.04 7.16
C ALA A 233 -15.68 10.98 6.01
N PHE A 234 -15.60 10.49 4.77
CA PHE A 234 -16.12 11.19 3.60
C PHE A 234 -17.57 10.76 3.37
N THR A 235 -18.51 11.58 3.83
CA THR A 235 -19.96 11.34 3.70
C THR A 235 -20.63 12.33 2.77
N ALA A 236 -20.01 13.48 2.49
CA ALA A 236 -20.54 14.51 1.60
C ALA A 236 -19.41 15.25 0.86
N PHE A 237 -19.75 15.95 -0.23
CA PHE A 237 -18.82 16.74 -1.03
C PHE A 237 -18.51 18.11 -0.40
N VAL A 238 -17.91 18.09 0.80
CA VAL A 238 -17.57 19.31 1.55
C VAL A 238 -16.30 19.96 1.01
N VAL A 239 -16.40 21.21 0.57
CA VAL A 239 -15.28 22.02 0.08
C VAL A 239 -15.13 23.31 0.89
N ALA A 240 -13.92 23.87 0.91
CA ALA A 240 -13.63 25.12 1.62
C ALA A 240 -13.99 26.33 0.76
N PHE A 241 -15.04 27.04 1.14
CA PHE A 241 -15.45 28.32 0.58
C PHE A 241 -14.71 29.45 1.31
N THR A 242 -13.91 30.22 0.58
CA THR A 242 -12.91 31.13 1.19
C THR A 242 -13.15 32.61 0.97
N SER A 243 -13.89 33.00 -0.07
CA SER A 243 -14.18 34.41 -0.36
C SER A 243 -15.45 34.59 -1.17
N LEU A 244 -16.17 35.68 -0.93
CA LEU A 244 -17.33 36.09 -1.71
C LEU A 244 -17.22 37.58 -2.06
N GLU A 245 -17.31 37.90 -3.35
CA GLU A 245 -17.24 39.28 -3.84
C GLU A 245 -18.48 39.57 -4.70
N ALA A 246 -19.12 40.72 -4.46
CA ALA A 246 -20.23 41.23 -5.25
C ALA A 246 -19.70 42.23 -6.27
N PHE A 247 -20.04 42.04 -7.55
CA PHE A 247 -19.68 42.95 -8.63
C PHE A 247 -20.93 43.59 -9.22
N SER A 248 -20.88 44.91 -9.37
CA SER A 248 -21.93 45.70 -10.02
C SER A 248 -21.30 46.78 -10.92
N PRO A 249 -22.07 47.41 -11.82
CA PRO A 249 -21.58 48.53 -12.62
C PRO A 249 -21.06 49.72 -11.79
N SER A 250 -21.44 49.84 -10.51
CA SER A 250 -20.97 50.91 -9.63
C SER A 250 -19.69 50.60 -8.86
N GLY A 251 -19.21 49.35 -8.89
CA GLY A 251 -18.05 48.91 -8.11
C GLY A 251 -18.12 47.44 -7.67
N SER A 252 -17.09 47.01 -6.93
CA SER A 252 -16.99 45.67 -6.35
C SER A 252 -16.91 45.76 -4.82
N ASP A 253 -17.73 44.96 -4.13
CA ASP A 253 -17.76 44.87 -2.68
C ASP A 253 -17.32 43.47 -2.22
N THR A 254 -16.38 43.40 -1.27
CA THR A 254 -15.95 42.13 -0.68
C THR A 254 -16.80 41.81 0.54
N LEU A 255 -17.51 40.69 0.53
CA LEU A 255 -18.36 40.24 1.63
C LEU A 255 -17.51 39.45 2.63
N THR A 256 -17.71 39.70 3.92
CA THR A 256 -16.89 39.10 4.99
C THR A 256 -17.75 38.31 5.96
N SER A 257 -17.23 37.20 6.45
CA SER A 257 -17.87 36.37 7.46
C SER A 257 -16.88 36.10 8.59
N SER A 258 -17.38 36.03 9.82
CA SER A 258 -16.59 35.48 10.94
C SER A 258 -16.25 34.00 10.76
N SER A 259 -16.96 33.32 9.86
CA SER A 259 -16.89 31.88 9.65
C SER A 259 -16.00 31.49 8.46
N PHE A 260 -15.33 32.43 7.78
CA PHE A 260 -14.38 32.08 6.73
C PHE A 260 -13.10 31.44 7.30
N PRO A 261 -12.57 30.35 6.70
CA PRO A 261 -13.15 29.57 5.59
C PRO A 261 -14.41 28.78 6.01
N VAL A 262 -15.48 28.86 5.19
CA VAL A 262 -16.76 28.20 5.47
C VAL A 262 -16.79 26.82 4.79
N PRO A 263 -17.10 25.72 5.51
CA PRO A 263 -17.35 24.43 4.87
C PRO A 263 -18.72 24.45 4.18
N VAL A 264 -18.74 24.19 2.87
CA VAL A 264 -19.98 24.11 2.07
C VAL A 264 -20.04 22.78 1.32
N VAL A 265 -21.24 22.22 1.18
CA VAL A 265 -21.52 21.02 0.40
C VAL A 265 -21.95 21.44 -1.00
N LEU A 266 -21.39 20.83 -2.04
CA LEU A 266 -21.86 20.97 -3.42
C LEU A 266 -22.97 19.94 -3.65
N ASP A 267 -24.20 20.40 -3.87
CA ASP A 267 -25.38 19.54 -3.85
C ASP A 267 -26.42 19.91 -4.91
N SER A 268 -26.73 19.01 -5.85
CA SER A 268 -27.82 19.16 -6.81
C SER A 268 -29.19 18.68 -6.30
N GLY A 269 -29.27 18.12 -5.09
CA GLY A 269 -30.52 17.74 -4.44
C GLY A 269 -31.42 18.94 -4.12
N THR A 270 -30.88 20.16 -4.14
CA THR A 270 -31.60 21.41 -3.90
C THR A 270 -31.30 22.47 -4.94
N THR A 271 -32.34 23.18 -5.38
CA THR A 271 -32.17 24.31 -6.30
C THR A 271 -31.45 25.49 -5.64
N LEU A 272 -31.74 25.76 -4.37
CA LEU A 272 -31.32 26.98 -3.68
C LEU A 272 -29.97 26.80 -3.00
N SER A 273 -29.19 27.87 -2.93
CA SER A 273 -27.93 27.90 -2.18
C SER A 273 -28.20 28.45 -0.77
N TYR A 274 -27.78 27.72 0.26
CA TYR A 274 -27.97 28.05 1.66
C TYR A 274 -26.65 28.46 2.30
N LEU A 275 -26.53 29.74 2.66
CA LEU A 275 -25.33 30.30 3.28
C LEU A 275 -25.57 30.67 4.75
N SER A 276 -24.48 30.95 5.47
CA SER A 276 -24.54 31.44 6.85
C SER A 276 -25.35 32.75 6.92
N THR A 277 -26.05 32.96 8.03
CA THR A 277 -26.98 34.09 8.19
C THR A 277 -26.30 35.45 7.99
N ASP A 278 -25.03 35.58 8.39
CA ASP A 278 -24.23 36.80 8.21
C ASP A 278 -23.84 37.06 6.74
N LEU A 279 -23.50 36.02 5.97
CA LEU A 279 -23.20 36.15 4.54
C LEU A 279 -24.47 36.39 3.73
N ALA A 280 -25.52 35.58 3.94
CA ALA A 280 -26.79 35.72 3.23
C ALA A 280 -27.41 37.10 3.46
N SER A 281 -27.37 37.63 4.70
CA SER A 281 -27.88 38.97 4.98
C SER A 281 -27.10 40.08 4.27
N GLN A 282 -25.78 39.92 4.10
CA GLN A 282 -24.97 40.86 3.31
C GLN A 282 -25.33 40.78 1.83
N VAL A 283 -25.43 39.58 1.27
CA VAL A 283 -25.86 39.36 -0.12
C VAL A 283 -27.26 39.97 -0.37
N TRP A 284 -28.22 39.73 0.52
CA TRP A 284 -29.58 40.29 0.42
C TRP A 284 -29.56 41.81 0.44
N LYS A 285 -28.70 42.41 1.26
CA LYS A 285 -28.54 43.86 1.32
C LYS A 285 -27.97 44.44 0.01
N GLU A 286 -27.01 43.76 -0.62
CA GLU A 286 -26.43 44.20 -1.89
C GLU A 286 -27.47 44.23 -3.01
N VAL A 287 -28.30 43.18 -3.13
CA VAL A 287 -29.31 43.08 -4.22
C VAL A 287 -30.66 43.69 -3.86
N GLY A 288 -30.88 44.10 -2.60
CA GLY A 288 -32.17 44.57 -2.11
C GLY A 288 -33.21 43.46 -1.92
N ALA A 289 -32.81 42.21 -1.69
CA ALA A 289 -33.73 41.13 -1.39
C ALA A 289 -34.35 41.31 0.02
N ILE A 290 -35.63 40.96 0.16
CA ILE A 290 -36.35 41.03 1.43
C ILE A 290 -36.93 39.67 1.80
N TYR A 291 -36.89 39.32 3.08
CA TYR A 291 -37.50 38.08 3.55
C TYR A 291 -39.03 38.21 3.59
N SER A 292 -39.75 37.32 2.90
CA SER A 292 -41.21 37.29 2.91
C SER A 292 -41.72 36.25 3.91
N SER A 293 -42.40 36.69 4.97
CA SER A 293 -43.06 35.76 5.90
C SER A 293 -44.22 34.98 5.27
N GLN A 294 -44.75 35.45 4.13
CA GLN A 294 -45.80 34.75 3.39
C GLN A 294 -45.24 33.52 2.65
N PHE A 295 -44.03 33.63 2.09
CA PHE A 295 -43.40 32.57 1.29
C PHE A 295 -42.28 31.85 2.05
N GLN A 296 -41.90 32.33 3.25
CA GLN A 296 -40.81 31.82 4.09
C GLN A 296 -39.42 31.82 3.42
N LEU A 297 -39.22 32.68 2.43
CA LEU A 297 -38.00 32.78 1.61
C LEU A 297 -37.68 34.25 1.26
N ALA A 298 -36.43 34.51 0.86
CA ALA A 298 -36.01 35.81 0.35
C ALA A 298 -36.51 36.05 -1.08
N VAL A 299 -37.16 37.19 -1.28
CA VAL A 299 -37.77 37.61 -2.55
C VAL A 299 -37.22 38.96 -3.00
N LEU A 300 -37.22 39.18 -4.31
CA LEU A 300 -36.82 40.42 -4.95
C LEU A 300 -37.67 40.72 -6.20
N PRO A 301 -37.64 41.94 -6.77
CA PRO A 301 -38.33 42.22 -8.02
C PRO A 301 -37.80 41.38 -9.18
N CYS A 302 -38.67 40.74 -9.95
CA CYS A 302 -38.27 39.91 -11.11
C CYS A 302 -37.42 40.65 -12.15
N LYS A 303 -37.56 41.98 -12.26
CA LYS A 303 -36.72 42.83 -13.13
C LYS A 303 -35.22 42.72 -12.84
N MET A 304 -34.85 42.36 -11.63
CA MET A 304 -33.47 42.18 -11.20
C MET A 304 -32.75 41.03 -11.92
N ARG A 305 -33.50 40.10 -12.54
CA ARG A 305 -32.94 39.05 -13.41
C ARG A 305 -32.05 39.62 -14.52
N ASN A 306 -32.40 40.79 -15.04
CA ASN A 306 -31.67 41.46 -16.14
C ASN A 306 -30.54 42.39 -15.67
N SER A 307 -30.23 42.41 -14.37
CA SER A 307 -29.14 43.23 -13.83
C SER A 307 -27.77 42.70 -14.28
N GLN A 308 -26.84 43.59 -14.61
CA GLN A 308 -25.47 43.23 -15.05
C GLN A 308 -24.53 42.82 -13.91
N GLY A 309 -25.01 42.76 -12.67
CA GLY A 309 -24.22 42.33 -11.51
C GLY A 309 -24.02 40.81 -11.42
N TYR A 310 -22.98 40.39 -10.72
CA TYR A 310 -22.67 38.98 -10.44
C TYR A 310 -21.96 38.81 -9.10
N PHE A 311 -21.99 37.59 -8.55
CA PHE A 311 -21.25 37.21 -7.35
C PHE A 311 -20.10 36.27 -7.71
N SER A 312 -18.89 36.55 -7.22
CA SER A 312 -17.71 35.70 -7.42
C SER A 312 -17.42 34.90 -6.16
N PHE A 313 -17.54 33.57 -6.28
CA PHE A 313 -17.30 32.61 -5.20
C PHE A 313 -15.90 32.02 -5.34
N GLY A 314 -15.05 32.18 -4.32
CA GLY A 314 -13.68 31.64 -4.30
C GLY A 314 -13.53 30.42 -3.41
N PHE A 315 -12.77 29.43 -3.88
CA PHE A 315 -12.54 28.16 -3.19
C PHE A 315 -11.04 27.88 -2.98
N ALA A 316 -10.71 27.04 -2.00
CA ALA A 316 -9.36 26.50 -1.77
C ALA A 316 -8.23 27.53 -1.54
N GLY A 317 -8.58 28.73 -1.08
CA GLY A 317 -7.64 29.79 -0.69
C GLY A 317 -7.65 31.01 -1.63
N PRO A 318 -6.84 32.05 -1.35
CA PRO A 318 -6.89 33.31 -2.10
C PRO A 318 -6.51 33.19 -3.59
N ASN A 319 -5.74 32.17 -3.96
CA ASN A 319 -5.32 31.87 -5.33
C ASN A 319 -6.04 30.66 -5.94
N GLY A 320 -7.11 30.16 -5.30
CA GLY A 320 -7.89 29.05 -5.82
C GLY A 320 -8.94 29.48 -6.86
N PRO A 321 -9.73 28.53 -7.39
CA PRO A 321 -10.67 28.80 -8.48
C PRO A 321 -11.80 29.72 -8.02
N ARG A 322 -12.24 30.59 -8.93
CA ARG A 322 -13.36 31.52 -8.71
C ARG A 322 -14.48 31.25 -9.72
N ILE A 323 -15.71 31.15 -9.24
CA ILE A 323 -16.91 30.93 -10.04
C ILE A 323 -17.79 32.17 -9.96
N ASN A 324 -18.10 32.75 -11.11
CA ASN A 324 -18.93 33.95 -11.22
C ASN A 324 -20.37 33.54 -11.52
N VAL A 325 -21.30 33.87 -10.62
CA VAL A 325 -22.73 33.58 -10.74
C VAL A 325 -23.47 34.87 -11.05
N SER A 326 -24.12 34.92 -12.22
CA SER A 326 -24.86 36.11 -12.66
C SER A 326 -26.22 36.24 -11.96
N MET A 327 -26.79 37.44 -11.95
CA MET A 327 -28.16 37.64 -11.43
C MET A 327 -29.22 36.86 -12.20
N GLY A 328 -29.00 36.53 -13.47
CA GLY A 328 -29.91 35.68 -14.25
C GLY A 328 -30.13 34.31 -13.62
N GLU A 329 -29.07 33.72 -13.07
CA GLU A 329 -29.08 32.39 -12.46
C GLU A 329 -29.61 32.38 -11.02
N LEU A 330 -29.61 33.55 -10.35
CA LEU A 330 -30.02 33.72 -8.96
C LEU A 330 -31.46 34.23 -8.80
N VAL A 331 -32.18 34.54 -9.88
CA VAL A 331 -33.55 35.08 -9.80
C VAL A 331 -34.52 34.08 -10.42
N LEU A 332 -35.22 33.34 -9.56
CA LEU A 332 -36.12 32.24 -9.92
C LEU A 332 -37.58 32.69 -9.90
N ASP A 333 -38.42 32.05 -10.71
CA ASP A 333 -39.86 32.31 -10.72
C ASP A 333 -40.54 31.64 -9.52
N LEU A 334 -41.46 32.34 -8.85
CA LEU A 334 -42.16 31.81 -7.68
C LEU A 334 -43.30 30.83 -8.02
N THR A 335 -43.84 30.91 -9.23
CA THR A 335 -45.03 30.16 -9.67
C THR A 335 -44.98 29.85 -11.17
N ASP A 336 -45.62 28.74 -11.57
CA ASP A 336 -45.76 28.29 -12.98
C ASP A 336 -46.67 29.21 -13.84
N GLY A 337 -46.86 30.48 -13.48
CA GLY A 337 -47.86 31.39 -14.06
C GLY A 337 -47.49 32.88 -13.92
N GLN A 338 -48.48 33.76 -13.78
CA GLN A 338 -48.18 35.18 -13.51
C GLN A 338 -47.49 35.31 -12.14
N PRO A 339 -46.33 35.99 -12.07
CA PRO A 339 -45.59 36.13 -10.83
C PRO A 339 -46.42 36.90 -9.79
N PRO A 340 -46.38 36.49 -8.51
CA PRO A 340 -47.11 37.18 -7.45
C PRO A 340 -46.58 38.61 -7.30
N ILE A 341 -47.46 39.56 -6.99
CA ILE A 341 -47.08 40.96 -6.84
C ILE A 341 -46.78 41.26 -5.36
N PHE A 342 -45.77 42.07 -5.09
CA PHE A 342 -45.50 42.57 -3.73
C PHE A 342 -46.70 43.36 -3.18
N ASN A 343 -47.32 42.85 -2.12
CA ASN A 343 -48.49 43.48 -1.50
C ASN A 343 -48.11 44.66 -0.59
N ASN A 344 -46.95 44.60 0.05
CA ASN A 344 -46.41 45.56 1.02
C ASN A 344 -44.88 45.68 0.89
N GLY A 345 -44.28 46.72 1.48
CA GLY A 345 -42.82 46.94 1.45
C GLY A 345 -42.34 47.84 0.28
N PRO A 346 -41.02 47.96 0.08
CA PRO A 346 -40.41 48.91 -0.87
C PRO A 346 -40.73 48.61 -2.35
N TYR A 347 -41.13 47.39 -2.68
CA TYR A 347 -41.39 46.93 -4.05
C TYR A 347 -42.88 46.79 -4.37
N LYS A 348 -43.77 47.38 -3.57
CA LYS A 348 -45.22 47.25 -3.72
C LYS A 348 -45.68 47.49 -5.15
N GLY A 349 -46.43 46.55 -5.73
CA GLY A 349 -46.94 46.62 -7.10
C GLY A 349 -46.00 46.07 -8.18
N MET A 350 -44.81 45.58 -7.83
CA MET A 350 -43.89 44.90 -8.74
C MET A 350 -44.03 43.37 -8.64
N ASP A 351 -43.67 42.67 -9.70
CA ASP A 351 -43.61 41.21 -9.76
C ASP A 351 -42.50 40.69 -8.83
N ALA A 352 -42.84 39.74 -7.96
CA ALA A 352 -41.95 39.11 -7.01
C ALA A 352 -41.39 37.80 -7.57
N CYS A 353 -40.08 37.66 -7.46
CA CYS A 353 -39.32 36.46 -7.79
C CYS A 353 -38.52 36.00 -6.57
N GLU A 354 -38.19 34.72 -6.54
CA GLU A 354 -37.38 34.12 -5.50
C GLU A 354 -35.89 34.41 -5.73
N PHE A 355 -35.18 34.65 -4.63
CA PHE A 355 -33.73 34.79 -4.68
C PHE A 355 -33.04 33.44 -4.43
N GLY A 356 -32.06 33.11 -5.25
CA GLY A 356 -31.38 31.81 -5.24
C GLY A 356 -30.46 31.56 -4.05
N ILE A 357 -30.17 32.58 -3.22
CA ILE A 357 -29.34 32.47 -2.01
C ILE A 357 -30.20 32.76 -0.78
N GLN A 358 -30.33 31.75 0.09
CA GLN A 358 -31.10 31.81 1.32
C GLN A 358 -30.19 31.75 2.55
N ASN A 359 -30.70 32.22 3.69
CA ASN A 359 -30.00 32.08 4.97
C ASN A 359 -30.32 30.74 5.62
N PHE A 360 -29.33 30.15 6.29
CA PHE A 360 -29.52 28.95 7.09
C PHE A 360 -28.78 29.09 8.42
N THR A 361 -29.36 28.53 9.48
CA THR A 361 -28.90 28.75 10.87
C THR A 361 -27.93 27.68 11.36
N SER A 362 -27.95 26.48 10.78
CA SER A 362 -27.13 25.34 11.19
C SER A 362 -26.27 24.81 10.05
N ALA A 363 -24.97 24.58 10.27
CA ALA A 363 -24.13 23.88 9.29
C ALA A 363 -24.54 22.40 9.16
N PRO A 364 -24.29 21.72 8.02
CA PRO A 364 -23.54 22.20 6.85
C PRO A 364 -24.32 23.19 5.98
N TYR A 365 -23.59 24.12 5.34
CA TYR A 365 -24.13 25.03 4.33
C TYR A 365 -24.05 24.37 2.95
N LEU A 366 -24.93 24.76 2.02
CA LEU A 366 -25.07 24.09 0.73
C LEU A 366 -25.00 25.08 -0.42
N LEU A 367 -24.33 24.70 -1.50
CA LEU A 367 -24.37 25.39 -2.79
C LEU A 367 -25.18 24.52 -3.75
N GLY A 368 -26.40 24.98 -4.01
CA GLY A 368 -27.40 24.31 -4.84
C GLY A 368 -27.24 24.56 -6.34
N ASP A 369 -28.26 24.20 -7.11
CA ASP A 369 -28.27 24.37 -8.58
C ASP A 369 -28.08 25.83 -9.02
N THR A 370 -28.55 26.80 -8.23
CA THR A 370 -28.31 28.24 -8.47
C THR A 370 -26.83 28.60 -8.57
N PHE A 371 -25.96 27.86 -7.87
CA PHE A 371 -24.52 27.95 -8.00
C PHE A 371 -23.99 26.97 -9.06
N LEU A 372 -24.41 25.69 -8.99
CA LEU A 372 -23.87 24.62 -9.82
C LEU A 372 -24.12 24.85 -11.32
N ARG A 373 -25.18 25.58 -11.73
CA ARG A 373 -25.37 25.98 -13.12
C ARG A 373 -24.21 26.77 -13.70
N SER A 374 -23.57 27.62 -12.89
CA SER A 374 -22.42 28.43 -13.32
C SER A 374 -21.07 27.68 -13.25
N ALA A 375 -21.06 26.44 -12.76
CA ALA A 375 -19.86 25.62 -12.60
C ALA A 375 -19.94 24.32 -13.40
N TYR A 376 -18.81 23.91 -13.98
CA TYR A 376 -18.60 22.54 -14.41
C TYR A 376 -17.87 21.80 -13.31
N VAL A 377 -18.49 20.74 -12.79
CA VAL A 377 -18.01 20.06 -11.57
C VAL A 377 -17.72 18.59 -11.88
N VAL A 378 -16.54 18.12 -11.49
CA VAL A 378 -16.10 16.73 -11.62
C VAL A 378 -15.93 16.15 -10.23
N TYR A 379 -16.73 15.15 -9.89
CA TYR A 379 -16.69 14.45 -8.60
C TYR A 379 -15.82 13.21 -8.73
N ASP A 380 -14.68 13.17 -8.02
CA ASP A 380 -13.74 12.05 -7.98
C ASP A 380 -13.74 11.43 -6.57
N LEU A 381 -14.56 10.39 -6.40
CA LEU A 381 -14.79 9.73 -5.11
C LEU A 381 -13.61 8.83 -4.72
N VAL A 382 -12.76 8.43 -5.68
CA VAL A 382 -11.57 7.59 -5.40
C VAL A 382 -10.45 8.43 -4.80
N ASN A 383 -10.19 9.61 -5.38
CA ASN A 383 -9.12 10.51 -4.91
C ASN A 383 -9.59 11.51 -3.85
N ASN A 384 -10.88 11.52 -3.48
CA ASN A 384 -11.52 12.48 -2.57
C ASN A 384 -11.29 13.94 -3.00
N GLN A 385 -11.53 14.21 -4.28
CA GLN A 385 -11.30 15.52 -4.90
C GLN A 385 -12.49 15.94 -5.76
N VAL A 386 -12.66 17.26 -5.90
CA VAL A 386 -13.58 17.86 -6.86
C VAL A 386 -12.78 18.68 -7.87
N GLY A 387 -13.00 18.47 -9.17
CA GLY A 387 -12.56 19.38 -10.22
C GLY A 387 -13.62 20.45 -10.45
N ILE A 388 -13.28 21.72 -10.40
CA ILE A 388 -14.22 22.82 -10.63
C ILE A 388 -13.66 23.83 -11.64
N ALA A 389 -14.52 24.28 -12.56
CA ALA A 389 -14.22 25.33 -13.54
C ALA A 389 -15.49 26.14 -13.86
N PRO A 390 -15.35 27.38 -14.36
CA PRO A 390 -16.46 28.11 -14.96
C PRO A 390 -17.09 27.34 -16.12
N THR A 391 -18.42 27.22 -16.12
CA THR A 391 -19.17 26.53 -17.16
C THR A 391 -19.14 27.27 -18.50
N VAL A 392 -19.43 26.57 -19.60
CA VAL A 392 -19.82 27.16 -20.87
C VAL A 392 -21.30 26.87 -21.10
N PHE A 393 -22.12 27.92 -21.06
CA PHE A 393 -23.55 27.81 -21.35
C PHE A 393 -23.81 27.47 -22.82
N ASN A 394 -24.87 26.73 -23.07
CA ASN A 394 -25.39 26.36 -24.38
C ASN A 394 -24.35 25.74 -25.34
N SER A 395 -23.36 25.03 -24.79
CA SER A 395 -22.34 24.35 -25.59
C SER A 395 -22.93 23.15 -26.35
N THR A 396 -22.92 23.25 -27.67
CA THR A 396 -23.36 22.17 -28.59
C THR A 396 -22.22 21.25 -29.03
N ARG A 397 -20.97 21.58 -28.67
CA ARG A 397 -19.79 20.75 -28.92
C ARG A 397 -19.55 19.82 -27.74
N SER A 398 -18.91 18.68 -28.02
CA SER A 398 -18.54 17.71 -27.01
C SER A 398 -17.17 17.10 -27.35
N ASN A 399 -16.30 17.04 -26.37
CA ASN A 399 -15.02 16.34 -26.43
C ASN A 399 -14.79 15.57 -25.12
N ILE A 400 -15.33 14.35 -25.08
CA ILE A 400 -15.25 13.46 -23.93
C ILE A 400 -13.84 12.85 -23.80
N VAL A 401 -13.25 13.02 -22.63
CA VAL A 401 -11.98 12.43 -22.19
C VAL A 401 -12.27 11.50 -21.02
N ALA A 402 -12.14 10.20 -21.23
CA ALA A 402 -12.27 9.19 -20.19
C ALA A 402 -11.10 9.26 -19.20
N PHE A 403 -11.34 8.80 -17.96
CA PHE A 403 -10.25 8.61 -17.00
C PHE A 403 -9.30 7.49 -17.45
N ALA A 404 -8.00 7.69 -17.29
CA ALA A 404 -6.99 6.77 -17.84
C ALA A 404 -6.86 5.43 -17.07
N SER A 405 -7.23 5.39 -15.79
CA SER A 405 -7.15 4.21 -14.92
C SER A 405 -7.97 4.42 -13.64
N LYS A 406 -8.19 3.36 -12.84
CA LYS A 406 -9.00 3.36 -11.61
C LYS A 406 -8.58 4.40 -10.56
N SER A 407 -7.31 4.79 -10.53
CA SER A 407 -6.77 5.83 -9.62
C SER A 407 -6.15 7.00 -10.39
N ALA A 408 -6.55 7.19 -11.65
CA ALA A 408 -6.09 8.33 -12.42
C ALA A 408 -6.61 9.63 -11.80
N GLN A 409 -5.78 10.66 -11.81
CA GLN A 409 -6.19 12.01 -11.47
C GLN A 409 -7.18 12.53 -12.53
N ILE A 410 -8.04 13.47 -12.15
CA ILE A 410 -8.98 14.14 -13.04
C ILE A 410 -8.24 14.62 -14.32
N PRO A 411 -8.63 14.15 -15.52
CA PRO A 411 -7.96 14.51 -16.76
C PRO A 411 -7.93 16.02 -16.95
N SER A 412 -6.82 16.56 -17.48
CA SER A 412 -6.69 17.99 -17.78
C SER A 412 -6.84 18.96 -16.58
N ALA A 413 -6.93 18.46 -15.34
CA ALA A 413 -7.09 19.28 -14.15
C ALA A 413 -5.75 19.71 -13.53
N THR A 414 -5.67 20.98 -13.15
CA THR A 414 -4.55 21.60 -12.41
C THR A 414 -4.85 21.64 -10.92
N THR A 415 -3.85 21.47 -10.06
CA THR A 415 -4.05 21.55 -8.59
C THR A 415 -4.19 23.01 -8.17
N ALA A 416 -5.21 23.35 -7.36
CA ALA A 416 -5.26 24.69 -6.77
C ALA A 416 -4.00 24.93 -5.91
N PRO A 417 -3.27 26.04 -6.07
CA PRO A 417 -2.09 26.35 -5.26
C PRO A 417 -2.49 26.62 -3.81
N ASP A 418 -1.61 26.28 -2.86
CA ASP A 418 -1.73 26.64 -1.44
C ASP A 418 -2.99 26.14 -0.70
N GLN A 419 -3.60 25.00 -1.08
CA GLN A 419 -4.77 24.43 -0.37
C GLN A 419 -4.51 24.11 1.12
N SER A 420 -3.25 24.00 1.54
CA SER A 420 -2.86 23.84 2.94
C SER A 420 -2.94 25.14 3.75
N LYS A 421 -3.05 26.30 3.09
CA LYS A 421 -3.18 27.63 3.70
C LYS A 421 -4.63 28.05 3.91
N VAL A 422 -5.59 27.15 3.71
CA VAL A 422 -7.02 27.44 3.94
C VAL A 422 -7.28 27.93 5.38
N THR A 423 -6.41 27.61 6.34
CA THR A 423 -6.48 28.09 7.73
C THR A 423 -5.93 29.51 7.95
N ASP A 424 -5.27 30.12 6.96
CA ASP A 424 -4.78 31.49 7.07
C ASP A 424 -5.98 32.44 6.92
N LEU A 425 -6.44 32.97 8.04
CA LEU A 425 -7.52 33.96 8.09
C LEU A 425 -7.22 35.09 7.09
N PRO A 426 -8.08 35.36 6.09
CA PRO A 426 -7.98 36.60 5.34
C PRO A 426 -8.07 37.76 6.33
N SER A 427 -7.16 38.73 6.22
CA SER A 427 -7.12 39.89 7.11
C SER A 427 -8.50 40.55 7.16
N VAL A 428 -9.13 40.54 8.33
CA VAL A 428 -10.40 41.21 8.57
C VAL A 428 -10.19 42.71 8.38
N THR A 429 -10.45 43.19 7.17
CA THR A 429 -10.66 44.62 6.93
C THR A 429 -12.09 44.93 7.32
N SER A 430 -12.27 45.87 8.25
CA SER A 430 -13.57 46.47 8.52
C SER A 430 -14.24 46.84 7.20
N PRO A 431 -15.56 46.60 7.03
CA PRO A 431 -16.27 46.92 5.80
C PRO A 431 -15.99 48.39 5.45
N ALA A 432 -15.23 48.59 4.38
CA ALA A 432 -14.78 49.90 3.95
C ALA A 432 -15.76 50.53 2.96
N TYR A 433 -17.07 50.29 3.11
CA TYR A 433 -18.08 51.07 2.39
C TYR A 433 -19.50 50.84 2.93
N VAL A 434 -20.35 51.86 2.82
CA VAL A 434 -21.80 51.76 2.95
C VAL A 434 -22.33 51.56 1.53
N ALA A 435 -22.92 50.39 1.25
CA ALA A 435 -23.51 50.03 -0.05
C ALA A 435 -24.16 51.25 -0.75
N GLY A 436 -23.56 51.64 -1.87
CA GLY A 436 -24.15 52.58 -2.81
C GLY A 436 -25.22 51.88 -3.66
N PRO A 437 -26.00 52.61 -4.45
CA PRO A 437 -27.17 52.09 -5.20
C PRO A 437 -26.80 51.15 -6.39
N GLY A 438 -25.71 50.40 -6.30
CA GLY A 438 -25.06 49.68 -7.40
C GLY A 438 -25.85 48.59 -8.08
N PHE A 439 -26.76 47.95 -7.35
CA PHE A 439 -27.70 46.98 -7.91
C PHE A 439 -29.07 47.59 -8.23
N THR A 440 -29.34 48.83 -7.81
CA THR A 440 -30.63 49.49 -8.05
C THR A 440 -30.55 50.44 -9.24
N ASP A 441 -31.23 50.11 -10.33
CA ASP A 441 -31.44 51.04 -11.44
C ASP A 441 -32.11 52.33 -10.94
N SER A 442 -31.43 53.45 -11.13
CA SER A 442 -31.93 54.78 -10.81
C SER A 442 -33.02 55.20 -11.80
N ALA A 443 -34.27 54.86 -11.50
CA ALA A 443 -35.45 55.51 -12.09
C ALA A 443 -36.66 55.51 -11.14
N GLY A 444 -36.61 56.40 -10.14
CA GLY A 444 -37.77 57.20 -9.73
C GLY A 444 -38.67 56.68 -8.62
N VAL A 445 -38.36 57.02 -7.35
CA VAL A 445 -39.35 57.49 -6.38
C VAL A 445 -38.71 58.54 -5.46
N LYS A 446 -39.18 59.80 -5.54
CA LYS A 446 -38.93 60.83 -4.53
C LYS A 446 -39.93 60.64 -3.40
N GLY A 447 -39.46 60.53 -2.15
CA GLY A 447 -40.35 60.53 -0.97
C GLY A 447 -39.58 60.56 0.34
N SER A 448 -39.54 61.73 0.97
CA SER A 448 -39.04 61.96 2.32
C SER A 448 -39.90 61.26 3.37
N ALA A 449 -39.29 60.58 4.34
CA ALA A 449 -39.91 60.34 5.65
C ALA A 449 -38.84 60.19 6.73
N SER A 450 -38.65 61.28 7.47
CA SER A 450 -38.09 61.32 8.81
C SER A 450 -39.04 60.69 9.83
N GLY A 451 -38.52 59.95 10.82
CA GLY A 451 -39.17 59.83 12.12
C GLY A 451 -39.14 58.45 12.79
N LEU A 452 -38.53 58.44 13.99
CA LEU A 452 -38.75 57.58 15.17
C LEU A 452 -37.83 56.34 15.37
N PRO A 453 -37.52 55.99 16.65
CA PRO A 453 -36.12 55.96 17.13
C PRO A 453 -35.78 54.61 17.84
N PRO A 454 -34.75 54.48 18.71
CA PRO A 454 -33.84 53.33 18.73
C PRO A 454 -34.23 52.25 19.76
N ALA A 455 -33.79 51.00 19.57
CA ALA A 455 -33.88 49.96 20.59
C ALA A 455 -32.52 49.34 20.91
N PHE A 456 -32.10 49.62 22.15
CA PHE A 456 -31.36 48.80 23.12
C PHE A 456 -29.99 48.20 22.77
N VAL A 457 -28.98 48.95 23.22
CA VAL A 457 -27.68 48.43 23.67
C VAL A 457 -27.82 47.94 25.12
N LEU A 458 -27.34 46.73 25.42
CA LEU A 458 -26.93 46.35 26.77
C LEU A 458 -25.40 46.18 26.78
N SER A 459 -24.77 46.96 27.67
CA SER A 459 -23.34 46.92 27.99
C SER A 459 -23.09 45.98 29.18
N PRO A 460 -21.84 45.53 29.38
CA PRO A 460 -21.48 44.56 30.41
C PRO A 460 -21.11 45.24 31.72
N ASN A 461 -21.27 44.56 32.85
CA ASN A 461 -20.54 44.91 34.06
C ASN A 461 -20.32 43.72 35.02
N GLN A 462 -19.04 43.59 35.39
CA GLN A 462 -18.50 43.40 36.74
C GLN A 462 -18.60 42.05 37.49
N SER A 463 -17.42 41.41 37.54
CA SER A 463 -16.66 40.96 38.73
C SER A 463 -17.25 39.88 39.65
N PHE A 464 -16.38 38.97 40.13
CA PHE A 464 -15.92 38.92 41.54
C PHE A 464 -14.84 37.82 41.72
N LEU A 465 -13.69 38.23 42.28
CA LEU A 465 -12.85 37.62 43.35
C LEU A 465 -12.71 36.09 43.47
N SER A 466 -11.64 35.47 43.97
CA SER A 466 -10.28 35.78 44.43
C SER A 466 -9.78 34.51 45.14
N LEU A 467 -8.47 34.20 45.12
CA LEU A 467 -7.68 33.57 46.22
C LEU A 467 -6.34 33.13 45.58
N VAL A 468 -5.29 33.96 45.58
CA VAL A 468 -4.33 34.27 46.67
C VAL A 468 -3.30 33.17 46.94
N SER A 469 -2.09 33.44 46.43
CA SER A 469 -0.76 33.19 47.02
C SER A 469 -0.22 31.74 47.09
N LEU A 470 1.08 31.46 47.04
CA LEU A 470 2.22 32.29 47.47
C LEU A 470 3.52 31.91 46.72
N LEU A 471 4.40 32.90 46.71
CA LEU A 471 5.71 33.07 46.12
C LEU A 471 6.84 32.17 46.68
N ALA A 472 7.65 31.65 45.76
CA ALA A 472 9.04 32.02 45.45
C ALA A 472 10.17 32.10 46.51
N LYS A 473 11.37 31.75 45.96
CA LYS A 473 12.76 32.07 46.33
C LYS A 473 13.36 31.16 47.42
N MET A 474 14.57 30.61 47.30
CA MET A 474 15.80 31.33 46.95
C MET A 474 16.99 30.35 46.77
N ARG A 475 17.96 30.87 46.02
CA ARG A 475 19.29 30.42 45.62
C ARG A 475 20.33 30.24 46.78
N VAL A 476 21.19 29.20 46.65
CA VAL A 476 22.68 29.28 46.45
C VAL A 476 23.69 28.93 47.59
N ILE A 477 24.78 28.24 47.14
CA ILE A 477 26.15 27.91 47.65
C ILE A 477 26.37 26.83 48.75
N ARG A 478 27.06 25.72 48.44
CA ARG A 478 28.53 25.51 48.63
C ARG A 478 29.04 24.12 48.24
N ALA A 479 30.33 24.12 47.91
CA ALA A 479 31.10 23.11 47.22
C ALA A 479 32.07 22.34 48.16
N ALA A 480 32.62 21.26 47.59
CA ALA A 480 33.92 20.63 47.84
C ALA A 480 34.15 19.90 49.18
N ALA A 481 34.50 18.61 49.11
CA ALA A 481 35.89 18.12 49.16
C ALA A 481 35.96 16.58 49.28
N SER A 482 37.12 16.08 48.90
CA SER A 482 37.57 14.69 48.71
C SER A 482 37.79 13.83 49.97
N LEU A 483 37.97 12.52 49.74
CA LEU A 483 39.10 11.64 50.15
C LEU A 483 38.69 10.29 50.79
N ASN A 484 39.11 9.22 50.09
CA ASN A 484 39.77 7.98 50.54
C ASN A 484 39.34 7.25 51.83
N ASN A 485 39.07 5.95 51.68
CA ASN A 485 39.85 4.82 52.25
C ASN A 485 39.25 3.50 51.71
N ALA A 486 39.96 2.59 51.04
CA ALA A 486 41.17 1.81 51.38
C ALA A 486 40.90 0.55 52.23
N ARG A 487 41.32 -0.61 51.68
CA ARG A 487 41.71 -1.93 52.28
C ARG A 487 41.02 -3.10 51.55
N ALA A 488 41.64 -4.22 51.21
CA ALA A 488 43.00 -4.72 51.42
C ALA A 488 43.28 -5.93 50.49
N ALA A 489 44.58 -6.18 50.26
CA ALA A 489 45.31 -7.47 50.16
C ALA A 489 44.52 -8.77 49.87
N ALA A 490 44.99 -9.71 49.05
CA ALA A 490 46.35 -10.22 48.99
C ALA A 490 46.62 -11.04 47.72
N ALA A 491 47.82 -10.90 47.18
CA ALA A 491 48.50 -11.99 46.51
C ALA A 491 48.92 -13.04 47.56
N ARG A 492 48.69 -14.32 47.26
CA ARG A 492 49.46 -15.42 47.86
C ARG A 492 49.91 -16.39 46.79
N GLN A 493 51.22 -16.57 46.77
CA GLN A 493 51.99 -17.55 46.04
C GLN A 493 51.65 -18.98 46.51
N GLY A 494 51.65 -19.91 45.56
CA GLY A 494 52.48 -21.13 45.59
C GLY A 494 52.24 -22.19 46.68
N ALA A 495 51.80 -23.37 46.23
CA ALA A 495 52.31 -24.70 46.63
C ALA A 495 51.58 -25.74 45.75
N ARG A 496 52.21 -26.37 44.74
CA ARG A 496 53.15 -27.51 44.79
C ARG A 496 52.66 -28.74 45.57
N TYR A 497 52.42 -29.80 44.79
CA TYR A 497 52.69 -31.24 45.01
C TYR A 497 51.96 -31.97 46.15
N TYR A 498 51.30 -33.10 45.84
CA TYR A 498 51.81 -34.49 45.88
C TYR A 498 50.76 -35.38 45.17
N SER A 499 51.10 -36.14 44.11
CA SER A 499 51.56 -37.55 44.11
C SER A 499 50.42 -38.56 44.35
N LEU A 500 50.36 -39.78 43.79
CA LEU A 500 51.37 -40.64 43.16
C LEU A 500 50.66 -41.88 42.57
N GLY A 501 51.10 -42.32 41.38
CA GLY A 501 51.30 -43.74 41.05
C GLY A 501 50.61 -44.21 39.76
N SER A 502 51.23 -44.95 38.83
CA SER A 502 52.56 -45.59 38.79
C SER A 502 52.81 -46.22 37.39
N LEU A 503 54.00 -45.98 36.83
CA LEU A 503 54.99 -46.89 36.16
C LEU A 503 54.54 -47.83 35.02
N VAL A 504 55.25 -48.03 33.89
CA VAL A 504 56.67 -48.45 33.62
C VAL A 504 57.01 -48.08 32.15
N ALA A 505 58.07 -47.31 31.82
CA ALA A 505 59.44 -47.64 31.32
C ALA A 505 59.50 -48.62 30.10
N VAL A 506 60.30 -48.49 29.01
CA VAL A 506 61.75 -48.30 28.72
C VAL A 506 61.85 -48.19 27.17
N ASP A 507 62.94 -47.88 26.46
CA ASP A 507 63.94 -46.81 26.42
C ASP A 507 64.84 -47.09 25.17
N SER A 508 65.41 -46.04 24.58
CA SER A 508 66.67 -45.97 23.78
C SER A 508 66.90 -46.63 22.38
N ALA A 509 67.31 -45.74 21.45
CA ALA A 509 68.43 -45.79 20.48
C ALA A 509 68.40 -46.56 19.12
N CYS A 510 68.86 -45.81 18.09
CA CYS A 510 69.30 -46.06 16.68
C CYS A 510 69.93 -47.44 16.34
N PRO A 511 70.17 -47.86 15.05
CA PRO A 511 70.64 -47.03 13.90
C PRO A 511 70.24 -47.47 12.46
N ALA A 512 70.77 -46.76 11.45
CA ALA A 512 70.66 -47.01 10.01
C ALA A 512 71.20 -48.38 9.54
N PRO A 513 70.90 -48.77 8.28
CA PRO A 513 72.01 -49.12 7.37
C PRO A 513 71.84 -48.62 5.92
N ARG A 514 72.98 -48.43 5.24
CA ARG A 514 73.17 -48.51 3.78
C ARG A 514 74.04 -49.73 3.52
N TRP A 515 73.76 -50.55 2.50
CA TRP A 515 74.77 -51.15 1.60
C TRP A 515 74.08 -51.77 0.37
N THR A 516 74.70 -51.50 -0.78
CA THR A 516 74.44 -51.92 -2.16
C THR A 516 75.18 -53.22 -2.52
N VAL A 517 74.56 -54.19 -3.22
CA VAL A 517 75.15 -55.20 -4.16
C VAL A 517 73.95 -55.77 -4.98
N SER A 518 73.76 -55.57 -6.30
CA SER A 518 74.51 -55.95 -7.52
C SER A 518 74.32 -57.42 -7.98
N VAL A 519 74.31 -57.60 -9.32
CA VAL A 519 74.42 -58.85 -10.13
C VAL A 519 73.08 -59.54 -10.47
N ALA A 520 72.70 -59.88 -11.71
CA ALA A 520 73.16 -59.55 -13.06
C ALA A 520 72.11 -60.01 -14.08
N ALA A 521 72.10 -59.31 -15.22
CA ALA A 521 71.88 -59.77 -16.59
C ALA A 521 70.83 -60.88 -16.86
N ARG A 522 69.84 -60.61 -17.71
CA ARG A 522 69.96 -60.73 -19.17
C ARG A 522 68.68 -60.32 -19.88
N ARG A 523 68.90 -59.73 -21.07
CA ARG A 523 67.92 -59.32 -22.05
C ARG A 523 67.22 -60.53 -22.71
N HIS A 524 65.93 -60.36 -23.00
CA HIS A 524 65.30 -60.37 -24.34
C HIS A 524 63.98 -61.17 -24.45
N PHE A 525 62.96 -60.43 -24.93
CA PHE A 525 61.83 -60.79 -25.81
C PHE A 525 60.94 -62.01 -25.47
N SER A 526 59.64 -61.76 -25.23
CA SER A 526 58.61 -61.69 -26.27
C SER A 526 57.25 -61.27 -25.67
N ALA A 527 56.34 -60.82 -26.53
CA ALA A 527 55.16 -60.03 -26.22
C ALA A 527 53.86 -60.84 -26.03
N SER A 528 52.91 -60.29 -25.26
CA SER A 528 51.48 -60.40 -25.56
C SER A 528 50.71 -59.16 -25.04
N PRO A 529 49.57 -58.75 -25.65
CA PRO A 529 49.07 -57.38 -25.61
C PRO A 529 47.81 -57.20 -24.73
N LEU A 530 47.83 -57.65 -23.47
CA LEU A 530 46.74 -57.45 -22.51
C LEU A 530 47.12 -56.59 -21.28
N ALA A 531 48.41 -56.28 -21.08
CA ALA A 531 48.90 -55.61 -19.87
C ALA A 531 49.02 -54.07 -19.98
N ARG A 532 48.74 -53.45 -21.14
CA ARG A 532 48.91 -51.99 -21.33
C ARG A 532 47.67 -51.15 -20.97
N TYR A 533 46.48 -51.73 -20.89
CA TYR A 533 45.27 -50.98 -20.54
C TYR A 533 45.07 -50.83 -19.02
N ALA A 534 45.30 -51.89 -18.23
CA ALA A 534 45.07 -51.82 -16.77
C ALA A 534 46.09 -50.94 -16.01
N ALA A 535 47.35 -50.88 -16.46
CA ALA A 535 48.36 -50.02 -15.85
C ALA A 535 48.16 -48.54 -16.20
N ALA A 536 47.60 -48.24 -17.38
CA ALA A 536 47.27 -46.88 -17.79
C ALA A 536 46.06 -46.35 -17.00
N ASP A 537 45.04 -47.17 -16.76
CA ASP A 537 43.86 -46.78 -15.98
C ASP A 537 44.17 -46.64 -14.48
N ALA A 538 44.99 -47.52 -13.91
CA ALA A 538 45.43 -47.40 -12.51
C ALA A 538 46.37 -46.20 -12.31
N ALA A 539 47.28 -45.93 -13.26
CA ALA A 539 48.13 -44.75 -13.22
C ALA A 539 47.34 -43.47 -13.49
N ALA A 540 46.35 -43.48 -14.38
CA ALA A 540 45.46 -42.35 -14.64
C ALA A 540 44.55 -42.05 -13.44
N ALA A 541 44.00 -43.09 -12.78
CA ALA A 541 43.21 -42.96 -11.56
C ALA A 541 44.06 -42.50 -10.37
N ALA A 542 45.29 -43.00 -10.23
CA ALA A 542 46.23 -42.52 -9.21
C ALA A 542 46.70 -41.08 -9.49
N LEU A 543 46.87 -40.69 -10.76
CA LEU A 543 47.19 -39.32 -11.17
C LEU A 543 45.99 -38.39 -11.01
N GLN A 544 44.75 -38.88 -11.20
CA GLN A 544 43.51 -38.17 -10.87
C GLN A 544 43.37 -38.00 -9.37
N GLN A 545 43.57 -39.05 -8.57
CA GLN A 545 43.56 -38.96 -7.11
C GLN A 545 44.68 -38.05 -6.58
N ALA A 546 45.87 -38.07 -7.19
CA ALA A 546 46.96 -37.17 -6.84
C ALA A 546 46.67 -35.71 -7.25
N LYS A 547 46.01 -35.49 -8.40
CA LYS A 547 45.52 -34.16 -8.81
C LYS A 547 44.39 -33.66 -7.89
N GLU A 548 43.49 -34.54 -7.46
CA GLU A 548 42.39 -34.24 -6.54
C GLU A 548 42.88 -33.95 -5.11
N GLN A 549 43.88 -34.71 -4.62
CA GLN A 549 44.52 -34.46 -3.33
C GLN A 549 45.39 -33.19 -3.36
N ALA A 550 46.03 -32.89 -4.49
CA ALA A 550 46.72 -31.62 -4.68
C ALA A 550 45.76 -30.42 -4.72
N ALA A 551 44.54 -30.57 -5.26
CA ALA A 551 43.54 -29.51 -5.32
C ALA A 551 42.88 -29.20 -3.96
N ALA A 552 42.78 -30.18 -3.06
CA ALA A 552 42.13 -30.04 -1.75
C ALA A 552 42.92 -29.22 -0.71
N GLY A 553 44.20 -28.94 -0.95
CA GLY A 553 45.09 -28.18 -0.06
C GLY A 553 45.80 -26.99 -0.73
N MET A 554 45.31 -26.54 -1.90
CA MET A 554 45.93 -25.43 -2.63
C MET A 554 45.54 -24.07 -2.06
N THR A 555 46.53 -23.19 -1.89
CA THR A 555 46.31 -21.77 -1.60
C THR A 555 45.64 -21.08 -2.79
N VAL A 556 44.81 -20.08 -2.52
CA VAL A 556 44.08 -19.25 -3.52
C VAL A 556 45.01 -18.74 -4.63
N GLU A 557 46.21 -18.30 -4.25
CA GLU A 557 47.24 -17.77 -5.15
C GLU A 557 47.81 -18.85 -6.10
N ALA A 558 47.98 -20.08 -5.62
CA ALA A 558 48.47 -21.20 -6.43
C ALA A 558 47.42 -21.73 -7.42
N ALA A 559 46.13 -21.60 -7.09
CA ALA A 559 45.02 -21.95 -7.98
C ALA A 559 44.85 -20.90 -9.10
N ALA A 560 44.94 -19.60 -8.78
CA ALA A 560 44.91 -18.53 -9.78
C ALA A 560 46.09 -18.60 -10.76
N ALA A 561 47.30 -18.92 -10.28
CA ALA A 561 48.50 -19.03 -11.12
C ALA A 561 48.49 -20.23 -12.10
N ARG A 562 47.62 -21.22 -11.90
CA ARG A 562 47.48 -22.39 -12.78
C ARG A 562 46.33 -22.29 -13.77
N MET A 563 45.56 -21.20 -13.74
CA MET A 563 44.42 -21.00 -14.64
C MET A 563 44.88 -20.89 -16.09
N SER A 564 44.16 -21.52 -17.02
CA SER A 564 44.51 -21.42 -18.44
C SER A 564 44.20 -20.01 -18.97
N PRO A 565 44.99 -19.47 -19.92
CA PRO A 565 44.70 -18.16 -20.52
C PRO A 565 43.32 -18.09 -21.19
N GLU A 566 42.83 -19.21 -21.71
CA GLU A 566 41.51 -19.32 -22.34
C GLU A 566 40.38 -19.14 -21.31
N GLU A 567 40.53 -19.73 -20.12
CA GLU A 567 39.52 -19.65 -19.06
C GLU A 567 39.48 -18.26 -18.42
N LEU A 568 40.66 -17.64 -18.25
CA LEU A 568 40.78 -16.26 -17.79
C LEU A 568 40.11 -15.28 -18.77
N LYS A 569 40.30 -15.50 -20.08
CA LYS A 569 39.62 -14.71 -21.12
C LYS A 569 38.11 -14.93 -21.08
N ARG A 570 37.62 -16.17 -20.90
CA ARG A 570 36.17 -16.44 -20.76
C ARG A 570 35.58 -15.67 -19.57
N LEU A 571 36.21 -15.78 -18.40
CA LEU A 571 35.72 -15.11 -17.19
C LEU A 571 35.72 -13.58 -17.34
N SER A 572 36.73 -13.00 -17.99
CA SER A 572 36.79 -11.56 -18.26
C SER A 572 35.63 -11.02 -19.11
N GLN A 573 34.96 -11.90 -19.88
CA GLN A 573 33.84 -11.56 -20.75
C GLN A 573 32.46 -11.80 -20.10
N VAL A 574 32.40 -12.41 -18.91
CA VAL A 574 31.14 -12.64 -18.19
C VAL A 574 30.83 -11.46 -17.27
N ARG A 575 29.57 -11.05 -17.22
CA ARG A 575 29.03 -10.06 -16.27
C ARG A 575 27.76 -10.59 -15.62
N ASN A 576 27.73 -10.64 -14.29
CA ASN A 576 26.53 -10.98 -13.53
C ASN A 576 25.98 -9.70 -12.90
N ILE A 577 24.94 -9.13 -13.50
CA ILE A 577 24.39 -7.83 -13.10
C ILE A 577 22.94 -7.92 -12.66
N GLY A 578 22.57 -7.10 -11.69
CA GLY A 578 21.17 -6.85 -11.34
C GLY A 578 20.72 -5.45 -11.69
N ILE A 579 19.46 -5.29 -12.09
CA ILE A 579 18.84 -3.96 -12.22
C ILE A 579 17.99 -3.72 -10.97
N ALA A 580 18.32 -2.67 -10.23
CA ALA A 580 17.65 -2.32 -8.98
C ALA A 580 17.32 -0.82 -8.93
N ALA A 581 16.15 -0.48 -8.39
CA ALA A 581 15.60 0.87 -8.44
C ALA A 581 14.34 1.00 -7.58
N HIS A 582 13.91 2.23 -7.34
CA HIS A 582 12.59 2.53 -6.79
C HIS A 582 11.45 2.09 -7.73
N ILE A 583 10.24 1.96 -7.18
CA ILE A 583 9.00 1.77 -7.94
C ILE A 583 8.89 2.86 -9.03
N ASP A 584 8.37 2.50 -10.20
CA ASP A 584 8.19 3.41 -11.33
C ASP A 584 9.46 4.17 -11.77
N SER A 585 10.65 3.67 -11.50
CA SER A 585 11.90 4.22 -12.07
C SER A 585 12.19 3.68 -13.48
N GLY A 586 11.42 2.68 -13.93
CA GLY A 586 11.53 2.07 -15.27
C GLY A 586 12.56 0.94 -15.35
N LYS A 587 12.72 0.11 -14.30
CA LYS A 587 13.61 -1.07 -14.27
C LYS A 587 13.32 -2.01 -15.43
N THR A 588 12.11 -2.56 -15.46
CA THR A 588 11.63 -3.50 -16.48
C THR A 588 11.74 -2.88 -17.87
N THR A 589 11.45 -1.58 -18.02
CA THR A 589 11.63 -0.88 -19.29
C THR A 589 13.10 -0.85 -19.73
N VAL A 590 14.05 -0.58 -18.82
CA VAL A 590 15.49 -0.65 -19.12
C VAL A 590 15.88 -2.07 -19.50
N THR A 591 15.44 -3.08 -18.74
CA THR A 591 15.67 -4.51 -19.02
C THR A 591 15.20 -4.90 -20.43
N GLU A 592 13.99 -4.53 -20.82
CA GLU A 592 13.45 -4.79 -22.16
C GLU A 592 14.28 -4.14 -23.27
N ARG A 593 14.76 -2.90 -23.06
CA ARG A 593 15.65 -2.24 -24.03
C ARG A 593 17.01 -2.94 -24.13
N ILE A 594 17.55 -3.45 -23.03
CA ILE A 594 18.78 -4.25 -23.05
C ILE A 594 18.58 -5.51 -23.90
N LEU A 595 17.48 -6.24 -23.69
CA LEU A 595 17.17 -7.45 -24.47
C LEU A 595 16.94 -7.17 -25.96
N TYR A 596 16.35 -6.02 -26.28
CA TYR A 596 16.18 -5.58 -27.66
C TYR A 596 17.52 -5.22 -28.33
N TYR A 597 18.35 -4.40 -27.69
CA TYR A 597 19.63 -3.98 -28.28
C TYR A 597 20.66 -5.09 -28.39
N THR A 598 20.58 -6.11 -27.54
CA THR A 598 21.38 -7.34 -27.64
C THR A 598 20.85 -8.32 -28.71
N GLY A 599 19.71 -8.01 -29.34
CA GLY A 599 19.11 -8.83 -30.40
C GLY A 599 18.39 -10.08 -29.90
N ARG A 600 18.11 -10.18 -28.60
CA ARG A 600 17.43 -11.34 -28.01
C ARG A 600 15.91 -11.25 -28.15
N THR A 601 15.34 -10.04 -28.12
CA THR A 601 13.91 -9.78 -28.38
C THR A 601 13.75 -8.95 -29.65
N ASN A 602 12.86 -9.38 -30.55
CA ASN A 602 12.63 -8.72 -31.85
C ASN A 602 11.62 -7.55 -31.78
N ALA A 603 10.83 -7.46 -30.71
CA ALA A 603 9.80 -6.45 -30.51
C ALA A 603 9.84 -5.95 -29.06
N ILE A 604 9.48 -4.68 -28.85
CA ILE A 604 9.49 -4.08 -27.53
C ILE A 604 8.05 -3.85 -27.10
N HIS A 605 7.69 -4.39 -25.95
CA HIS A 605 6.37 -4.23 -25.35
C HIS A 605 6.47 -3.39 -24.08
N GLU A 606 5.48 -2.53 -23.86
CA GLU A 606 5.41 -1.70 -22.66
C GLU A 606 4.67 -2.43 -21.53
N VAL A 607 5.10 -2.21 -20.29
CA VAL A 607 4.54 -2.85 -19.09
C VAL A 607 3.03 -2.58 -18.94
N ARG A 608 2.56 -1.39 -19.33
CA ARG A 608 1.14 -1.01 -19.38
C ARG A 608 0.74 -0.50 -20.78
N GLY A 609 1.19 -1.19 -21.82
CA GLY A 609 0.85 -0.85 -23.20
C GLY A 609 -0.61 -1.18 -23.57
N ARG A 610 -1.16 -0.49 -24.57
CA ARG A 610 -2.49 -0.77 -25.15
C ARG A 610 -2.59 -2.17 -25.80
N ASP A 611 -1.45 -2.80 -26.01
CA ASP A 611 -1.31 -4.04 -26.77
C ASP A 611 -1.73 -5.28 -25.95
N GLY A 612 -1.90 -5.16 -24.62
CA GLY A 612 -2.33 -6.25 -23.74
C GLY A 612 -1.32 -7.40 -23.55
N VAL A 613 -0.19 -7.39 -24.27
CA VAL A 613 0.86 -8.44 -24.21
C VAL A 613 1.73 -8.32 -22.95
N GLY A 614 1.99 -7.10 -22.46
CA GLY A 614 2.86 -6.82 -21.33
C GLY A 614 4.36 -7.00 -21.65
N ALA A 615 5.23 -6.63 -20.71
CA ALA A 615 6.68 -6.87 -20.84
C ALA A 615 6.99 -8.38 -20.76
N LYS A 616 8.02 -8.85 -21.48
CA LYS A 616 8.46 -10.25 -21.48
C LYS A 616 9.01 -10.68 -20.13
N MET A 617 9.53 -9.74 -19.35
CA MET A 617 10.07 -9.99 -18.01
C MET A 617 9.00 -10.23 -16.94
N ASP A 618 7.81 -9.65 -17.10
CA ASP A 618 6.67 -9.84 -16.19
C ASP A 618 5.84 -11.04 -16.69
N SER A 619 6.24 -12.25 -16.29
CA SER A 619 5.67 -13.49 -16.78
C SER A 619 4.38 -13.88 -16.06
N MET A 620 4.22 -13.46 -14.80
CA MET A 620 3.03 -13.74 -14.03
C MET A 620 1.87 -12.85 -14.48
N GLU A 621 0.66 -13.40 -14.53
CA GLU A 621 -0.54 -12.62 -14.89
C GLU A 621 -0.78 -11.46 -13.90
N LEU A 622 -0.51 -11.68 -12.61
CA LEU A 622 -0.60 -10.66 -11.57
C LEU A 622 0.38 -9.50 -11.77
N GLU A 623 1.59 -9.79 -12.28
CA GLU A 623 2.59 -8.77 -12.57
C GLU A 623 2.12 -7.89 -13.74
N ARG A 624 1.49 -8.48 -14.76
CA ARG A 624 0.92 -7.76 -15.91
C ARG A 624 -0.29 -6.91 -15.53
N GLU A 625 -1.20 -7.45 -14.71
CA GLU A 625 -2.39 -6.72 -14.24
C GLU A 625 -2.01 -5.53 -13.35
N ARG A 626 -1.12 -5.73 -12.37
CA ARG A 626 -0.69 -4.67 -11.45
C ARG A 626 0.38 -3.76 -12.06
N GLY A 627 1.09 -4.22 -13.09
CA GLY A 627 2.21 -3.51 -13.72
C GLY A 627 3.41 -3.34 -12.79
N ILE A 628 3.67 -4.34 -11.94
CA ILE A 628 4.81 -4.38 -11.01
C ILE A 628 5.49 -5.74 -11.12
N THR A 629 6.82 -5.75 -11.01
CA THR A 629 7.59 -7.00 -10.88
C THR A 629 7.51 -7.50 -9.44
N ILE A 630 7.11 -8.76 -9.26
CA ILE A 630 6.91 -9.43 -7.97
C ILE A 630 8.07 -10.40 -7.74
N GLN A 631 8.32 -11.31 -8.68
CA GLN A 631 9.43 -12.25 -8.62
C GLN A 631 10.63 -11.74 -9.40
N SER A 632 11.84 -12.05 -8.95
CA SER A 632 13.04 -11.71 -9.71
C SER A 632 13.13 -12.53 -10.98
N ALA A 633 13.24 -11.88 -12.14
CA ALA A 633 13.32 -12.56 -13.43
C ALA A 633 14.78 -12.66 -13.89
N ALA A 634 15.25 -13.89 -14.11
CA ALA A 634 16.60 -14.15 -14.60
C ALA A 634 16.60 -14.33 -16.12
N THR A 635 17.53 -13.65 -16.78
CA THR A 635 17.73 -13.72 -18.23
C THR A 635 19.22 -13.59 -18.56
N PHE A 636 19.60 -13.94 -19.78
CA PHE A 636 20.94 -13.72 -20.27
C PHE A 636 20.89 -13.06 -21.64
N ALA A 637 21.93 -12.31 -21.98
CA ALA A 637 22.08 -11.64 -23.26
C ALA A 637 23.55 -11.49 -23.63
N ASP A 638 23.83 -11.48 -24.93
CA ASP A 638 25.17 -11.26 -25.45
C ASP A 638 25.29 -9.83 -25.99
N TRP A 639 26.21 -9.04 -25.44
CA TRP A 639 26.50 -7.68 -25.91
C TRP A 639 27.78 -7.65 -26.73
N THR A 640 27.74 -7.07 -27.92
CA THR A 640 28.94 -6.87 -28.75
C THR A 640 29.34 -5.40 -28.69
N LYS A 641 30.37 -5.12 -27.89
CA LYS A 641 30.93 -3.77 -27.76
C LYS A 641 31.79 -3.47 -28.98
N LYS A 642 31.56 -2.32 -29.62
CA LYS A 642 32.38 -1.82 -30.74
C LYS A 642 33.17 -0.60 -30.28
N GLU A 643 34.49 -0.76 -30.11
CA GLU A 643 35.37 0.34 -29.72
C GLU A 643 36.58 0.36 -30.65
N ASN A 644 36.86 1.51 -31.28
CA ASN A 644 37.99 1.69 -32.21
C ASN A 644 38.10 0.65 -33.35
N GLY A 645 36.97 0.08 -33.78
CA GLY A 645 36.91 -0.94 -34.83
C GLY A 645 37.18 -2.37 -34.35
N VAL A 646 37.38 -2.59 -33.04
CA VAL A 646 37.48 -3.90 -32.42
C VAL A 646 36.11 -4.29 -31.86
N GLU A 647 35.64 -5.49 -32.22
CA GLU A 647 34.40 -6.05 -31.70
C GLU A 647 34.72 -7.07 -30.61
N GLU A 648 34.28 -6.77 -29.38
CA GLU A 648 34.40 -7.67 -28.24
C GLU A 648 33.03 -8.14 -27.78
N LYS A 649 32.87 -9.45 -27.62
CA LYS A 649 31.63 -10.07 -27.18
C LYS A 649 31.65 -10.33 -25.67
N TYR A 650 30.65 -9.83 -24.97
CA TYR A 650 30.42 -10.00 -23.54
C TYR A 650 29.14 -10.80 -23.30
N HIS A 651 29.17 -11.71 -22.33
CA HIS A 651 28.02 -12.48 -21.89
C HIS A 651 27.48 -11.89 -20.59
N ILE A 652 26.26 -11.36 -20.63
CA ILE A 652 25.62 -10.67 -19.51
C ILE A 652 24.51 -11.56 -18.96
N ASN A 653 24.67 -12.02 -17.73
CA ASN A 653 23.60 -12.58 -16.92
C ASN A 653 22.91 -11.43 -16.19
N LEU A 654 21.60 -11.29 -16.41
CA LEU A 654 20.80 -10.19 -15.91
C LEU A 654 19.70 -10.71 -15.00
N ILE A 655 19.60 -10.13 -13.80
CA ILE A 655 18.48 -10.36 -12.89
C ILE A 655 17.70 -9.05 -12.74
N ASP A 656 16.44 -9.06 -13.16
CA ASP A 656 15.53 -7.95 -12.89
C ASP A 656 14.95 -8.12 -11.48
N THR A 657 15.07 -7.09 -10.65
CA THR A 657 14.67 -7.16 -9.24
C THR A 657 13.40 -6.35 -8.98
N PRO A 658 12.51 -6.82 -8.10
CA PRO A 658 11.31 -6.07 -7.75
C PRO A 658 11.67 -4.75 -7.07
N GLY A 659 10.83 -3.73 -7.32
CA GLY A 659 11.01 -2.40 -6.71
C GLY A 659 10.29 -2.19 -5.40
N HIS A 660 9.36 -3.07 -5.06
CA HIS A 660 8.45 -2.87 -3.95
C HIS A 660 9.04 -3.42 -2.65
N ILE A 661 8.81 -2.71 -1.53
CA ILE A 661 9.38 -3.05 -0.22
C ILE A 661 8.91 -4.42 0.30
N ASP A 662 7.71 -4.83 -0.06
CA ASP A 662 7.11 -6.10 0.34
C ASP A 662 7.80 -7.33 -0.28
N PHE A 663 8.50 -7.16 -1.41
CA PHE A 663 9.27 -8.21 -2.07
C PHE A 663 10.79 -8.01 -1.89
N THR A 664 11.20 -7.37 -0.78
CA THR A 664 12.61 -7.11 -0.46
C THR A 664 13.46 -8.37 -0.43
N ILE A 665 12.89 -9.51 -0.03
CA ILE A 665 13.59 -10.80 -0.02
C ILE A 665 14.04 -11.27 -1.42
N GLU A 666 13.31 -10.93 -2.48
CA GLU A 666 13.74 -11.20 -3.86
C GLU A 666 14.95 -10.33 -4.24
N VAL A 667 15.00 -9.08 -3.72
CA VAL A 667 16.16 -8.20 -3.88
C VAL A 667 17.37 -8.71 -3.09
N GLU A 668 17.18 -9.14 -1.84
CA GLU A 668 18.24 -9.74 -1.00
C GLU A 668 18.85 -10.98 -1.69
N ARG A 669 18.00 -11.88 -2.19
CA ARG A 669 18.41 -13.10 -2.92
C ARG A 669 19.20 -12.77 -4.17
N ALA A 670 18.74 -11.80 -4.96
CA ALA A 670 19.44 -11.35 -6.16
C ALA A 670 20.80 -10.71 -5.80
N MET A 671 20.84 -9.74 -4.87
CA MET A 671 22.07 -9.03 -4.51
C MET A 671 23.14 -9.96 -3.93
N ARG A 672 22.76 -11.03 -3.22
CA ARG A 672 23.70 -12.04 -2.71
C ARG A 672 24.44 -12.81 -3.83
N VAL A 673 23.84 -12.86 -5.01
CA VAL A 673 24.25 -13.72 -6.14
C VAL A 673 24.82 -12.92 -7.29
N LEU A 674 24.73 -11.60 -7.28
CA LEU A 674 25.25 -10.77 -8.34
C LEU A 674 26.67 -10.28 -8.04
N ASP A 675 27.44 -10.00 -9.09
CA ASP A 675 28.78 -9.43 -8.96
C ASP A 675 28.74 -7.91 -9.06
N GLY A 676 27.76 -7.35 -9.76
CA GLY A 676 27.54 -5.91 -9.84
C GLY A 676 26.07 -5.56 -10.01
N ALA A 677 25.73 -4.28 -9.89
CA ALA A 677 24.36 -3.80 -10.07
C ALA A 677 24.29 -2.47 -10.82
N VAL A 678 23.19 -2.29 -11.54
CA VAL A 678 22.79 -1.01 -12.13
C VAL A 678 21.70 -0.41 -11.26
N MET A 679 22.03 0.66 -10.55
CA MET A 679 21.09 1.42 -9.73
C MET A 679 20.37 2.45 -10.62
N VAL A 680 19.12 2.18 -10.97
CA VAL A 680 18.33 3.09 -11.80
C VAL A 680 17.64 4.14 -10.92
N LEU A 681 17.72 5.40 -11.33
CA LEU A 681 17.14 6.55 -10.63
C LEU A 681 16.29 7.37 -11.60
N CYS A 682 15.22 7.97 -11.12
CA CYS A 682 14.38 8.87 -11.93
C CYS A 682 15.00 10.27 -11.97
N ALA A 683 15.14 10.86 -13.17
CA ALA A 683 15.63 12.23 -13.36
C ALA A 683 14.80 13.31 -12.62
N VAL A 684 13.50 13.05 -12.40
CA VAL A 684 12.56 13.97 -11.74
C VAL A 684 12.45 13.71 -10.24
N SER A 685 12.49 12.46 -9.79
CA SER A 685 12.29 12.12 -8.36
C SER A 685 13.59 12.03 -7.57
N GLY A 686 14.70 11.71 -8.25
CA GLY A 686 16.01 11.51 -7.62
C GLY A 686 16.04 10.33 -6.64
N VAL A 687 16.76 10.50 -5.52
CA VAL A 687 16.89 9.48 -4.47
C VAL A 687 15.66 9.49 -3.54
N GLN A 688 14.92 8.38 -3.56
CA GLN A 688 13.72 8.14 -2.76
C GLN A 688 14.01 7.18 -1.58
N SER A 689 13.04 6.95 -0.70
CA SER A 689 13.20 6.11 0.50
C SER A 689 13.64 4.68 0.17
N GLN A 690 12.98 4.02 -0.79
CA GLN A 690 13.35 2.65 -1.17
C GLN A 690 14.71 2.58 -1.87
N THR A 691 15.17 3.64 -2.53
CA THR A 691 16.54 3.71 -3.07
C THR A 691 17.56 3.57 -1.95
N ILE A 692 17.30 4.15 -0.77
CA ILE A 692 18.16 4.03 0.40
C ILE A 692 18.16 2.60 0.93
N THR A 693 17.00 1.95 0.97
CA THR A 693 16.89 0.52 1.35
C THR A 693 17.70 -0.36 0.40
N VAL A 694 17.54 -0.19 -0.91
CA VAL A 694 18.30 -0.92 -1.93
C VAL A 694 19.81 -0.65 -1.80
N ASP A 695 20.22 0.60 -1.52
CA ASP A 695 21.62 0.95 -1.26
C ASP A 695 22.17 0.22 -0.01
N ARG A 696 21.40 0.13 1.07
CA ARG A 696 21.77 -0.63 2.27
C ARG A 696 21.96 -2.11 1.95
N GLN A 697 21.10 -2.70 1.12
CA GLN A 697 21.21 -4.09 0.68
C GLN A 697 22.48 -4.33 -0.14
N MET A 698 22.77 -3.44 -1.10
CA MET A 698 24.02 -3.49 -1.88
C MET A 698 25.25 -3.36 -0.99
N LYS A 699 25.24 -2.45 -0.01
CA LYS A 699 26.33 -2.27 0.97
C LYS A 699 26.51 -3.52 1.85
N ARG A 700 25.43 -4.19 2.25
CA ARG A 700 25.49 -5.43 3.07
C ARG A 700 26.24 -6.56 2.36
N TYR A 701 26.03 -6.73 1.06
CA TYR A 701 26.69 -7.76 0.26
C TYR A 701 27.92 -7.25 -0.50
N ASN A 702 28.36 -6.02 -0.25
CA ASN A 702 29.52 -5.41 -0.91
C ASN A 702 29.44 -5.43 -2.45
N VAL A 703 28.26 -5.15 -3.02
CA VAL A 703 28.03 -5.20 -4.47
C VAL A 703 28.41 -3.87 -5.15
N PRO A 704 29.40 -3.85 -6.06
CA PRO A 704 29.72 -2.69 -6.88
C PRO A 704 28.57 -2.26 -7.77
N ARG A 705 28.43 -0.95 -7.97
CA ARG A 705 27.28 -0.40 -8.68
C ARG A 705 27.62 0.79 -9.56
N ILE A 706 26.85 0.90 -10.63
CA ILE A 706 26.78 2.10 -11.48
C ILE A 706 25.40 2.75 -11.32
N SER A 707 25.32 4.07 -11.41
CA SER A 707 24.04 4.79 -11.34
C SER A 707 23.57 5.19 -12.73
N PHE A 708 22.32 4.88 -13.07
CA PHE A 708 21.71 5.27 -14.33
C PHE A 708 20.49 6.16 -14.09
N VAL A 709 20.60 7.44 -14.47
CA VAL A 709 19.51 8.41 -14.39
C VAL A 709 18.62 8.25 -15.61
N ASN A 710 17.48 7.61 -15.40
CA ASN A 710 16.47 7.32 -16.41
C ASN A 710 15.37 8.41 -16.44
N LYS A 711 14.51 8.37 -17.47
CA LYS A 711 13.37 9.28 -17.66
C LYS A 711 13.77 10.74 -17.89
N MET A 712 14.88 10.95 -18.60
CA MET A 712 15.35 12.27 -19.02
C MET A 712 14.36 13.02 -19.94
N ASP A 713 13.38 12.31 -20.49
CA ASP A 713 12.30 12.82 -21.33
C ASP A 713 11.15 13.49 -20.57
N ARG A 714 11.09 13.35 -19.24
CA ARG A 714 10.02 13.92 -18.42
C ARG A 714 10.25 15.41 -18.12
N MET A 715 9.14 16.16 -18.01
CA MET A 715 9.18 17.55 -17.58
C MET A 715 9.79 17.68 -16.17
N GLY A 716 10.69 18.64 -16.00
CA GLY A 716 11.43 18.85 -14.75
C GLY A 716 12.62 17.90 -14.56
N ALA A 717 13.09 17.22 -15.60
CA ALA A 717 14.27 16.35 -15.53
C ALA A 717 15.54 17.17 -15.22
N ASN A 718 16.20 16.85 -14.10
CA ASN A 718 17.47 17.48 -13.73
C ASN A 718 18.45 16.42 -13.19
N PRO A 719 19.39 15.93 -14.02
CA PRO A 719 20.28 14.84 -13.63
C PRO A 719 21.36 15.28 -12.64
N PHE A 720 21.80 16.55 -12.68
CA PHE A 720 22.83 17.05 -11.75
C PHE A 720 22.31 17.10 -10.31
N ARG A 721 21.03 17.47 -10.12
CA ARG A 721 20.38 17.37 -8.82
C ARG A 721 20.37 15.94 -8.28
N VAL A 722 20.21 14.95 -9.16
CA VAL A 722 20.25 13.52 -8.76
C VAL A 722 21.66 13.14 -8.30
N VAL A 723 22.71 13.58 -8.99
CA VAL A 723 24.12 13.39 -8.57
C VAL A 723 24.35 13.98 -7.18
N ASP A 724 23.88 15.20 -6.92
CA ASP A 724 23.98 15.82 -5.60
C ASP A 724 23.23 15.04 -4.51
N MET A 725 22.05 14.50 -4.84
CA MET A 725 21.27 13.68 -3.92
C MET A 725 21.97 12.36 -3.59
N ILE A 726 22.67 11.74 -4.54
CA ILE A 726 23.49 10.53 -4.28
C ILE A 726 24.59 10.88 -3.27
N ASN A 727 25.33 11.96 -3.52
CA ASN A 727 26.41 12.40 -2.62
C ASN A 727 25.90 12.75 -1.21
N LYS A 728 24.78 13.48 -1.10
CA LYS A 728 24.25 13.95 0.20
C LYS A 728 23.46 12.88 0.95
N LYS A 729 22.56 12.16 0.27
CA LYS A 729 21.62 11.22 0.92
C LYS A 729 22.20 9.81 1.06
N LEU A 730 22.86 9.29 0.02
CA LEU A 730 23.45 7.94 0.07
C LEU A 730 24.87 7.95 0.66
N LYS A 731 25.47 9.13 0.80
CA LYS A 731 26.84 9.36 1.31
C LYS A 731 27.87 8.57 0.48
N ILE A 732 27.68 8.55 -0.85
CA ILE A 732 28.58 7.88 -1.81
C ILE A 732 29.19 8.95 -2.72
N PRO A 733 30.53 9.04 -2.85
CA PRO A 733 31.17 9.85 -3.86
C PRO A 733 30.69 9.45 -5.26
N ALA A 734 29.95 10.33 -5.91
CA ALA A 734 29.40 10.10 -7.24
C ALA A 734 29.64 11.32 -8.13
N ALA A 735 30.05 11.07 -9.38
CA ALA A 735 30.22 12.11 -10.38
C ALA A 735 29.62 11.68 -11.71
N ALA A 736 29.16 12.66 -12.48
CA ALA A 736 28.65 12.44 -13.83
C ALA A 736 29.79 12.10 -14.78
N ILE A 737 29.66 10.99 -15.52
CA ILE A 737 30.57 10.67 -16.63
C ILE A 737 30.01 11.12 -17.99
N GLN A 738 28.75 11.59 -17.99
CA GLN A 738 28.03 12.06 -19.16
C GLN A 738 27.31 13.38 -18.88
N ILE A 739 27.07 14.16 -19.94
CA ILE A 739 26.21 15.36 -19.91
C ILE A 739 25.08 15.17 -20.93
N PRO A 740 23.84 15.55 -20.62
CA PRO A 740 22.74 15.41 -21.56
C PRO A 740 22.83 16.47 -22.68
N ILE A 741 22.50 16.07 -23.90
CA ILE A 741 22.29 16.98 -25.04
C ILE A 741 20.79 17.26 -25.10
N GLY A 742 20.39 18.45 -24.67
CA GLY A 742 18.98 18.82 -24.47
C GLY A 742 18.39 18.25 -23.19
N SER A 743 17.12 18.55 -22.92
CA SER A 743 16.38 18.06 -21.76
C SER A 743 14.92 17.79 -22.13
N GLU A 744 14.25 16.94 -21.37
CA GLU A 744 12.84 16.63 -21.58
C GLU A 744 12.60 16.11 -23.01
N LYS A 745 11.64 16.68 -23.75
CA LYS A 745 11.35 16.31 -25.14
C LYS A 745 12.51 16.59 -26.10
N GLU A 746 13.37 17.55 -25.79
CA GLU A 746 14.54 17.92 -26.60
C GLU A 746 15.78 17.06 -26.30
N PHE A 747 15.67 16.07 -25.40
CA PHE A 747 16.79 15.18 -25.11
C PHE A 747 17.12 14.31 -26.33
N GLU A 748 18.29 14.51 -26.94
CA GLU A 748 18.74 13.82 -28.17
C GLU A 748 19.85 12.79 -27.94
N GLY A 749 20.61 12.91 -26.86
CA GLY A 749 21.75 12.05 -26.58
C GLY A 749 22.60 12.56 -25.44
N VAL A 750 23.85 12.10 -25.37
CA VAL A 750 24.79 12.42 -24.28
C VAL A 750 26.17 12.78 -24.81
N VAL A 751 26.89 13.63 -24.09
CA VAL A 751 28.32 13.89 -24.27
C VAL A 751 29.08 13.03 -23.27
N ASP A 752 30.01 12.23 -23.76
CA ASP A 752 30.94 11.41 -22.97
C ASP A 752 32.12 12.29 -22.52
N LEU A 753 32.28 12.47 -21.20
CA LEU A 753 33.30 13.34 -20.61
C LEU A 753 34.71 12.73 -20.59
N ILE A 754 34.82 11.42 -20.80
CA ILE A 754 36.10 10.71 -20.73
C ILE A 754 36.86 10.90 -22.03
N GLU A 755 36.19 10.63 -23.15
CA GLU A 755 36.75 10.79 -24.50
C GLU A 755 36.43 12.15 -25.13
N MET A 756 35.62 12.99 -24.47
CA MET A 756 35.18 14.30 -24.96
C MET A 756 34.50 14.21 -26.34
N ARG A 757 33.55 13.27 -26.48
CA ARG A 757 32.83 12.98 -27.73
C ARG A 757 31.31 13.04 -27.52
N SER A 758 30.55 13.37 -28.57
CA SER A 758 29.08 13.38 -28.50
C SER A 758 28.48 12.09 -29.08
N ILE A 759 27.51 11.53 -28.38
CA ILE A 759 26.81 10.30 -28.73
C ILE A 759 25.33 10.63 -28.91
N ARG A 760 24.82 10.48 -30.14
CA ARG A 760 23.41 10.68 -30.47
C ARG A 760 22.78 9.40 -30.99
N ASN A 761 21.54 9.13 -30.57
CA ASN A 761 20.77 7.98 -31.05
C ASN A 761 19.84 8.45 -32.18
N GLU A 762 20.08 7.96 -33.41
CA GLU A 762 19.26 8.23 -34.59
C GLU A 762 18.54 6.94 -35.05
N GLY A 763 17.49 7.08 -35.87
CA GLY A 763 16.75 5.94 -36.46
C GLY A 763 15.61 5.39 -35.60
N GLN A 764 14.87 4.40 -36.14
CA GLN A 764 13.77 3.75 -35.42
C GLN A 764 14.30 3.04 -34.17
N ARG A 765 13.70 3.34 -33.00
CA ARG A 765 14.07 2.77 -31.69
C ARG A 765 15.55 2.96 -31.30
N GLY A 766 16.23 3.97 -31.86
CA GLY A 766 17.57 4.40 -31.42
C GLY A 766 18.72 3.42 -31.71
N ILE A 767 18.57 2.51 -32.68
CA ILE A 767 19.59 1.50 -33.04
C ILE A 767 20.86 2.13 -33.63
N ASN A 768 20.73 3.19 -34.44
CA ASN A 768 21.88 3.82 -35.07
C ASN A 768 22.52 4.81 -34.10
N VAL A 769 23.62 4.39 -33.46
CA VAL A 769 24.41 5.26 -32.59
C VAL A 769 25.41 6.04 -33.42
N LYS A 770 25.25 7.36 -33.50
CA LYS A 770 26.16 8.27 -34.17
C LYS A 770 27.11 8.89 -33.16
N VAL A 771 28.38 8.51 -33.26
CA VAL A 771 29.46 9.06 -32.43
C VAL A 771 30.18 10.15 -33.21
N SER A 772 30.13 11.38 -32.73
CA SER A 772 30.86 12.52 -33.30
C SER A 772 32.00 12.93 -32.36
N LYS A 773 33.14 13.28 -32.93
CA LYS A 773 34.31 13.74 -32.17
C LYS A 773 34.13 15.14 -31.58
N ASP A 774 33.20 15.92 -32.12
CA ASP A 774 32.97 17.29 -31.67
C ASP A 774 31.85 17.37 -30.62
N VAL A 775 32.10 18.13 -29.55
CA VAL A 775 31.11 18.51 -28.55
C VAL A 775 30.34 19.75 -29.03
N PRO A 776 28.99 19.80 -28.90
CA PRO A 776 28.21 20.98 -29.24
C PRO A 776 28.75 22.25 -28.57
N GLU A 777 28.81 23.35 -29.31
CA GLU A 777 29.50 24.58 -28.88
C GLU A 777 28.87 25.21 -27.63
N ASN A 778 27.54 25.10 -27.50
CA ASN A 778 26.78 25.51 -26.32
C ASN A 778 27.09 24.69 -25.05
N LEU A 779 27.66 23.49 -25.18
CA LEU A 779 27.94 22.57 -24.07
C LEU A 779 29.44 22.41 -23.77
N LYS A 780 30.34 23.00 -24.57
CA LYS A 780 31.80 22.85 -24.39
C LYS A 780 32.29 23.33 -23.03
N GLU A 781 31.83 24.50 -22.58
CA GLU A 781 32.23 25.08 -21.29
C GLU A 781 31.74 24.21 -20.12
N LEU A 782 30.47 23.80 -20.15
CA LEU A 782 29.89 22.90 -19.16
C LEU A 782 30.60 21.53 -19.14
N ALA A 783 30.97 21.00 -20.30
CA ALA A 783 31.71 19.73 -20.41
C ALA A 783 33.10 19.81 -19.80
N GLN A 784 33.82 20.91 -20.01
CA GLN A 784 35.12 21.13 -19.37
C GLN A 784 34.98 21.24 -17.86
N GLN A 785 34.01 22.02 -17.38
CA GLN A 785 33.74 22.17 -15.94
C GLN A 785 33.42 20.83 -15.28
N LYS A 786 32.51 20.03 -15.86
CA LYS A 786 32.10 18.74 -15.27
C LYS A 786 33.18 17.67 -15.40
N ARG A 787 34.02 17.72 -16.45
CA ARG A 787 35.18 16.85 -16.54
C ARG A 787 36.20 17.16 -15.46
N GLN A 788 36.41 18.44 -15.15
CA GLN A 788 37.28 18.84 -14.05
C GLN A 788 36.73 18.35 -12.70
N GLU A 789 35.44 18.53 -12.44
CA GLU A 789 34.76 18.01 -11.24
C GLU A 789 34.87 16.48 -11.12
N LEU A 790 34.77 15.74 -12.24
CA LEU A 790 34.98 14.29 -12.28
C LEU A 790 36.41 13.92 -11.86
N ILE A 791 37.43 14.61 -12.37
CA ILE A 791 38.83 14.34 -12.04
C ILE A 791 39.11 14.65 -10.57
N GLU A 792 38.61 15.79 -10.06
CA GLU A 792 38.71 16.16 -8.64
C GLU A 792 38.08 15.09 -7.74
N LYS A 793 36.87 14.63 -8.09
CA LYS A 793 36.20 13.56 -7.33
C LYS A 793 36.91 12.22 -7.41
N LEU A 794 37.57 11.92 -8.52
CA LEU A 794 38.39 10.71 -8.65
C LEU A 794 39.70 10.81 -7.86
N ALA A 795 40.31 11.99 -7.78
CA ALA A 795 41.49 12.24 -6.95
C ALA A 795 41.19 12.05 -5.46
N ASP A 796 39.97 12.33 -5.00
CA ASP A 796 39.56 12.06 -3.60
C ASP A 796 39.53 10.55 -3.25
N VAL A 797 39.44 9.65 -4.24
CA VAL A 797 39.14 8.21 -4.03
C VAL A 797 40.16 7.23 -4.59
N ASP A 798 40.93 7.62 -5.62
CA ASP A 798 41.95 6.80 -6.30
C ASP A 798 43.33 7.47 -6.21
N ASP A 799 44.29 6.73 -5.65
CA ASP A 799 45.62 7.27 -5.32
C ASP A 799 46.44 7.64 -6.59
N GLU A 800 46.30 6.90 -7.70
CA GLU A 800 47.04 7.18 -8.95
C GLU A 800 46.57 8.50 -9.59
N ILE A 801 45.25 8.76 -9.57
CA ILE A 801 44.70 10.04 -10.05
C ILE A 801 45.02 11.17 -9.08
N ALA A 802 45.07 10.90 -7.77
CA ALA A 802 45.45 11.90 -6.77
C ALA A 802 46.87 12.44 -7.01
N GLU A 803 47.84 11.56 -7.27
CA GLU A 803 49.21 11.95 -7.59
C GLU A 803 49.28 12.81 -8.87
N LEU A 804 48.64 12.34 -9.96
CA LEU A 804 48.59 13.09 -11.22
C LEU A 804 47.93 14.47 -11.05
N PHE A 805 46.87 14.56 -10.24
CA PHE A 805 46.16 15.80 -9.97
C PHE A 805 47.01 16.78 -9.15
N LEU A 806 47.74 16.30 -8.13
CA LEU A 806 48.65 17.12 -7.31
C LEU A 806 49.83 17.65 -8.11
N ASP A 807 50.32 16.88 -9.09
CA ASP A 807 51.40 17.27 -10.00
C ASP A 807 50.91 18.17 -11.16
N GLU A 808 49.62 18.56 -11.18
CA GLU A 808 48.96 19.33 -12.24
C GLU A 808 49.04 18.65 -13.63
N ILE A 809 49.18 17.32 -13.67
CA ILE A 809 49.24 16.53 -14.91
C ILE A 809 47.83 16.06 -15.29
N THR A 810 47.39 16.38 -16.51
CA THR A 810 46.08 15.91 -17.01
C THR A 810 46.10 14.41 -17.32
N PRO A 811 45.22 13.60 -16.68
CA PRO A 811 45.22 12.15 -16.87
C PRO A 811 44.70 11.76 -18.26
N THR A 812 45.25 10.69 -18.81
CA THR A 812 44.79 10.14 -20.10
C THR A 812 43.42 9.46 -19.97
N PRO A 813 42.60 9.37 -21.04
CA PRO A 813 41.29 8.70 -20.98
C PRO A 813 41.36 7.25 -20.48
N GLN A 814 42.44 6.52 -20.80
CA GLN A 814 42.65 5.15 -20.34
C GLN A 814 42.90 5.08 -18.82
N GLN A 815 43.70 6.01 -18.28
CA GLN A 815 43.91 6.13 -16.84
C GLN A 815 42.62 6.49 -16.12
N ILE A 816 41.80 7.40 -16.68
CA ILE A 816 40.48 7.74 -16.11
C ILE A 816 39.56 6.51 -16.09
N LYS A 817 39.46 5.75 -17.19
CA LYS A 817 38.63 4.52 -17.22
C LYS A 817 39.13 3.49 -16.19
N ALA A 818 40.44 3.30 -16.08
CA ALA A 818 41.04 2.38 -15.12
C ALA A 818 40.77 2.80 -13.67
N ALA A 819 40.91 4.08 -13.35
CA ALA A 819 40.62 4.64 -12.04
C ALA A 819 39.15 4.50 -11.66
N ILE A 820 38.21 4.81 -12.59
CA ILE A 820 36.77 4.61 -12.36
C ILE A 820 36.49 3.13 -12.07
N ARG A 821 37.08 2.19 -12.83
CA ARG A 821 36.89 0.76 -12.59
C ARG A 821 37.40 0.34 -11.22
N ARG A 822 38.64 0.71 -10.84
CA ARG A 822 39.21 0.38 -9.52
C ARG A 822 38.37 0.95 -8.39
N ALA A 823 37.97 2.21 -8.48
CA ALA A 823 37.19 2.89 -7.46
C ALA A 823 35.75 2.33 -7.35
N THR A 824 35.16 1.89 -8.48
CA THR A 824 33.83 1.25 -8.50
C THR A 824 33.87 -0.13 -7.85
N ILE A 825 34.84 -0.98 -8.22
CA ILE A 825 35.03 -2.32 -7.64
C ILE A 825 35.36 -2.21 -6.14
N GLY A 826 36.13 -1.19 -5.76
CA GLY A 826 36.44 -0.89 -4.36
C GLY A 826 35.31 -0.25 -3.55
N LEU A 827 34.11 -0.08 -4.12
CA LEU A 827 32.92 0.54 -3.49
C LEU A 827 33.11 1.99 -3.01
N LYS A 828 34.16 2.68 -3.48
CA LYS A 828 34.49 4.06 -3.08
C LYS A 828 33.83 5.10 -3.97
N PHE A 829 33.50 4.74 -5.21
CA PHE A 829 32.97 5.65 -6.22
C PHE A 829 31.81 5.01 -6.97
N THR A 830 30.89 5.82 -7.48
CA THR A 830 29.82 5.35 -8.37
C THR A 830 29.71 6.28 -9.59
N PRO A 831 29.98 5.78 -10.81
CA PRO A 831 29.82 6.58 -12.02
C PRO A 831 28.32 6.78 -12.33
N VAL A 832 27.95 8.02 -12.69
CA VAL A 832 26.57 8.38 -13.02
C VAL A 832 26.40 8.58 -14.52
N LEU A 833 25.52 7.78 -15.11
CA LEU A 833 25.11 7.80 -16.51
C LEU A 833 23.69 8.36 -16.65
N MET A 834 23.34 8.78 -17.87
CA MET A 834 22.08 9.46 -18.15
C MET A 834 21.42 8.92 -19.42
N GLY A 835 20.10 8.79 -19.42
CA GLY A 835 19.36 8.36 -20.61
C GLY A 835 17.84 8.26 -20.42
N THR A 836 17.16 7.76 -21.44
CA THR A 836 15.73 7.46 -21.39
C THR A 836 15.43 6.14 -22.08
N ALA A 837 14.95 5.17 -21.29
CA ALA A 837 14.53 3.87 -21.78
C ALA A 837 13.17 3.89 -22.48
N LEU A 838 12.34 4.93 -22.27
CA LEU A 838 11.04 5.05 -22.93
C LEU A 838 11.19 5.59 -24.34
N ALA A 839 11.99 6.65 -24.50
CA ALA A 839 12.24 7.26 -25.80
C ALA A 839 13.41 6.63 -26.57
N ASP A 840 13.95 5.50 -26.09
CA ASP A 840 14.97 4.69 -26.76
C ASP A 840 16.30 5.44 -27.00
N LYS A 841 16.74 6.25 -26.03
CA LYS A 841 17.97 7.06 -26.12
C LYS A 841 18.95 6.78 -24.98
N SER A 842 20.22 6.63 -25.34
CA SER A 842 21.37 6.53 -24.43
C SER A 842 21.35 5.34 -23.46
N VAL A 843 20.75 4.20 -23.84
CA VAL A 843 20.85 2.93 -23.10
C VAL A 843 22.12 2.15 -23.48
N GLN A 844 22.55 2.22 -24.74
CA GLN A 844 23.77 1.54 -25.22
C GLN A 844 25.05 2.01 -24.51
N PRO A 845 25.27 3.33 -24.27
CA PRO A 845 26.39 3.79 -23.47
C PRO A 845 26.39 3.25 -22.03
N MET A 846 25.22 2.94 -21.48
CA MET A 846 25.10 2.27 -20.17
C MET A 846 25.54 0.80 -20.25
N LEU A 847 25.21 0.08 -21.32
CA LEU A 847 25.72 -1.27 -21.55
C LEU A 847 27.25 -1.31 -21.74
N ASP A 848 27.80 -0.32 -22.42
CA ASP A 848 29.24 -0.18 -22.57
C ASP A 848 29.92 0.08 -21.21
N ALA A 849 29.31 0.94 -20.38
CA ALA A 849 29.79 1.23 -19.02
C ALA A 849 29.68 0.02 -18.07
N VAL A 850 28.67 -0.84 -18.23
CA VAL A 850 28.58 -2.13 -17.54
C VAL A 850 29.80 -3.00 -17.87
N CYS A 851 30.19 -3.07 -19.14
CA CYS A 851 31.34 -3.88 -19.55
C CYS A 851 32.64 -3.29 -18.99
N ASP A 852 32.77 -1.96 -18.98
CA ASP A 852 34.00 -1.24 -18.61
C ASP A 852 34.23 -1.15 -17.10
N TYR A 853 33.18 -0.86 -16.32
CA TYR A 853 33.34 -0.51 -14.90
C TYR A 853 32.84 -1.56 -13.92
N LEU A 854 31.88 -2.41 -14.30
CA LEU A 854 31.41 -3.48 -13.41
C LEU A 854 32.38 -4.67 -13.40
N PRO A 855 32.46 -5.40 -12.27
CA PRO A 855 33.38 -6.51 -12.10
C PRO A 855 33.01 -7.71 -12.96
N ASN A 856 34.01 -8.53 -13.25
CA ASN A 856 33.80 -9.90 -13.67
C ASN A 856 33.74 -10.84 -12.44
N PRO A 857 33.39 -12.12 -12.58
CA PRO A 857 33.30 -13.05 -11.44
C PRO A 857 34.62 -13.29 -10.68
N GLN A 858 35.77 -12.91 -11.24
CA GLN A 858 37.09 -13.06 -10.62
C GLN A 858 37.45 -11.85 -9.75
N ASP A 859 36.96 -10.66 -10.10
CA ASP A 859 37.27 -9.41 -9.39
C ASP A 859 36.60 -9.34 -8.00
N VAL A 860 35.51 -10.09 -7.79
CA VAL A 860 34.76 -10.11 -6.53
C VAL A 860 35.23 -11.24 -5.61
N PRO A 861 35.70 -10.95 -4.39
CA PRO A 861 36.10 -11.99 -3.45
C PRO A 861 34.87 -12.70 -2.88
N ASN A 862 34.73 -13.98 -3.19
CA ASN A 862 33.65 -14.82 -2.67
C ASN A 862 34.15 -15.74 -1.55
N THR A 863 33.42 -15.81 -0.44
CA THR A 863 33.79 -16.64 0.73
C THR A 863 32.71 -17.68 1.06
N ALA A 864 33.15 -18.89 1.40
CA ALA A 864 32.35 -19.95 2.01
C ALA A 864 32.75 -20.15 3.48
N LEU A 865 31.95 -20.89 4.23
CA LEU A 865 32.18 -21.26 5.64
C LEU A 865 32.50 -22.75 5.71
N ASP A 866 33.60 -23.11 6.38
CA ASP A 866 34.00 -24.50 6.57
C ASP A 866 33.38 -25.09 7.85
N ARG A 867 32.40 -25.98 7.68
CA ARG A 867 31.69 -26.61 8.80
C ARG A 867 32.58 -27.52 9.65
N SER A 868 33.66 -28.05 9.08
CA SER A 868 34.59 -28.91 9.81
C SER A 868 35.49 -28.13 10.78
N LYS A 869 35.63 -26.82 10.55
CA LYS A 869 36.46 -25.90 11.34
C LYS A 869 35.63 -24.82 12.03
N GLY A 870 34.42 -25.15 12.47
CA GLY A 870 33.57 -24.20 13.21
C GLY A 870 33.20 -22.94 12.41
N GLU A 871 32.96 -23.09 11.10
CA GLU A 871 32.52 -22.02 10.19
C GLU A 871 33.56 -20.94 9.90
N GLU A 872 34.86 -21.31 9.90
CA GLU A 872 35.92 -20.41 9.44
C GLU A 872 35.70 -19.99 7.96
N PRO A 873 35.88 -18.70 7.61
CA PRO A 873 35.71 -18.22 6.25
C PRO A 873 36.86 -18.68 5.33
N VAL A 874 36.50 -19.27 4.19
CA VAL A 874 37.41 -19.76 3.15
C VAL A 874 37.09 -19.07 1.83
N SER A 875 38.09 -18.48 1.18
CA SER A 875 37.90 -17.84 -0.13
C SER A 875 37.76 -18.86 -1.26
N LEU A 876 36.79 -18.64 -2.14
CA LEU A 876 36.52 -19.44 -3.33
C LEU A 876 37.19 -18.81 -4.55
N VAL A 877 37.65 -19.66 -5.48
CA VAL A 877 38.24 -19.22 -6.75
C VAL A 877 37.37 -19.73 -7.90
N PRO A 878 36.94 -18.87 -8.84
CA PRO A 878 36.16 -19.29 -9.99
C PRO A 878 37.04 -20.04 -10.99
N TYR A 879 37.29 -21.32 -10.73
CA TYR A 879 38.07 -22.20 -11.60
C TYR A 879 37.33 -23.53 -11.81
N ASN A 880 37.13 -23.91 -13.07
CA ASN A 880 36.32 -25.08 -13.44
C ASN A 880 36.92 -26.41 -12.97
N SER A 881 38.24 -26.49 -12.78
CA SER A 881 38.91 -27.73 -12.37
C SER A 881 38.89 -27.98 -10.86
N LEU A 882 38.45 -27.01 -10.05
CA LEU A 882 38.30 -27.17 -8.62
C LEU A 882 36.99 -27.93 -8.29
N PRO A 883 36.84 -28.46 -7.05
CA PRO A 883 35.60 -29.12 -6.68
C PRO A 883 34.42 -28.14 -6.65
N PHE A 884 33.24 -28.65 -7.00
CA PHE A 884 32.02 -27.87 -7.18
C PHE A 884 31.52 -27.22 -5.89
N VAL A 885 31.18 -25.94 -5.98
CA VAL A 885 30.42 -25.19 -4.97
C VAL A 885 29.40 -24.31 -5.69
N GLY A 886 28.12 -24.56 -5.42
CA GLY A 886 27.01 -23.79 -5.97
C GLY A 886 25.99 -23.40 -4.92
N LEU A 887 25.37 -22.23 -5.06
CA LEU A 887 24.33 -21.72 -4.16
C LEU A 887 22.99 -21.69 -4.87
N ALA A 888 21.99 -22.37 -4.32
CA ALA A 888 20.61 -22.22 -4.76
C ALA A 888 20.01 -20.95 -4.15
N PHE A 889 19.48 -20.06 -4.98
CA PHE A 889 19.00 -18.76 -4.51
C PHE A 889 17.56 -18.45 -4.89
N LYS A 890 17.03 -19.02 -5.98
CA LYS A 890 15.62 -18.87 -6.36
C LYS A 890 15.03 -20.24 -6.65
N LEU A 891 13.82 -20.46 -6.19
CA LEU A 891 13.03 -21.64 -6.48
C LEU A 891 11.80 -21.22 -7.27
N GLU A 892 11.46 -21.99 -8.29
CA GLU A 892 10.28 -21.76 -9.11
C GLU A 892 9.70 -23.13 -9.44
N GLU A 893 8.40 -23.31 -9.26
CA GLU A 893 7.76 -24.58 -9.58
C GLU A 893 6.89 -24.40 -10.82
N ASN A 894 7.31 -25.08 -11.89
CA ASN A 894 6.58 -25.10 -13.14
C ASN A 894 5.74 -26.37 -13.23
N PRO A 895 4.75 -26.45 -14.14
CA PRO A 895 3.96 -27.67 -14.34
C PRO A 895 4.80 -28.92 -14.64
N TYR A 896 6.03 -28.73 -15.12
CA TYR A 896 7.01 -29.80 -15.43
C TYR A 896 7.90 -30.20 -14.25
N GLY A 897 7.75 -29.54 -13.08
CA GLY A 897 8.51 -29.79 -11.86
C GLY A 897 9.23 -28.55 -11.33
N GLN A 898 9.86 -28.72 -10.15
CA GLN A 898 10.63 -27.67 -9.48
C GLN A 898 11.93 -27.35 -10.23
N LEU A 899 12.09 -26.07 -10.55
CA LEU A 899 13.31 -25.42 -11.02
C LEU A 899 14.03 -24.79 -9.82
N THR A 900 15.31 -25.08 -9.70
CA THR A 900 16.20 -24.45 -8.72
C THR A 900 17.24 -23.63 -9.45
N TYR A 901 17.21 -22.32 -9.27
CA TYR A 901 18.23 -21.42 -9.80
C TYR A 901 19.46 -21.46 -8.90
N MET A 902 20.61 -21.69 -9.51
CA MET A 902 21.89 -21.87 -8.84
C MET A 902 22.97 -21.00 -9.49
N ARG A 903 23.76 -20.33 -8.65
CA ARG A 903 25.02 -19.71 -9.06
C ARG A 903 26.18 -20.63 -8.75
N VAL A 904 27.02 -20.89 -9.75
CA VAL A 904 28.23 -21.69 -9.62
C VAL A 904 29.39 -20.77 -9.26
N TYR A 905 29.98 -20.94 -8.07
CA TYR A 905 31.13 -20.15 -7.63
C TYR A 905 32.45 -20.81 -8.00
N GLN A 906 32.51 -22.13 -7.91
CA GLN A 906 33.72 -22.92 -8.14
C GLN A 906 33.36 -24.26 -8.77
N GLY A 907 34.26 -24.80 -9.61
CA GLY A 907 34.06 -26.06 -10.33
C GLY A 907 33.12 -25.94 -11.53
N SER A 908 32.78 -27.08 -12.13
CA SER A 908 31.81 -27.13 -13.23
C SER A 908 30.68 -28.13 -12.94
N LEU A 909 29.47 -27.77 -13.38
CA LEU A 909 28.28 -28.60 -13.23
C LEU A 909 27.97 -29.31 -14.55
N LYS A 910 28.01 -30.64 -14.55
CA LYS A 910 27.68 -31.48 -15.72
C LYS A 910 26.36 -32.21 -15.53
N LYS A 911 25.62 -32.39 -16.63
CA LYS A 911 24.39 -33.19 -16.65
C LYS A 911 24.65 -34.62 -16.14
N GLY A 912 23.81 -35.09 -15.22
CA GLY A 912 23.89 -36.44 -14.65
C GLY A 912 24.79 -36.58 -13.42
N THR A 913 25.46 -35.50 -12.99
CA THR A 913 26.29 -35.49 -11.77
C THR A 913 25.45 -35.61 -10.50
N TYR A 914 26.10 -36.07 -9.43
CA TYR A 914 25.49 -36.11 -8.09
C TYR A 914 26.07 -34.99 -7.25
N LEU A 915 25.20 -34.17 -6.69
CA LEU A 915 25.53 -33.13 -5.73
C LEU A 915 25.06 -33.52 -4.34
N PHE A 916 25.64 -32.89 -3.32
CA PHE A 916 25.25 -33.04 -1.93
C PHE A 916 24.79 -31.69 -1.39
N ASN A 917 23.61 -31.67 -0.78
CA ASN A 917 23.13 -30.49 -0.08
C ASN A 917 23.88 -30.38 1.26
N SER A 918 24.60 -29.29 1.47
CA SER A 918 25.41 -29.06 2.67
C SER A 918 24.60 -29.08 3.97
N ARG A 919 23.36 -28.56 3.98
CA ARG A 919 22.52 -28.49 5.18
C ARG A 919 21.93 -29.84 5.55
N THR A 920 21.36 -30.54 4.56
CA THR A 920 20.64 -31.81 4.80
C THR A 920 21.51 -33.06 4.62
N ASN A 921 22.72 -32.92 4.06
CA ASN A 921 23.60 -34.00 3.61
C ASN A 921 22.93 -35.00 2.65
N LYS A 922 21.81 -34.62 2.02
CA LYS A 922 21.12 -35.46 1.04
C LYS A 922 21.85 -35.40 -0.30
N LYS A 923 22.02 -36.58 -0.90
CA LYS A 923 22.59 -36.75 -2.24
C LYS A 923 21.49 -36.56 -3.28
N VAL A 924 21.69 -35.63 -4.21
CA VAL A 924 20.74 -35.29 -5.29
C VAL A 924 21.42 -35.50 -6.63
N ARG A 925 20.70 -36.10 -7.59
CA ARG A 925 21.19 -36.25 -8.96
C ARG A 925 20.65 -35.12 -9.82
N ILE A 926 21.48 -34.52 -10.67
CA ILE A 926 21.07 -33.45 -11.58
C ILE A 926 20.67 -34.05 -12.93
N PRO A 927 19.36 -34.13 -13.27
CA PRO A 927 18.90 -34.77 -14.50
C PRO A 927 19.09 -33.87 -15.73
N ARG A 928 18.89 -32.56 -15.57
CA ARG A 928 18.82 -31.58 -16.65
C ARG A 928 19.25 -30.21 -16.12
N ILE A 929 20.01 -29.49 -16.94
CA ILE A 929 20.52 -28.15 -16.67
C ILE A 929 20.01 -27.25 -17.79
N VAL A 930 19.45 -26.09 -17.44
CA VAL A 930 18.91 -25.14 -18.40
C VAL A 930 19.41 -23.72 -18.10
N ARG A 931 19.60 -22.93 -19.15
CA ARG A 931 19.71 -21.47 -19.05
C ARG A 931 18.33 -20.88 -19.29
N MET A 932 17.92 -20.01 -18.39
CA MET A 932 16.61 -19.37 -18.43
C MET A 932 16.70 -18.05 -19.20
N HIS A 933 15.75 -17.84 -20.10
CA HIS A 933 15.52 -16.55 -20.76
C HIS A 933 14.07 -16.15 -20.51
N SER A 934 13.81 -15.53 -19.35
CA SER A 934 12.44 -15.37 -18.84
C SER A 934 11.74 -16.74 -18.81
N ASN A 935 10.74 -16.98 -19.67
CA ASN A 935 10.00 -18.24 -19.73
C ASN A 935 10.58 -19.28 -20.71
N GLU A 936 11.54 -18.91 -21.56
CA GLU A 936 12.15 -19.81 -22.54
C GLU A 936 13.34 -20.56 -21.92
N MET A 937 13.41 -21.87 -22.16
CA MET A 937 14.44 -22.74 -21.58
C MET A 937 15.41 -23.20 -22.67
N GLU A 938 16.71 -22.93 -22.47
CA GLU A 938 17.79 -23.43 -23.33
C GLU A 938 18.54 -24.57 -22.62
N ASP A 939 18.55 -25.75 -23.22
CA ASP A 939 19.23 -26.93 -22.66
C ASP A 939 20.75 -26.84 -22.81
N VAL A 940 21.46 -27.02 -21.69
CA VAL A 940 22.92 -27.00 -21.66
C VAL A 940 23.47 -28.27 -21.01
N ASN A 941 24.58 -28.79 -21.54
CA ASN A 941 25.21 -30.02 -21.02
C ASN A 941 26.15 -29.78 -19.83
N GLU A 942 26.81 -28.62 -19.81
CA GLU A 942 27.79 -28.24 -18.78
C GLU A 942 27.75 -26.72 -18.55
N ILE A 943 27.92 -26.30 -17.29
CA ILE A 943 28.01 -24.90 -16.88
C ILE A 943 29.25 -24.71 -16.01
N GLY A 944 30.04 -23.68 -16.32
CA GLY A 944 31.29 -23.38 -15.63
C GLY A 944 31.12 -22.44 -14.42
N ALA A 945 32.22 -22.21 -13.71
CA ALA A 945 32.30 -21.25 -12.62
C ALA A 945 32.01 -19.83 -13.11
N GLY A 946 31.30 -19.06 -12.27
CA GLY A 946 30.89 -17.69 -12.52
C GLY A 946 29.57 -17.53 -13.27
N GLU A 947 28.88 -18.60 -13.66
CA GLU A 947 27.61 -18.55 -14.39
C GLU A 947 26.41 -18.88 -13.49
N ILE A 948 25.22 -18.46 -13.96
CA ILE A 948 23.92 -18.73 -13.34
C ILE A 948 23.16 -19.74 -14.21
N CYS A 949 22.51 -20.71 -13.56
CA CYS A 949 21.74 -21.75 -14.23
C CYS A 949 20.51 -22.14 -13.45
N ALA A 950 19.61 -22.88 -14.09
CA ALA A 950 18.53 -23.58 -13.38
C ALA A 950 18.66 -25.10 -13.57
N VAL A 951 18.35 -25.85 -12.51
CA VAL A 951 18.35 -27.31 -12.50
C VAL A 951 16.97 -27.85 -12.16
N PHE A 952 16.59 -28.96 -12.81
CA PHE A 952 15.29 -29.60 -12.60
C PHE A 952 15.33 -30.68 -11.52
N GLY A 953 14.24 -30.77 -10.74
CA GLY A 953 13.99 -31.92 -9.86
C GLY A 953 14.90 -31.98 -8.64
N VAL A 954 15.42 -30.84 -8.21
CA VAL A 954 16.23 -30.69 -7.00
C VAL A 954 15.33 -30.16 -5.88
N ASP A 955 15.00 -31.02 -4.92
CA ASP A 955 14.28 -30.60 -3.71
C ASP A 955 15.27 -29.93 -2.74
N CYS A 956 15.10 -28.63 -2.56
CA CYS A 956 15.89 -27.81 -1.64
C CYS A 956 15.11 -26.56 -1.21
N ALA A 957 15.67 -25.84 -0.23
CA ALA A 957 15.21 -24.51 0.16
C ALA A 957 16.11 -23.43 -0.45
N SER A 958 15.57 -22.22 -0.62
CA SER A 958 16.40 -21.09 -1.03
C SER A 958 17.49 -20.82 0.02
N GLY A 959 18.73 -20.58 -0.43
CA GLY A 959 19.91 -20.43 0.41
C GLY A 959 20.71 -21.73 0.63
N ASP A 960 20.22 -22.89 0.18
CA ASP A 960 20.96 -24.15 0.31
C ASP A 960 22.21 -24.15 -0.60
N THR A 961 23.35 -24.59 -0.03
CA THR A 961 24.60 -24.78 -0.78
C THR A 961 24.77 -26.23 -1.21
N PHE A 962 25.16 -26.43 -2.46
CA PHE A 962 25.46 -27.72 -3.06
C PHE A 962 26.96 -27.88 -3.31
N THR A 963 27.49 -29.06 -2.97
CA THR A 963 28.90 -29.42 -3.17
C THR A 963 29.04 -30.81 -3.80
N ASP A 964 30.26 -31.17 -4.21
CA ASP A 964 30.59 -32.53 -4.69
C ASP A 964 30.59 -33.61 -3.58
N GLY A 965 30.29 -33.25 -2.32
CA GLY A 965 30.29 -34.15 -1.16
C GLY A 965 31.65 -34.39 -0.52
N LYS A 966 32.75 -33.96 -1.16
CA LYS A 966 34.11 -33.98 -0.59
C LYS A 966 34.39 -32.74 0.29
N LEU A 967 33.81 -31.60 -0.05
CA LEU A 967 34.03 -30.34 0.65
C LEU A 967 32.88 -30.06 1.65
N PRO A 968 33.17 -29.88 2.95
CA PRO A 968 32.18 -29.53 3.98
C PRO A 968 31.89 -28.01 4.00
N TYR A 969 31.81 -27.39 2.82
CA TYR A 969 31.59 -25.96 2.69
C TYR A 969 30.09 -25.62 2.68
N SER A 970 29.75 -24.50 3.30
CA SER A 970 28.43 -23.89 3.27
C SER A 970 28.57 -22.41 2.98
N MET A 971 27.75 -21.85 2.11
CA MET A 971 27.76 -20.41 1.88
C MET A 971 27.10 -19.66 3.04
N SER A 972 27.48 -18.40 3.23
CA SER A 972 26.79 -17.54 4.19
C SER A 972 25.30 -17.43 3.86
N THR A 973 24.47 -17.51 4.90
CA THR A 973 23.01 -17.36 4.80
C THR A 973 22.65 -15.96 4.33
N MET A 974 21.58 -15.86 3.54
CA MET A 974 20.98 -14.55 3.22
C MET A 974 20.37 -13.93 4.47
N PHE A 975 20.33 -12.60 4.53
CA PHE A 975 19.57 -11.90 5.55
C PHE A 975 18.08 -12.04 5.23
N VAL A 976 17.32 -12.63 6.16
CA VAL A 976 15.87 -12.76 6.07
C VAL A 976 15.25 -11.77 7.06
N PRO A 977 14.57 -10.72 6.59
CA PRO A 977 13.86 -9.80 7.47
C PRO A 977 12.74 -10.51 8.24
N ASP A 978 12.38 -9.97 9.41
CA ASP A 978 11.23 -10.47 10.15
C ASP A 978 9.91 -10.00 9.54
N ALA A 979 8.91 -10.88 9.60
CA ALA A 979 7.57 -10.59 9.12
C ALA A 979 6.91 -9.52 10.00
N VAL A 980 6.35 -8.49 9.36
CA VAL A 980 5.76 -7.32 10.05
C VAL A 980 4.23 -7.34 10.07
N MET A 981 3.60 -8.23 9.32
CA MET A 981 2.14 -8.34 9.24
C MET A 981 1.71 -9.80 9.29
N SER A 982 0.60 -10.06 9.99
CA SER A 982 0.00 -11.39 10.12
C SER A 982 -1.49 -11.33 9.78
N LEU A 983 -1.99 -12.36 9.11
CA LEU A 983 -3.40 -12.55 8.76
C LEU A 983 -3.83 -13.97 9.10
N SER A 984 -5.06 -14.14 9.57
CA SER A 984 -5.69 -15.45 9.64
C SER A 984 -6.15 -15.84 8.24
N ILE A 985 -5.99 -17.11 7.88
CA ILE A 985 -6.41 -17.64 6.59
C ILE A 985 -7.08 -19.00 6.77
N ARG A 986 -8.22 -19.19 6.08
CA ARG A 986 -8.95 -20.45 6.09
C ARG A 986 -9.49 -20.78 4.70
N PRO A 987 -9.40 -22.04 4.22
CA PRO A 987 -10.07 -22.43 2.99
C PRO A 987 -11.60 -22.41 3.18
N LYS A 988 -12.34 -21.82 2.24
CA LYS A 988 -13.82 -21.78 2.28
C LYS A 988 -14.44 -23.17 2.31
N LYS A 989 -13.81 -24.11 1.59
CA LYS A 989 -14.26 -25.50 1.47
C LYS A 989 -13.30 -26.43 2.18
N SER A 990 -13.82 -27.33 3.00
CA SER A 990 -13.01 -28.34 3.68
C SER A 990 -12.36 -29.34 2.71
N SER A 991 -12.89 -29.52 1.50
CA SER A 991 -12.30 -30.38 0.46
C SER A 991 -10.95 -29.89 -0.03
N ASP A 992 -10.68 -28.59 0.11
CA ASP A 992 -9.54 -27.94 -0.50
C ASP A 992 -8.32 -27.90 0.46
N ALA A 993 -8.47 -28.47 1.66
CA ALA A 993 -7.46 -28.48 2.72
C ALA A 993 -6.14 -29.14 2.29
N ASP A 994 -6.19 -30.20 1.48
CA ASP A 994 -4.99 -30.88 0.96
C ASP A 994 -4.20 -29.99 -0.01
N ASN A 995 -4.91 -29.30 -0.91
CA ASN A 995 -4.29 -28.39 -1.87
C ASN A 995 -3.75 -27.13 -1.16
N PHE A 996 -4.49 -26.63 -0.17
CA PHE A 996 -4.05 -25.55 0.69
C PHE A 996 -2.74 -25.90 1.41
N SER A 997 -2.68 -27.07 2.07
CA SER A 997 -1.48 -27.53 2.79
C SER A 997 -0.28 -27.73 1.87
N LYS A 998 -0.50 -28.24 0.65
CA LYS A 998 0.57 -28.36 -0.36
C LYS A 998 1.10 -26.99 -0.80
N ALA A 999 0.19 -26.04 -1.08
CA ALA A 999 0.54 -24.71 -1.52
C ALA A 999 1.29 -23.91 -0.44
N MET A 1000 0.83 -23.95 0.82
CA MET A 1000 1.52 -23.28 1.93
C MET A 1000 2.95 -23.79 2.11
N ASN A 1001 3.14 -25.11 2.12
CA ASN A 1001 4.47 -25.71 2.25
C ASN A 1001 5.40 -25.37 1.08
N ARG A 1002 4.85 -25.12 -0.12
CA ARG A 1002 5.61 -24.64 -1.27
C ARG A 1002 6.04 -23.20 -1.08
N PHE A 1003 5.10 -22.31 -0.75
CA PHE A 1003 5.36 -20.88 -0.57
C PHE A 1003 6.38 -20.61 0.53
N MET A 1004 6.34 -21.35 1.64
CA MET A 1004 7.36 -21.26 2.70
C MET A 1004 8.77 -21.65 2.24
N ARG A 1005 8.90 -22.56 1.27
CA ARG A 1005 10.22 -22.94 0.71
C ARG A 1005 10.71 -21.93 -0.31
N GLU A 1006 9.79 -21.37 -1.09
CA GLU A 1006 10.06 -20.35 -2.10
C GLU A 1006 10.52 -19.03 -1.45
N ASP A 1007 9.85 -18.64 -0.36
CA ASP A 1007 10.08 -17.39 0.35
C ASP A 1007 10.21 -17.60 1.87
N PRO A 1008 11.40 -17.42 2.45
CA PRO A 1008 11.62 -17.60 3.89
C PRO A 1008 10.97 -16.51 4.77
N THR A 1009 10.52 -15.39 4.19
CA THR A 1009 9.80 -14.34 4.92
C THR A 1009 8.32 -14.67 5.09
N PHE A 1010 7.77 -15.56 4.25
CA PHE A 1010 6.43 -16.07 4.40
C PHE A 1010 6.40 -17.19 5.44
N ARG A 1011 5.87 -16.89 6.62
CA ARG A 1011 5.79 -17.85 7.74
C ARG A 1011 4.35 -18.31 7.92
N LEU A 1012 4.19 -19.61 8.16
CA LEU A 1012 2.93 -20.23 8.56
C LEU A 1012 3.08 -20.77 9.97
N HIS A 1013 2.13 -20.45 10.84
CA HIS A 1013 1.98 -21.14 12.11
C HIS A 1013 0.50 -21.34 12.42
N VAL A 1014 0.19 -22.36 13.21
CA VAL A 1014 -1.15 -22.58 13.74
C VAL A 1014 -1.09 -22.11 15.19
N ASP A 1015 -1.98 -21.20 15.55
CA ASP A 1015 -2.08 -20.74 16.92
C ASP A 1015 -2.72 -21.83 17.80
N GLU A 1016 -2.08 -22.18 18.90
CA GLU A 1016 -2.52 -23.31 19.75
C GLU A 1016 -3.83 -23.01 20.50
N GLU A 1017 -4.15 -21.73 20.72
CA GLU A 1017 -5.35 -21.33 21.47
C GLU A 1017 -6.57 -21.09 20.57
N SER A 1018 -6.39 -20.38 19.45
CA SER A 1018 -7.48 -20.14 18.50
C SER A 1018 -7.69 -21.28 17.51
N GLU A 1019 -6.73 -22.19 17.37
CA GLU A 1019 -6.66 -23.23 16.32
C GLU A 1019 -6.72 -22.63 14.90
N GLU A 1020 -6.49 -21.32 14.75
CA GLU A 1020 -6.47 -20.64 13.47
C GLU A 1020 -5.11 -20.79 12.80
N THR A 1021 -5.13 -20.92 11.48
CA THR A 1021 -3.91 -20.89 10.67
C THR A 1021 -3.58 -19.44 10.38
N ILE A 1022 -2.41 -18.99 10.84
CA ILE A 1022 -1.92 -17.63 10.69
C ILE A 1022 -0.76 -17.62 9.70
N ILE A 1023 -0.88 -16.75 8.69
CA ILE A 1023 0.19 -16.44 7.75
C ILE A 1023 0.81 -15.09 8.13
N SER A 1024 2.13 -15.02 8.09
CA SER A 1024 2.90 -13.80 8.37
C SER A 1024 3.80 -13.46 7.19
N GLY A 1025 3.91 -12.17 6.88
CA GLY A 1025 4.71 -11.66 5.77
C GLY A 1025 5.16 -10.22 5.95
N MET A 1026 5.76 -9.66 4.89
CA MET A 1026 6.40 -8.34 4.89
C MET A 1026 5.44 -7.16 4.74
N GLY A 1027 4.17 -7.40 4.41
CA GLY A 1027 3.18 -6.35 4.19
C GLY A 1027 1.86 -6.89 3.66
N GLU A 1028 0.90 -6.00 3.47
CA GLU A 1028 -0.45 -6.33 3.04
C GLU A 1028 -0.47 -6.83 1.59
N LEU A 1029 0.20 -6.09 0.68
CA LEU A 1029 0.33 -6.48 -0.72
C LEU A 1029 1.06 -7.83 -0.85
N HIS A 1030 2.05 -8.09 0.02
CA HIS A 1030 2.73 -9.38 0.07
C HIS A 1030 1.71 -10.52 0.28
N LEU A 1031 0.93 -10.46 1.36
CA LEU A 1031 0.00 -11.52 1.73
C LEU A 1031 -1.15 -11.62 0.72
N GLU A 1032 -1.64 -10.50 0.20
CA GLU A 1032 -2.68 -10.45 -0.83
C GLU A 1032 -2.25 -11.19 -2.11
N VAL A 1033 -1.00 -10.99 -2.57
CA VAL A 1033 -0.45 -11.71 -3.73
C VAL A 1033 -0.41 -13.21 -3.48
N TYR A 1034 -0.02 -13.67 -2.28
CA TYR A 1034 -0.02 -15.11 -1.98
C TYR A 1034 -1.42 -15.71 -1.90
N VAL A 1035 -2.40 -14.99 -1.36
CA VAL A 1035 -3.82 -15.40 -1.37
C VAL A 1035 -4.34 -15.52 -2.80
N GLU A 1036 -4.00 -14.58 -3.66
CA GLU A 1036 -4.42 -14.61 -5.07
C GLU A 1036 -3.69 -15.72 -5.85
N ARG A 1037 -2.42 -16.01 -5.53
CA ARG A 1037 -1.71 -17.19 -6.06
C ARG A 1037 -2.38 -18.50 -5.65
N LEU A 1038 -2.88 -18.64 -4.41
CA LEU A 1038 -3.67 -19.82 -4.00
C LEU A 1038 -4.91 -19.98 -4.87
N ARG A 1039 -5.60 -18.88 -5.13
CA ARG A 1039 -6.81 -18.87 -5.94
C ARG A 1039 -6.54 -19.26 -7.39
N ARG A 1040 -5.50 -18.71 -8.01
CA ARG A 1040 -5.20 -18.93 -9.44
C ARG A 1040 -4.44 -20.23 -9.70
N GLU A 1041 -3.38 -20.51 -8.92
CA GLU A 1041 -2.52 -21.68 -9.15
C GLU A 1041 -3.14 -22.97 -8.61
N TYR A 1042 -3.73 -22.92 -7.41
CA TYR A 1042 -4.25 -24.11 -6.71
C TYR A 1042 -5.78 -24.21 -6.71
N LYS A 1043 -6.48 -23.19 -7.22
CA LYS A 1043 -7.95 -23.12 -7.26
C LYS A 1043 -8.60 -23.22 -5.88
N VAL A 1044 -7.89 -22.73 -4.85
CA VAL A 1044 -8.37 -22.71 -3.46
C VAL A 1044 -8.85 -21.30 -3.13
N GLU A 1045 -10.15 -21.16 -2.90
CA GLU A 1045 -10.68 -19.91 -2.35
C GLU A 1045 -10.48 -19.88 -0.83
N CYS A 1046 -9.83 -18.84 -0.34
CA CYS A 1046 -9.58 -18.62 1.07
C CYS A 1046 -10.36 -17.42 1.58
N GLU A 1047 -10.81 -17.49 2.83
CA GLU A 1047 -11.25 -16.36 3.62
C GLU A 1047 -10.07 -15.86 4.44
N THR A 1048 -9.85 -14.55 4.41
CA THR A 1048 -8.81 -13.88 5.20
C THR A 1048 -9.45 -13.04 6.28
N GLY A 1049 -8.81 -12.96 7.44
CA GLY A 1049 -9.26 -12.15 8.56
C GLY A 1049 -8.11 -11.65 9.41
N GLN A 1050 -8.44 -10.86 10.43
CA GLN A 1050 -7.48 -10.53 11.47
C GLN A 1050 -7.25 -11.76 12.35
N PRO A 1051 -5.99 -12.04 12.76
CA PRO A 1051 -5.70 -13.05 13.77
C PRO A 1051 -6.46 -12.75 15.07
N ARG A 1052 -7.03 -13.77 15.70
CA ARG A 1052 -7.63 -13.60 17.03
C ARG A 1052 -6.57 -13.21 18.06
N VAL A 1053 -6.87 -12.17 18.82
CA VAL A 1053 -6.03 -11.76 19.96
C VAL A 1053 -6.32 -12.68 21.14
N ALA A 1054 -5.28 -13.27 21.72
CA ALA A 1054 -5.39 -14.10 22.91
C ALA A 1054 -5.62 -13.25 24.18
N TYR A 1055 -6.86 -12.81 24.40
CA TYR A 1055 -7.26 -12.12 25.63
C TYR A 1055 -7.19 -13.06 26.84
N ARG A 1056 -7.11 -12.48 28.03
CA ARG A 1056 -7.20 -13.20 29.31
C ARG A 1056 -8.27 -12.58 30.18
N GLU A 1057 -8.71 -13.31 31.18
CA GLU A 1057 -9.65 -12.83 32.18
C GLU A 1057 -8.96 -12.79 33.55
N ALA A 1058 -9.28 -11.81 34.38
CA ALA A 1058 -8.73 -11.72 35.73
C ALA A 1058 -9.76 -11.12 36.70
N ILE A 1059 -9.49 -11.27 38.00
CA ILE A 1059 -10.30 -10.73 39.08
C ILE A 1059 -9.57 -9.56 39.74
N THR A 1060 -10.30 -8.55 40.23
CA THR A 1060 -9.71 -7.31 40.75
C THR A 1060 -9.82 -7.19 42.26
N GLN A 1061 -10.87 -7.75 42.85
CA GLN A 1061 -11.14 -7.68 44.28
C GLN A 1061 -11.51 -9.03 44.86
N ARG A 1062 -11.43 -9.15 46.18
CA ARG A 1062 -11.85 -10.36 46.89
C ARG A 1062 -13.38 -10.47 46.93
N ALA A 1063 -13.91 -11.64 46.60
CA ALA A 1063 -15.34 -11.95 46.69
C ALA A 1063 -15.57 -13.29 47.41
N GLU A 1064 -16.52 -13.31 48.35
CA GLU A 1064 -16.92 -14.52 49.07
C GLU A 1064 -17.99 -15.30 48.28
N PHE A 1065 -17.97 -16.62 48.37
CA PHE A 1065 -18.98 -17.47 47.75
C PHE A 1065 -19.50 -18.53 48.71
N ASP A 1066 -20.80 -18.79 48.60
CA ASP A 1066 -21.49 -19.93 49.19
C ASP A 1066 -22.43 -20.49 48.10
N TYR A 1067 -22.04 -21.63 47.54
CA TYR A 1067 -22.77 -22.26 46.44
C TYR A 1067 -23.23 -23.66 46.83
N LEU A 1068 -24.53 -23.90 46.74
CA LEU A 1068 -25.16 -25.19 46.98
C LEU A 1068 -25.71 -25.75 45.66
N LEU A 1069 -25.10 -26.83 45.17
CA LEU A 1069 -25.62 -27.64 44.07
C LEU A 1069 -26.56 -28.71 44.65
N ARG A 1070 -27.83 -28.68 44.27
CA ARG A 1070 -28.82 -29.71 44.61
C ARG A 1070 -29.69 -30.05 43.40
N ARG A 1071 -29.55 -31.26 42.84
CA ARG A 1071 -30.40 -31.76 41.73
C ARG A 1071 -30.89 -33.17 42.06
N GLN A 1072 -32.19 -33.41 41.94
CA GLN A 1072 -32.79 -34.72 42.19
C GLN A 1072 -33.89 -34.99 41.16
N THR A 1073 -33.60 -35.84 40.17
CA THR A 1073 -34.51 -36.17 39.04
C THR A 1073 -34.97 -37.64 39.03
N GLY A 1074 -34.78 -38.38 40.13
CA GLY A 1074 -35.33 -39.74 40.32
C GLY A 1074 -34.33 -40.88 40.55
N GLY A 1075 -33.05 -40.58 40.82
CA GLY A 1075 -31.97 -41.52 41.19
C GLY A 1075 -30.98 -40.90 42.19
N PRO A 1076 -29.73 -41.41 42.35
CA PRO A 1076 -28.69 -40.72 43.12
C PRO A 1076 -28.59 -39.28 42.66
N GLY A 1077 -28.77 -38.33 43.57
CA GLY A 1077 -28.79 -36.91 43.26
C GLY A 1077 -27.38 -36.34 43.11
N ASP A 1078 -27.30 -35.08 42.70
CA ASP A 1078 -26.09 -34.27 42.87
C ASP A 1078 -26.29 -33.37 44.09
N TYR A 1079 -25.46 -33.56 45.12
CA TYR A 1079 -25.39 -32.69 46.29
C TYR A 1079 -23.94 -32.31 46.59
N ALA A 1080 -23.64 -31.01 46.54
CA ALA A 1080 -22.38 -30.44 46.99
C ALA A 1080 -22.57 -28.99 47.41
N ARG A 1081 -22.05 -28.61 48.58
CA ARG A 1081 -21.95 -27.21 49.00
C ARG A 1081 -20.48 -26.84 49.17
N VAL A 1082 -20.06 -25.74 48.57
CA VAL A 1082 -18.70 -25.21 48.66
C VAL A 1082 -18.76 -23.75 49.10
N MET A 1083 -17.98 -23.42 50.14
CA MET A 1083 -17.88 -22.08 50.70
C MET A 1083 -16.42 -21.62 50.73
N GLY A 1084 -16.18 -20.34 50.50
CA GLY A 1084 -14.84 -19.78 50.43
C GLY A 1084 -14.81 -18.36 49.88
N TRP A 1085 -13.65 -17.95 49.38
CA TRP A 1085 -13.51 -16.70 48.64
C TRP A 1085 -12.54 -16.86 47.48
N ILE A 1086 -12.69 -15.99 46.49
CA ILE A 1086 -11.72 -15.78 45.41
C ILE A 1086 -11.05 -14.42 45.60
N GLU A 1087 -9.76 -14.33 45.31
CA GLU A 1087 -8.97 -13.09 45.40
C GLU A 1087 -7.86 -13.05 44.34
N PRO A 1088 -7.42 -11.87 43.89
CA PRO A 1088 -6.31 -11.77 42.95
C PRO A 1088 -5.01 -12.33 43.55
N ASN A 1089 -4.21 -13.02 42.73
CA ASN A 1089 -2.91 -13.56 43.11
C ASN A 1089 -1.83 -12.49 42.96
N GLU A 1090 -1.54 -11.74 44.03
CA GLU A 1090 -0.53 -10.67 44.03
C GLU A 1090 0.91 -11.20 43.86
N ASP A 1091 1.22 -12.41 44.33
CA ASP A 1091 2.57 -12.99 44.27
C ASP A 1091 2.97 -13.39 42.84
N HIS A 1092 2.00 -13.91 42.07
CA HIS A 1092 2.20 -14.35 40.68
C HIS A 1092 0.99 -13.98 39.81
N PRO A 1093 1.01 -12.79 39.16
CA PRO A 1093 -0.14 -12.26 38.40
C PRO A 1093 -0.59 -13.13 37.22
N GLU A 1094 0.26 -14.01 36.72
CA GLU A 1094 -0.02 -14.86 35.56
C GLU A 1094 -0.47 -16.29 35.94
N ASN A 1095 -0.33 -16.68 37.21
CA ASN A 1095 -0.61 -18.05 37.65
C ASN A 1095 -1.83 -18.12 38.56
N ASN A 1096 -2.65 -19.16 38.38
CA ASN A 1096 -3.77 -19.45 39.26
C ASN A 1096 -3.34 -20.30 40.44
N LYS A 1097 -3.95 -20.08 41.61
CA LYS A 1097 -3.64 -20.78 42.86
C LYS A 1097 -4.91 -21.34 43.50
N PHE A 1098 -4.88 -22.61 43.89
CA PHE A 1098 -5.93 -23.23 44.69
C PHE A 1098 -5.41 -23.52 46.09
N GLU A 1099 -6.16 -23.13 47.12
CA GLU A 1099 -5.80 -23.38 48.52
C GLU A 1099 -7.00 -23.95 49.29
N SER A 1100 -6.78 -25.04 50.04
CA SER A 1100 -7.78 -25.59 50.95
C SER A 1100 -7.46 -25.21 52.39
N ARG A 1101 -8.42 -24.60 53.09
CA ARG A 1101 -8.39 -24.28 54.52
C ARG A 1101 -9.56 -24.93 55.26
N VAL A 1102 -9.99 -26.11 54.84
CA VAL A 1102 -11.10 -26.84 55.47
C VAL A 1102 -10.68 -27.40 56.83
N VAL A 1103 -11.38 -26.99 57.90
CA VAL A 1103 -11.14 -27.44 59.28
C VAL A 1103 -12.35 -28.24 59.75
N GLY A 1104 -12.16 -29.49 60.18
CA GLY A 1104 -13.22 -30.32 60.78
C GLY A 1104 -13.86 -31.37 59.86
N GLY A 1105 -13.40 -31.53 58.61
CA GLY A 1105 -13.75 -32.68 57.76
C GLY A 1105 -15.15 -32.65 57.12
N ASN A 1106 -15.82 -31.49 57.09
CA ASN A 1106 -17.14 -31.33 56.44
C ASN A 1106 -17.12 -31.64 54.93
N ILE A 1107 -15.97 -31.42 54.28
CA ILE A 1107 -15.65 -31.93 52.95
C ILE A 1107 -14.50 -32.95 53.11
N PRO A 1108 -14.70 -34.24 52.80
CA PRO A 1108 -13.64 -35.24 52.71
C PRO A 1108 -12.52 -34.86 51.73
N ASP A 1109 -11.26 -35.15 52.08
CA ASP A 1109 -10.08 -34.83 51.26
C ASP A 1109 -10.15 -35.37 49.82
N LYS A 1110 -10.86 -36.49 49.62
CA LYS A 1110 -11.12 -37.04 48.30
C LYS A 1110 -11.80 -36.02 47.37
N TYR A 1111 -12.79 -35.28 47.88
CA TYR A 1111 -13.55 -34.31 47.09
C TYR A 1111 -12.81 -32.96 46.94
N LEU A 1112 -11.83 -32.64 47.79
CA LEU A 1112 -10.99 -31.45 47.61
C LEU A 1112 -10.17 -31.50 46.32
N SER A 1113 -9.66 -32.69 45.95
CA SER A 1113 -9.00 -32.89 44.65
C SER A 1113 -9.95 -32.69 43.46
N ALA A 1114 -11.25 -32.94 43.64
CA ALA A 1114 -12.26 -32.68 42.64
C ALA A 1114 -12.61 -31.19 42.54
N CYS A 1115 -12.59 -30.47 43.67
CA CYS A 1115 -12.69 -29.00 43.68
C CYS A 1115 -11.50 -28.34 42.97
N GLU A 1116 -10.27 -28.80 43.23
CA GLU A 1116 -9.07 -28.29 42.55
C GLU A 1116 -9.16 -28.48 41.02
N LYS A 1117 -9.60 -29.66 40.58
CA LYS A 1117 -9.86 -29.92 39.15
C LYS A 1117 -10.96 -29.03 38.58
N GLY A 1118 -12.06 -28.83 39.32
CA GLY A 1118 -13.13 -27.93 38.91
C GLY A 1118 -12.68 -26.47 38.80
N PHE A 1119 -11.75 -26.04 39.68
CA PHE A 1119 -11.11 -24.73 39.59
C PHE A 1119 -10.20 -24.61 38.34
N ALA A 1120 -9.38 -25.62 38.06
CA ALA A 1120 -8.56 -25.63 36.85
C ALA A 1120 -9.42 -25.59 35.56
N GLU A 1121 -10.50 -26.37 35.50
CA GLU A 1121 -11.42 -26.42 34.35
C GLU A 1121 -12.14 -25.09 34.11
N VAL A 1122 -12.58 -24.39 35.17
CA VAL A 1122 -13.23 -23.08 35.01
C VAL A 1122 -12.22 -21.98 34.66
N CYS A 1123 -10.97 -22.11 35.09
CA CYS A 1123 -9.90 -21.20 34.68
C CYS A 1123 -9.49 -21.36 33.21
N GLU A 1124 -9.72 -22.52 32.58
CA GLU A 1124 -9.49 -22.67 31.13
C GLU A 1124 -10.52 -21.91 30.29
N LYS A 1125 -11.77 -21.80 30.77
CA LYS A 1125 -12.87 -21.10 30.08
C LYS A 1125 -13.55 -20.11 31.01
N GLY A 1126 -13.08 -18.88 30.93
CA GLY A 1126 -13.54 -17.77 31.75
C GLY A 1126 -15.02 -17.40 31.53
N PRO A 1127 -15.68 -16.80 32.53
CA PRO A 1127 -17.12 -16.50 32.44
C PRO A 1127 -17.48 -15.35 31.50
N LEU A 1128 -16.58 -14.40 31.22
CA LEU A 1128 -16.90 -13.20 30.43
C LEU A 1128 -16.81 -13.43 28.92
N LEU A 1129 -15.67 -13.94 28.44
CA LEU A 1129 -15.36 -14.12 27.03
C LEU A 1129 -15.08 -15.58 26.66
N GLY A 1130 -15.01 -16.48 27.65
CA GLY A 1130 -14.59 -17.86 27.43
C GLY A 1130 -13.08 -18.01 27.24
N HIS A 1131 -12.28 -16.99 27.61
CA HIS A 1131 -10.82 -17.02 27.54
C HIS A 1131 -10.21 -17.51 28.86
N LYS A 1132 -8.93 -17.89 28.85
CA LYS A 1132 -8.24 -18.35 30.05
C LYS A 1132 -8.21 -17.27 31.14
N VAL A 1133 -8.61 -17.64 32.35
CA VAL A 1133 -8.49 -16.82 33.55
C VAL A 1133 -7.07 -16.93 34.08
N ILE A 1134 -6.42 -15.82 34.40
CA ILE A 1134 -5.09 -15.77 35.03
C ILE A 1134 -5.11 -14.93 36.30
N GLY A 1135 -4.15 -15.18 37.19
CA GLY A 1135 -4.00 -14.42 38.42
C GLY A 1135 -5.14 -14.60 39.43
N ALA A 1136 -5.90 -15.69 39.36
CA ALA A 1136 -6.98 -15.99 40.31
C ALA A 1136 -6.49 -16.93 41.43
N SER A 1137 -6.78 -16.59 42.68
CA SER A 1137 -6.59 -17.45 43.85
C SER A 1137 -7.94 -17.86 44.43
N MET A 1138 -8.23 -19.16 44.53
CA MET A 1138 -9.45 -19.69 45.13
C MET A 1138 -9.14 -20.40 46.44
N VAL A 1139 -9.73 -19.92 47.53
CA VAL A 1139 -9.56 -20.49 48.88
C VAL A 1139 -10.88 -21.12 49.33
N VAL A 1140 -10.88 -22.44 49.53
CA VAL A 1140 -12.05 -23.18 50.04
C VAL A 1140 -11.92 -23.34 51.55
N THR A 1141 -12.90 -22.85 52.30
CA THR A 1141 -12.87 -22.84 53.77
C THR A 1141 -13.80 -23.86 54.41
N ASP A 1142 -14.97 -24.11 53.84
CA ASP A 1142 -15.95 -25.02 54.43
C ASP A 1142 -16.96 -25.50 53.35
N GLY A 1143 -17.82 -26.45 53.69
CA GLY A 1143 -18.85 -26.95 52.79
C GLY A 1143 -19.77 -27.97 53.43
N ALA A 1144 -20.54 -28.68 52.61
CA ALA A 1144 -21.43 -29.73 53.08
C ALA A 1144 -21.49 -30.89 52.08
N THR A 1145 -21.58 -32.09 52.62
CA THR A 1145 -21.75 -33.34 51.88
C THR A 1145 -23.07 -34.01 52.24
N HIS A 1146 -23.55 -34.87 51.34
CA HIS A 1146 -24.66 -35.78 51.57
C HIS A 1146 -24.19 -37.21 51.34
N THR A 1147 -24.61 -38.13 52.21
CA THR A 1147 -24.06 -39.49 52.26
C THR A 1147 -24.32 -40.32 51.00
N THR A 1148 -25.40 -40.04 50.25
CA THR A 1148 -25.77 -40.81 49.04
C THR A 1148 -25.62 -40.02 47.75
N ASP A 1149 -25.65 -38.69 47.82
CA ASP A 1149 -25.81 -37.82 46.65
C ASP A 1149 -24.55 -36.97 46.37
N SER A 1150 -23.51 -37.07 47.21
CA SER A 1150 -22.22 -36.40 46.95
C SER A 1150 -21.27 -37.27 46.13
N SER A 1151 -20.77 -36.71 45.04
CA SER A 1151 -19.83 -37.34 44.12
C SER A 1151 -18.69 -36.40 43.74
N ASP A 1152 -17.60 -36.95 43.19
CA ASP A 1152 -16.47 -36.14 42.69
C ASP A 1152 -16.95 -35.17 41.58
N TYR A 1153 -17.90 -35.61 40.76
CA TYR A 1153 -18.54 -34.79 39.73
C TYR A 1153 -19.36 -33.64 40.34
N ALA A 1154 -20.14 -33.90 41.40
CA ALA A 1154 -20.95 -32.88 42.06
C ALA A 1154 -20.08 -31.77 42.68
N PHE A 1155 -18.96 -32.11 43.31
CA PHE A 1155 -18.03 -31.11 43.86
C PHE A 1155 -17.24 -30.35 42.78
N ASN A 1156 -16.83 -31.02 41.71
CA ASN A 1156 -16.21 -30.34 40.56
C ASN A 1156 -17.19 -29.31 39.96
N LEU A 1157 -18.42 -29.73 39.64
CA LEU A 1157 -19.44 -28.85 39.06
C LEU A 1157 -19.85 -27.72 40.03
N ALA A 1158 -20.00 -28.01 41.33
CA ALA A 1158 -20.31 -27.00 42.32
C ALA A 1158 -19.21 -25.93 42.41
N THR A 1159 -17.94 -26.33 42.33
CA THR A 1159 -16.79 -25.40 42.30
C THR A 1159 -16.80 -24.52 41.04
N GLN A 1160 -17.07 -25.09 39.86
CA GLN A 1160 -17.18 -24.30 38.62
C GLN A 1160 -18.28 -23.23 38.71
N LEU A 1161 -19.44 -23.59 39.26
CA LEU A 1161 -20.58 -22.69 39.39
C LEU A 1161 -20.37 -21.66 40.51
N ALA A 1162 -19.72 -22.05 41.60
CA ALA A 1162 -19.30 -21.15 42.67
C ALA A 1162 -18.36 -20.07 42.13
N PHE A 1163 -17.35 -20.48 41.34
CA PHE A 1163 -16.40 -19.57 40.71
C PHE A 1163 -17.12 -18.60 39.76
N LYS A 1164 -18.00 -19.08 38.86
CA LYS A 1164 -18.75 -18.22 37.93
C LYS A 1164 -19.58 -17.16 38.64
N LYS A 1165 -20.24 -17.52 39.74
CA LYS A 1165 -21.04 -16.57 40.53
C LYS A 1165 -20.15 -15.53 41.21
N ALA A 1166 -19.07 -15.97 41.84
CA ALA A 1166 -18.13 -15.08 42.52
C ALA A 1166 -17.34 -14.18 41.57
N PHE A 1167 -17.13 -14.62 40.32
CA PHE A 1167 -16.36 -13.90 39.32
C PHE A 1167 -16.96 -12.52 39.00
N GLU A 1168 -18.29 -12.43 38.86
CA GLU A 1168 -19.01 -11.17 38.68
C GLU A 1168 -18.83 -10.24 39.90
N ASP A 1169 -18.99 -10.79 41.11
CA ASP A 1169 -18.85 -10.05 42.37
C ASP A 1169 -17.40 -9.59 42.62
N SER A 1170 -16.41 -10.33 42.11
CA SER A 1170 -14.97 -10.03 42.21
C SER A 1170 -14.44 -8.98 41.24
N GLY A 1171 -15.35 -8.34 40.47
CA GLY A 1171 -14.98 -7.33 39.49
C GLY A 1171 -14.15 -7.90 38.34
N GLY A 1172 -14.68 -8.91 37.66
CA GLY A 1172 -14.03 -9.55 36.51
C GLY A 1172 -13.65 -8.56 35.40
N ILE A 1173 -12.38 -8.58 34.99
CA ILE A 1173 -11.83 -7.74 33.93
C ILE A 1173 -11.24 -8.58 32.82
N VAL A 1174 -11.19 -8.00 31.62
CA VAL A 1174 -10.48 -8.57 30.47
C VAL A 1174 -9.09 -7.95 30.41
N LEU A 1175 -8.08 -8.78 30.24
CA LEU A 1175 -6.71 -8.37 29.99
C LEU A 1175 -6.38 -8.54 28.52
N GLU A 1176 -5.70 -7.55 27.96
CA GLU A 1176 -5.15 -7.57 26.61
C GLU A 1176 -3.62 -7.78 26.63
N PRO A 1177 -3.05 -8.45 25.62
CA PRO A 1177 -1.61 -8.57 25.48
C PRO A 1177 -1.00 -7.25 24.99
N LEU A 1178 -0.03 -6.72 25.75
CA LEU A 1178 0.80 -5.61 25.33
C LEU A 1178 2.08 -6.12 24.65
N MET A 1179 2.42 -5.46 23.56
CA MET A 1179 3.59 -5.70 22.74
C MET A 1179 4.62 -4.62 22.98
N LYS A 1180 5.84 -5.03 23.35
CA LYS A 1180 6.99 -4.14 23.37
C LYS A 1180 7.40 -3.87 21.93
N THR A 1181 7.09 -2.67 21.46
CA THR A 1181 7.29 -2.24 20.07
C THR A 1181 8.50 -1.33 19.99
N THR A 1182 9.50 -1.73 19.22
CA THR A 1182 10.70 -0.93 18.94
C THR A 1182 10.62 -0.39 17.52
N ILE A 1183 10.58 0.93 17.36
CA ILE A 1183 10.45 1.63 16.07
C ILE A 1183 11.74 2.39 15.79
N THR A 1184 12.33 2.17 14.62
CA THR A 1184 13.51 2.90 14.15
C THR A 1184 13.14 3.71 12.92
N SER A 1185 13.47 5.01 12.91
CA SER A 1185 13.15 5.89 11.79
C SER A 1185 14.12 7.10 11.74
N PRO A 1186 14.30 7.76 10.58
CA PRO A 1186 15.10 8.99 10.52
C PRO A 1186 14.56 10.11 11.42
N VAL A 1187 15.46 10.93 11.97
CA VAL A 1187 15.13 12.01 12.94
C VAL A 1187 14.11 13.01 12.39
N GLU A 1188 14.08 13.23 11.07
CA GLU A 1188 13.12 14.11 10.41
C GLU A 1188 11.64 13.71 10.62
N PHE A 1189 11.37 12.43 10.92
CA PHE A 1189 10.01 11.92 11.13
C PHE A 1189 9.68 11.65 12.61
N GLN A 1190 10.54 12.06 13.54
CA GLN A 1190 10.34 11.81 14.98
C GLN A 1190 8.99 12.31 15.48
N GLY A 1191 8.58 13.52 15.08
CA GLY A 1191 7.29 14.10 15.47
C GLY A 1191 6.08 13.31 14.95
N SER A 1192 6.14 12.82 13.71
CA SER A 1192 5.07 12.02 13.10
C SER A 1192 4.91 10.67 13.79
N VAL A 1193 6.02 10.00 14.13
CA VAL A 1193 6.00 8.70 14.83
C VAL A 1193 5.50 8.87 16.27
N LEU A 1194 5.97 9.90 16.99
CA LEU A 1194 5.47 10.22 18.34
C LEU A 1194 3.95 10.43 18.36
N MET A 1195 3.42 11.18 17.39
CA MET A 1195 1.98 11.42 17.27
C MET A 1195 1.20 10.14 16.98
N LEU A 1196 1.75 9.26 16.14
CA LEU A 1196 1.13 7.97 15.82
C LEU A 1196 1.07 7.04 17.04
N MET A 1197 2.14 7.02 17.85
CA MET A 1197 2.25 6.14 19.02
C MET A 1197 1.41 6.62 20.21
N ASN A 1198 1.29 7.93 20.41
CA ASN A 1198 0.43 8.49 21.46
C ASN A 1198 -1.05 8.07 21.35
N LYS A 1199 -1.51 7.67 20.16
CA LYS A 1199 -2.88 7.16 19.96
C LYS A 1199 -3.03 5.66 20.24
N ARG A 1200 -1.92 4.91 20.28
CA ARG A 1200 -1.92 3.44 20.20
C ARG A 1200 -1.27 2.75 21.40
N GLY A 1201 -0.48 3.46 22.19
CA GLY A 1201 0.23 2.88 23.31
C GLY A 1201 0.93 3.90 24.19
N THR A 1202 1.67 3.37 25.16
CA THR A 1202 2.47 4.16 26.11
C THR A 1202 3.92 4.13 25.67
N ILE A 1203 4.53 5.31 25.51
CA ILE A 1203 5.93 5.42 25.15
C ILE A 1203 6.78 5.20 26.41
N VAL A 1204 7.68 4.22 26.35
CA VAL A 1204 8.57 3.86 27.45
C VAL A 1204 9.87 4.64 27.36
N ASP A 1205 10.50 4.63 26.18
CA ASP A 1205 11.79 5.27 25.97
C ASP A 1205 11.96 5.79 24.53
N THR A 1206 12.85 6.77 24.34
CA THR A 1206 13.22 7.30 23.03
C THR A 1206 14.69 7.66 23.00
N GLU A 1207 15.46 6.92 22.20
CA GLU A 1207 16.87 7.18 21.92
C GLU A 1207 17.01 7.95 20.61
N VAL A 1208 17.68 9.10 20.64
CA VAL A 1208 17.91 9.92 19.43
C VAL A 1208 19.38 9.86 19.04
N GLY A 1209 19.68 9.19 17.93
CA GLY A 1209 21.00 9.17 17.30
C GLY A 1209 21.22 10.34 16.35
N ALA A 1210 22.35 10.32 15.62
CA ALA A 1210 22.73 11.41 14.71
C ALA A 1210 21.88 11.45 13.42
N ASP A 1211 21.58 10.29 12.83
CA ASP A 1211 20.80 10.17 11.58
C ASP A 1211 19.43 9.48 11.81
N GLU A 1212 19.31 8.62 12.83
CA GLU A 1212 18.12 7.83 13.15
C GLU A 1212 17.75 7.98 14.62
N PHE A 1213 16.47 7.82 14.93
CA PHE A 1213 15.97 7.69 16.29
C PHE A 1213 15.27 6.34 16.47
N THR A 1214 15.37 5.80 17.67
CA THR A 1214 14.73 4.56 18.09
C THR A 1214 13.77 4.87 19.22
N MET A 1215 12.53 4.39 19.12
CA MET A 1215 11.49 4.55 20.13
C MET A 1215 11.03 3.19 20.62
N ILE A 1216 10.91 3.03 21.93
CA ILE A 1216 10.36 1.83 22.56
C ILE A 1216 9.03 2.21 23.20
N ALA A 1217 7.96 1.51 22.82
CA ALA A 1217 6.62 1.75 23.33
C ALA A 1217 5.88 0.43 23.60
N ASP A 1218 5.07 0.40 24.66
CA ASP A 1218 4.17 -0.70 24.95
C ASP A 1218 2.81 -0.42 24.30
N CYS A 1219 2.40 -1.30 23.39
CA CYS A 1219 1.19 -1.11 22.57
C CYS A 1219 0.29 -2.35 22.62
N SER A 1220 -1.02 -2.15 22.62
CA SER A 1220 -1.96 -3.27 22.51
C SER A 1220 -1.79 -3.98 21.17
N LEU A 1221 -1.73 -5.32 21.18
CA LEU A 1221 -1.67 -6.11 19.94
C LEU A 1221 -2.87 -5.80 19.02
N ASN A 1222 -4.05 -5.55 19.59
CA ASN A 1222 -5.24 -5.18 18.83
C ASN A 1222 -5.08 -3.82 18.12
N ALA A 1223 -4.43 -2.86 18.77
CA ALA A 1223 -4.14 -1.54 18.19
C ALA A 1223 -3.01 -1.57 17.14
N MET A 1224 -2.26 -2.68 17.04
CA MET A 1224 -1.14 -2.83 16.11
C MET A 1224 -1.53 -3.41 14.74
N PHE A 1225 -2.78 -3.85 14.56
CA PHE A 1225 -3.26 -4.27 13.25
C PHE A 1225 -3.22 -3.10 12.23
N GLY A 1226 -2.62 -3.36 11.07
CA GLY A 1226 -2.40 -2.34 10.03
C GLY A 1226 -1.35 -1.27 10.39
N PHE A 1227 -0.61 -1.42 11.50
CA PHE A 1227 0.37 -0.42 11.94
C PHE A 1227 1.48 -0.18 10.92
N SER A 1228 1.96 -1.25 10.26
CA SER A 1228 3.01 -1.17 9.23
C SER A 1228 2.66 -0.16 8.12
N SER A 1229 1.43 -0.19 7.63
CA SER A 1229 0.95 0.72 6.58
C SER A 1229 0.93 2.18 7.06
N HIS A 1230 0.45 2.42 8.29
CA HIS A 1230 0.43 3.77 8.88
C HIS A 1230 1.84 4.31 9.18
N LEU A 1231 2.73 3.48 9.70
CA LEU A 1231 4.11 3.85 9.97
C LEU A 1231 4.84 4.22 8.68
N ARG A 1232 4.69 3.39 7.63
CA ARG A 1232 5.27 3.66 6.31
C ARG A 1232 4.71 4.96 5.73
N ALA A 1233 3.42 5.23 5.83
CA ALA A 1233 2.85 6.49 5.36
C ALA A 1233 3.44 7.70 6.13
N ALA A 1234 3.53 7.62 7.46
CA ALA A 1234 4.05 8.69 8.31
C ALA A 1234 5.56 8.97 8.12
N THR A 1235 6.33 7.96 7.74
CA THR A 1235 7.81 8.01 7.59
C THR A 1235 8.28 7.99 6.14
N GLN A 1236 7.36 8.16 5.18
CA GLN A 1236 7.63 8.01 3.75
C GLN A 1236 8.29 6.67 3.37
N GLY A 1237 7.98 5.61 4.13
CA GLY A 1237 8.48 4.25 3.96
C GLY A 1237 9.88 4.01 4.50
N LYS A 1238 10.42 4.91 5.35
CA LYS A 1238 11.76 4.78 5.96
C LYS A 1238 11.74 4.20 7.38
N GLY A 1239 10.58 4.15 8.02
CA GLY A 1239 10.43 3.61 9.36
C GLY A 1239 10.32 2.08 9.36
N GLU A 1240 11.04 1.45 10.29
CA GLU A 1240 11.01 0.02 10.56
C GLU A 1240 10.51 -0.20 12.00
N PHE A 1241 9.85 -1.32 12.27
CA PHE A 1241 9.45 -1.67 13.63
C PHE A 1241 9.59 -3.18 13.88
N SER A 1242 9.84 -3.52 15.13
CA SER A 1242 9.80 -4.88 15.67
C SER A 1242 8.89 -4.90 16.89
N MET A 1243 8.24 -6.03 17.14
CA MET A 1243 7.34 -6.20 18.28
C MET A 1243 7.51 -7.57 18.91
N GLU A 1244 7.56 -7.60 20.23
CA GLU A 1244 7.65 -8.82 21.04
C GLU A 1244 6.60 -8.77 22.16
N PHE A 1245 6.11 -9.93 22.59
CA PHE A 1245 5.18 -9.99 23.73
C PHE A 1245 5.87 -9.45 25.00
N SER A 1246 5.21 -8.51 25.68
CA SER A 1246 5.72 -7.89 26.91
C SER A 1246 5.06 -8.51 28.13
N HIS A 1247 3.76 -8.25 28.32
CA HIS A 1247 2.94 -8.71 29.45
C HIS A 1247 1.45 -8.48 29.15
N TYR A 1248 0.57 -8.99 30.02
CA TYR A 1248 -0.87 -8.70 29.98
C TYR A 1248 -1.22 -7.46 30.82
N ALA A 1249 -2.11 -6.61 30.31
CA ALA A 1249 -2.61 -5.43 31.03
C ALA A 1249 -4.14 -5.31 30.91
N PRO A 1250 -4.83 -4.63 31.85
CA PRO A 1250 -6.26 -4.42 31.76
C PRO A 1250 -6.68 -3.71 30.47
N ALA A 1251 -7.62 -4.31 29.73
CA ALA A 1251 -8.16 -3.73 28.51
C ALA A 1251 -8.98 -2.45 28.83
N PRO A 1252 -8.99 -1.45 27.94
CA PRO A 1252 -9.83 -0.27 28.10
C PRO A 1252 -11.31 -0.63 28.28
N PRO A 1253 -12.07 0.07 29.14
CA PRO A 1253 -13.48 -0.28 29.44
C PRO A 1253 -14.39 -0.31 28.21
N HIS A 1254 -14.10 0.52 27.20
CA HIS A 1254 -14.84 0.51 25.94
C HIS A 1254 -14.62 -0.80 25.17
N LEU A 1255 -13.34 -1.23 25.05
CA LEU A 1255 -12.97 -2.47 24.36
C LEU A 1255 -13.52 -3.69 25.10
N GLN A 1256 -13.46 -3.72 26.43
CA GLN A 1256 -14.04 -4.81 27.22
C GLN A 1256 -15.55 -4.98 26.94
N LYS A 1257 -16.32 -3.89 26.91
CA LYS A 1257 -17.76 -3.95 26.62
C LYS A 1257 -18.05 -4.47 25.21
N GLU A 1258 -17.27 -4.04 24.23
CA GLU A 1258 -17.37 -4.48 22.85
C GLU A 1258 -17.11 -5.99 22.72
N LEU A 1259 -16.03 -6.48 23.35
CA LEU A 1259 -15.68 -7.91 23.34
C LEU A 1259 -16.76 -8.78 23.99
N VAL A 1260 -17.31 -8.34 25.14
CA VAL A 1260 -18.38 -9.06 25.83
C VAL A 1260 -19.65 -9.11 24.98
N ALA A 1261 -20.04 -7.98 24.37
CA ALA A 1261 -21.19 -7.95 23.47
C ALA A 1261 -21.00 -8.88 22.26
N LYS A 1262 -19.80 -8.89 21.67
CA LYS A 1262 -19.47 -9.81 20.56
C LYS A 1262 -19.55 -11.27 20.99
N HIS A 1263 -19.02 -11.61 22.15
CA HIS A 1263 -19.09 -12.98 22.68
C HIS A 1263 -20.54 -13.44 22.94
N GLN A 1264 -21.38 -12.56 23.48
CA GLN A 1264 -22.81 -12.85 23.70
C GLN A 1264 -23.54 -13.15 22.38
N LYS A 1265 -23.31 -12.34 21.35
CA LYS A 1265 -23.88 -12.59 20.00
C LYS A 1265 -23.40 -13.93 19.42
N GLU A 1266 -22.12 -14.27 19.58
CA GLU A 1266 -21.58 -15.56 19.14
C GLU A 1266 -22.23 -16.75 19.86
N LEU A 1267 -22.51 -16.62 21.16
CA LEU A 1267 -23.23 -17.64 21.93
C LEU A 1267 -24.69 -17.77 21.50
N GLU A 1268 -25.37 -16.67 21.19
CA GLU A 1268 -26.75 -16.68 20.67
C GLU A 1268 -26.83 -17.31 19.28
N ALA A 1269 -25.89 -17.00 18.39
CA ALA A 1269 -25.76 -17.61 17.07
C ALA A 1269 -25.49 -19.13 17.16
N LYS A 1270 -24.72 -19.58 18.15
CA LYS A 1270 -24.48 -21.01 18.42
C LYS A 1270 -25.68 -21.72 19.06
N ARG A 1271 -26.60 -21.00 19.70
CA ARG A 1271 -27.84 -21.56 20.28
C ARG A 1271 -28.98 -21.66 19.26
N THR A 1272 -28.94 -20.83 18.23
CA THR A 1272 -29.93 -20.77 17.15
C THR A 1272 -29.60 -21.69 15.97
N LYS A 1273 -28.31 -22.03 15.78
CA LYS A 1273 -27.87 -23.17 14.98
C LYS A 1273 -27.97 -24.47 15.76
#